data_AF-A0A4R5D7Z7-F1
#
_entry.id   AF-A0A4R5D7Z7-F1
#
_cell.length_a   1.000
_cell.length_b   1.000
_cell.length_c   1.000
_cell.angle_alpha   90.00
_cell.angle_beta   90.00
_cell.angle_gamma   90.00
#
_symmetry.space_group_name_H-M   'P 1'
#
loop_
_entity.id
_entity.type
_entity.pdbx_description
1 polymer ?
#
loop_
_entity_poly.entity_id
_entity_poly.type
_entity_poly.pdbx_seq_one_letter_code
_entity_poly.pdbx_strand_id
1 'polypeptide(L)'
;MLRRRNRLVPDWFACNSCTFDHHSAAVQSGSTRGSDMYTQSRWLIGPLVGALIAAAAIVAPASFGASSAYSAPDVQTIPAMQEWQPGGGSFTYARRSRIVVPEDDDAVRAVAETFADDLQAFDGRRPDITTDEPHDGDLVLMRSAPDDQLGNEGYLLSVSETLVISAPTDAGVFYGTRSVLQLLSQSTRIPGGTARDWPERSVRGLLVDNTPRHFSIEWWTNAIRQMSYFKLNETHMYVDGNGLTREEMAAVDAIAQRYHVTLVPQLNMPGHMNQVLPSHPEYQLRNTDGTLNPIALDLTNPEARRWAIDLALSYAEVFSSPIWHMGSDEYPAYPGVMDHPQLQAYAKEQFGPAATAHDLFASFQNEMNDAVRATGRTMRVWNDMIRDSDIVQLDPSVQVEYWIQDAGMTGLLGINELIARGHDVINADIGHLYYDQSRRNLDPQEMYEQFTVDGFAGGQNVTGEGRQHVLGAQIAVWLAWINTPMESDVEVLRNLDQSMWVLAQATWGSPRAMQSYDEFREIAEHIGAAPGYQYLGGDVTGDPVMVTDETGRMHYFVTTAEHELITGVQDEPGLGPWSRTTIASNVKDKPSVAVGDDGRLDVVVRTMTDGLLHAWQPDGDEWATSDVGVHVSMAPVLFAGADGSINALTVDGPRGALMHSRLAVPGEDEWTTTPIANAVGGQPDVALDGDGTAHVLARLMNGRMVHAWLPPGGQWQNVALRGQRMSGDPVLQTAAETLHYFVTADSGALVHGWLGSDGAWEQAELADDVEGVPATSLSDDGRVVVAYRTSSGSLVVQRRSATDAASWEQATVAQGVAGDPALVQDGDGDHIVFARTANHALVKAEQNVSTVTDDGRAFTGHSQFTVAIDPDNEGVRLTRRLDACIAGQRARILVDGEVVAEWGPAAQNCTDRWADQAVVLPASATAGKSEITIRNEFADGWPDFNEFRYWVDSLVAGEPVRTDTVDVGTGQEARTSEAEHGYLIEGQTFDGTRTFTYPEGGGGPDDDAWTFTAQLMAESVAGSPAVANDAGDRAAWTMRTSYGDLQVGTQIAAESGWMWWRDFLIGSVAAPNDTLEPSSANMPNVLLDDAFDTDTAGEYTVLKPTDGEAAPAPTVADGLLSVGTDGPFFSVMKSSVAATGSTTALIVDTERFLEHRTPWENSLFVGLAKDSTNYAMLWYNHQQQRLGFDVLTDGHRASSWGEVPVRLDEGDQLAVVFAGRWMTAYVQHDGQWQRVHAGAVNGTDDFADPDQRGQYHYAVGLRGDSGTILIDGIRAVSAE
;
A
#
# COMPACT_ATOMS: atom_id res chain seq x y z
N MET A 1 -60.06 18.65 -27.79
CA MET A 1 -61.51 18.92 -27.54
C MET A 1 -61.74 19.05 -26.02
N LEU A 2 -62.99 19.25 -25.55
CA LEU A 2 -63.53 19.00 -24.19
C LEU A 2 -62.51 18.52 -23.13
N ARG A 3 -62.16 19.21 -22.03
CA ARG A 3 -62.84 20.17 -21.13
C ARG A 3 -64.02 19.57 -20.32
N ARG A 4 -63.82 19.43 -18.99
CA ARG A 4 -64.75 19.27 -17.82
C ARG A 4 -64.27 18.12 -16.90
N ARG A 5 -64.38 18.16 -15.55
CA ARG A 5 -65.02 19.06 -14.55
C ARG A 5 -64.30 18.87 -13.19
N ASN A 6 -63.98 19.90 -12.38
CA ASN A 6 -64.79 20.54 -11.31
C ASN A 6 -65.13 19.64 -10.09
N ARG A 7 -65.13 20.07 -8.81
CA ARG A 7 -64.96 21.42 -8.16
C ARG A 7 -65.01 21.35 -6.61
N LEU A 8 -64.27 22.24 -5.92
CA LEU A 8 -64.62 22.97 -4.65
C LEU A 8 -64.81 22.16 -3.35
N VAL A 9 -64.84 22.72 -2.12
CA VAL A 9 -64.92 24.12 -1.59
C VAL A 9 -64.08 24.28 -0.27
N PRO A 10 -63.83 25.50 0.27
CA PRO A 10 -62.89 25.82 1.38
C PRO A 10 -63.59 26.01 2.76
N ASP A 11 -63.34 26.91 3.74
CA ASP A 11 -62.86 28.31 3.91
C ASP A 11 -62.44 28.49 5.41
N TRP A 12 -61.54 29.37 5.92
CA TRP A 12 -60.67 30.49 5.44
C TRP A 12 -59.32 30.43 6.23
N PHE A 13 -58.42 31.42 6.49
CA PHE A 13 -58.35 32.90 6.69
C PHE A 13 -56.85 33.33 6.52
N ALA A 14 -56.35 34.59 6.48
CA ALA A 14 -56.89 35.94 6.73
C ALA A 14 -56.27 37.06 5.84
N CYS A 15 -55.69 38.11 6.46
CA CYS A 15 -55.11 39.34 5.88
C CYS A 15 -53.56 39.41 6.09
N ASN A 16 -52.76 40.28 5.44
CA ASN A 16 -53.05 41.64 4.94
C ASN A 16 -52.10 42.12 3.79
N SER A 17 -52.64 42.93 2.84
CA SER A 17 -52.05 44.10 2.12
C SER A 17 -50.51 44.31 1.96
N CYS A 18 -49.95 44.81 0.83
CA CYS A 18 -50.52 45.45 -0.38
C CYS A 18 -49.51 45.70 -1.55
N THR A 19 -49.92 45.42 -2.80
CA THR A 19 -49.76 46.23 -4.08
C THR A 19 -48.37 46.67 -4.62
N PHE A 20 -48.12 46.98 -5.90
CA PHE A 20 -48.87 47.12 -7.19
C PHE A 20 -48.04 46.40 -8.31
N ASP A 21 -48.58 45.66 -9.29
CA ASP A 21 -49.20 46.06 -10.59
C ASP A 21 -48.30 46.88 -11.55
N HIS A 22 -48.42 46.88 -12.89
CA HIS A 22 -49.25 46.25 -13.96
C HIS A 22 -48.41 46.39 -15.28
N HIS A 23 -48.69 45.91 -16.51
CA HIS A 23 -49.76 45.20 -17.25
C HIS A 23 -49.05 44.50 -18.45
N SER A 24 -49.31 43.27 -18.90
CA SER A 24 -50.45 42.79 -19.72
C SER A 24 -50.72 43.52 -21.06
N ALA A 25 -50.50 42.84 -22.20
CA ALA A 25 -51.42 42.77 -23.36
C ALA A 25 -50.89 41.82 -24.47
N ALA A 26 -51.78 41.21 -25.25
CA ALA A 26 -51.47 40.38 -26.42
C ALA A 26 -52.28 40.86 -27.65
N VAL A 27 -52.23 40.10 -28.77
CA VAL A 27 -53.34 39.78 -29.71
C VAL A 27 -53.03 39.94 -31.24
N GLN A 28 -53.49 38.95 -32.02
CA GLN A 28 -53.80 38.92 -33.49
C GLN A 28 -52.70 38.83 -34.59
N SER A 29 -52.54 37.60 -35.09
CA SER A 29 -52.81 37.14 -36.48
C SER A 29 -52.52 38.02 -37.71
N GLY A 30 -51.80 37.43 -38.68
CA GLY A 30 -51.78 37.79 -40.11
C GLY A 30 -51.46 36.56 -40.97
N SER A 31 -51.71 36.57 -42.29
CA SER A 31 -51.67 35.33 -43.11
C SER A 31 -51.20 35.46 -44.57
N THR A 32 -50.72 34.33 -45.10
CA THR A 32 -50.69 33.90 -46.53
C THR A 32 -49.72 34.49 -47.58
N ARG A 33 -49.00 33.54 -48.23
CA ARG A 33 -48.72 33.37 -49.68
C ARG A 33 -47.52 34.06 -50.38
N GLY A 34 -46.85 33.26 -51.22
CA GLY A 34 -45.92 33.62 -52.29
C GLY A 34 -44.65 32.75 -52.22
N SER A 35 -44.36 31.68 -53.00
CA SER A 35 -44.64 31.21 -54.38
C SER A 35 -43.49 31.47 -55.39
N ASP A 36 -42.71 30.41 -55.65
CA ASP A 36 -42.02 30.00 -56.89
C ASP A 36 -41.14 30.98 -57.70
N MET A 37 -39.87 30.61 -57.90
CA MET A 37 -39.26 30.19 -59.20
C MET A 37 -37.72 30.08 -59.06
N TYR A 38 -37.04 28.95 -59.31
CA TYR A 38 -36.79 28.20 -60.56
C TYR A 38 -35.92 28.91 -61.63
N THR A 39 -34.67 28.46 -61.79
CA THR A 39 -34.03 28.26 -63.11
C THR A 39 -32.96 27.16 -63.07
N GLN A 40 -33.02 26.21 -64.02
CA GLN A 40 -31.96 25.25 -64.36
C GLN A 40 -31.50 25.50 -65.81
N SER A 41 -30.26 25.14 -66.17
CA SER A 41 -29.88 24.58 -67.50
C SER A 41 -28.36 24.37 -67.67
N ARG A 42 -27.83 23.49 -68.54
CA ARG A 42 -28.25 22.11 -68.91
C ARG A 42 -27.15 21.43 -69.77
N TRP A 43 -26.63 20.28 -69.31
CA TRP A 43 -26.24 19.06 -70.06
C TRP A 43 -25.57 19.07 -71.46
N LEU A 44 -24.54 18.23 -71.65
CA LEU A 44 -24.35 17.35 -72.83
C LEU A 44 -23.26 16.24 -72.62
N ILE A 45 -23.71 14.99 -72.37
CA ILE A 45 -23.34 13.68 -72.99
C ILE A 45 -21.85 13.33 -73.30
N GLY A 46 -21.37 12.18 -72.80
CA GLY A 46 -20.05 11.51 -73.08
C GLY A 46 -20.08 10.47 -74.23
N PRO A 47 -19.46 9.25 -74.14
CA PRO A 47 -18.66 8.63 -73.05
C PRO A 47 -17.35 7.91 -73.51
N LEU A 48 -16.59 7.29 -72.58
CA LEU A 48 -15.78 6.08 -72.84
C LEU A 48 -15.42 5.33 -71.53
N VAL A 49 -14.87 4.12 -71.64
CA VAL A 49 -14.77 3.11 -70.55
C VAL A 49 -13.34 2.91 -70.05
N GLY A 50 -13.19 2.83 -68.72
CA GLY A 50 -12.03 2.30 -68.01
C GLY A 50 -12.45 2.03 -66.56
N ALA A 51 -12.09 0.87 -65.99
CA ALA A 51 -12.60 0.43 -64.68
C ALA A 51 -11.46 0.25 -63.67
N LEU A 52 -11.74 0.48 -62.39
CA LEU A 52 -11.22 -0.25 -61.23
C LEU A 52 -11.99 0.16 -59.95
N ILE A 53 -12.31 -0.86 -59.14
CA ILE A 53 -12.60 -0.86 -57.68
C ILE A 53 -13.73 0.03 -57.13
N ALA A 54 -14.67 -0.65 -56.47
CA ALA A 54 -15.50 -0.14 -55.38
C ALA A 54 -15.00 -0.82 -54.07
N ALA A 55 -15.30 -0.34 -52.86
CA ALA A 55 -16.41 0.53 -52.50
C ALA A 55 -16.10 1.48 -51.34
N ALA A 56 -16.66 2.69 -51.41
CA ALA A 56 -16.91 3.51 -50.22
C ALA A 56 -18.29 3.13 -49.66
N ALA A 57 -18.35 2.61 -48.44
CA ALA A 57 -19.61 2.36 -47.75
C ALA A 57 -20.18 3.68 -47.22
N ILE A 58 -21.41 4.02 -47.62
CA ILE A 58 -22.08 5.22 -47.11
C ILE A 58 -22.65 4.91 -45.73
N VAL A 59 -21.91 5.27 -44.68
CA VAL A 59 -22.48 5.41 -43.34
C VAL A 59 -23.41 6.62 -43.38
N ALA A 60 -24.70 6.42 -43.12
CA ALA A 60 -25.64 7.52 -42.99
C ALA A 60 -25.46 8.20 -41.63
N PRO A 61 -25.55 9.54 -41.53
CA PRO A 61 -25.48 10.21 -40.24
C PRO A 61 -26.68 9.80 -39.38
N ALA A 62 -26.41 9.01 -38.34
CA ALA A 62 -27.38 8.76 -37.29
C ALA A 62 -27.70 10.10 -36.61
N SER A 63 -28.98 10.46 -36.53
CA SER A 63 -29.40 11.68 -35.86
C SER A 63 -29.26 11.48 -34.35
N PHE A 64 -28.23 12.07 -33.75
CA PHE A 64 -28.03 12.10 -32.30
C PHE A 64 -29.30 12.61 -31.59
N GLY A 65 -30.01 11.68 -30.94
CA GLY A 65 -30.91 12.03 -29.84
C GLY A 65 -30.06 12.22 -28.59
N ALA A 66 -30.53 13.08 -27.66
CA ALA A 66 -29.83 13.27 -26.39
C ALA A 66 -29.67 11.92 -25.67
N SER A 67 -28.43 11.51 -25.43
CA SER A 67 -28.06 10.26 -24.80
C SER A 67 -28.36 10.29 -23.30
N SER A 68 -28.73 9.13 -22.76
CA SER A 68 -28.60 8.85 -21.33
C SER A 68 -27.12 8.76 -20.93
N ALA A 69 -26.83 9.00 -19.66
CA ALA A 69 -25.48 8.91 -19.11
C ALA A 69 -24.88 7.49 -19.16
N TYR A 70 -23.59 7.42 -18.86
CA TYR A 70 -22.69 6.26 -18.89
C TYR A 70 -23.27 5.00 -18.22
N SER A 71 -23.16 3.83 -18.88
CA SER A 71 -23.45 2.52 -18.26
C SER A 71 -22.78 1.37 -19.02
N ALA A 72 -21.50 1.12 -18.77
CA ALA A 72 -20.79 -0.10 -19.17
C ALA A 72 -19.63 -0.38 -18.19
N PRO A 73 -19.71 -1.41 -17.33
CA PRO A 73 -18.63 -1.69 -16.37
C PRO A 73 -17.36 -2.25 -17.02
N ASP A 74 -17.46 -2.85 -18.21
CA ASP A 74 -16.37 -3.58 -18.88
C ASP A 74 -15.28 -2.67 -19.55
N VAL A 75 -15.36 -1.34 -19.39
CA VAL A 75 -14.43 -0.37 -20.00
C VAL A 75 -14.14 0.76 -19.02
N GLN A 76 -12.99 0.65 -18.35
CA GLN A 76 -12.51 1.61 -17.35
C GLN A 76 -11.11 2.12 -17.71
N THR A 77 -10.88 3.42 -17.56
CA THR A 77 -9.60 4.11 -17.78
C THR A 77 -9.47 5.28 -16.81
N ILE A 78 -8.25 5.74 -16.56
CA ILE A 78 -7.98 6.98 -15.82
C ILE A 78 -7.09 7.91 -16.67
N PRO A 79 -7.53 9.13 -16.98
CA PRO A 79 -8.89 9.64 -16.79
C PRO A 79 -9.93 8.79 -17.56
N ALA A 80 -11.17 8.83 -17.07
CA ALA A 80 -12.32 8.21 -17.71
C ALA A 80 -12.56 8.80 -19.11
N MET A 81 -13.10 8.01 -20.04
CA MET A 81 -13.40 8.50 -21.39
C MET A 81 -14.60 9.46 -21.38
N GLN A 82 -14.49 10.59 -22.10
CA GLN A 82 -15.61 11.55 -22.27
C GLN A 82 -16.88 10.89 -22.84
N GLU A 83 -16.74 10.08 -23.89
CA GLU A 83 -17.83 9.30 -24.48
C GLU A 83 -17.38 7.86 -24.78
N TRP A 84 -18.19 6.87 -24.36
CA TRP A 84 -18.10 5.47 -24.81
C TRP A 84 -19.45 4.99 -25.35
N GLN A 85 -19.44 4.31 -26.49
CA GLN A 85 -20.62 3.72 -27.13
C GLN A 85 -20.38 2.22 -27.38
N PRO A 86 -20.99 1.31 -26.59
CA PRO A 86 -20.83 -0.13 -26.76
C PRO A 86 -21.25 -0.64 -28.15
N GLY A 87 -20.49 -1.61 -28.67
CA GLY A 87 -20.65 -2.18 -30.00
C GLY A 87 -20.77 -3.70 -30.02
N GLY A 88 -20.61 -4.28 -31.21
CA GLY A 88 -20.50 -5.73 -31.40
C GLY A 88 -19.05 -6.15 -31.66
N GLY A 89 -18.74 -7.43 -31.41
CA GLY A 89 -17.39 -7.97 -31.56
C GLY A 89 -16.51 -7.73 -30.32
N SER A 90 -15.21 -7.95 -30.48
CA SER A 90 -14.19 -7.70 -29.44
C SER A 90 -12.80 -7.82 -30.04
N PHE A 91 -11.90 -6.94 -29.66
CA PHE A 91 -10.48 -7.07 -29.97
C PHE A 91 -9.84 -8.09 -29.02
N THR A 92 -8.76 -8.76 -29.44
CA THR A 92 -7.96 -9.62 -28.56
C THR A 92 -6.49 -9.48 -28.92
N TYR A 93 -5.71 -8.97 -27.98
CA TYR A 93 -4.26 -8.87 -28.12
C TYR A 93 -3.64 -10.26 -28.06
N ALA A 94 -2.76 -10.57 -29.01
CA ALA A 94 -2.18 -11.91 -29.16
C ALA A 94 -0.77 -11.84 -29.76
N ARG A 95 -0.04 -12.97 -29.72
CA ARG A 95 1.31 -13.14 -30.29
C ARG A 95 1.43 -12.95 -31.82
N ARG A 96 0.37 -12.48 -32.50
CA ARG A 96 0.34 -12.12 -33.93
C ARG A 96 -0.17 -10.71 -34.19
N SER A 97 -0.59 -9.99 -33.16
CA SER A 97 -0.98 -8.59 -33.26
C SER A 97 0.19 -7.75 -33.76
N ARG A 98 -0.07 -6.89 -34.75
CA ARG A 98 0.89 -5.92 -35.29
C ARG A 98 0.39 -4.51 -35.02
N ILE A 99 1.29 -3.53 -35.07
CA ILE A 99 0.91 -2.12 -35.09
C ILE A 99 0.98 -1.63 -36.54
N VAL A 100 -0.15 -1.25 -37.11
CA VAL A 100 -0.28 -0.76 -38.49
C VAL A 100 -0.28 0.77 -38.51
N VAL A 101 0.57 1.36 -39.34
CA VAL A 101 0.72 2.82 -39.50
C VAL A 101 0.73 3.23 -40.98
N PRO A 102 0.41 4.50 -41.32
CA PRO A 102 0.61 5.03 -42.67
C PRO A 102 2.08 4.98 -43.12
N GLU A 103 2.32 4.84 -44.43
CA GLU A 103 3.67 4.83 -45.00
C GLU A 103 4.39 6.18 -44.80
N ASP A 104 3.71 7.29 -45.10
CA ASP A 104 4.26 8.66 -45.07
C ASP A 104 3.93 9.46 -43.77
N ASP A 105 3.82 8.81 -42.59
CA ASP A 105 3.60 9.51 -41.30
C ASP A 105 4.63 9.14 -40.21
N ASP A 106 5.76 9.85 -40.21
CA ASP A 106 6.84 9.64 -39.24
C ASP A 106 6.47 10.01 -37.79
N ALA A 107 5.48 10.89 -37.58
CA ALA A 107 5.04 11.24 -36.22
C ALA A 107 4.21 10.10 -35.61
N VAL A 108 3.28 9.53 -36.38
CA VAL A 108 2.55 8.30 -35.99
C VAL A 108 3.49 7.11 -35.83
N ARG A 109 4.56 7.03 -36.64
CA ARG A 109 5.62 6.01 -36.50
C ARG A 109 6.37 6.13 -35.17
N ALA A 110 6.76 7.33 -34.74
CA ALA A 110 7.40 7.53 -33.44
C ALA A 110 6.48 7.16 -32.25
N VAL A 111 5.18 7.47 -32.36
CA VAL A 111 4.17 7.02 -31.38
C VAL A 111 4.03 5.50 -31.40
N ALA A 112 4.02 4.86 -32.57
CA ALA A 112 3.99 3.41 -32.72
C ALA A 112 5.24 2.72 -32.13
N GLU A 113 6.42 3.33 -32.28
CA GLU A 113 7.67 2.83 -31.69
C GLU A 113 7.66 2.88 -30.17
N THR A 114 7.12 3.96 -29.58
CA THR A 114 6.92 4.06 -28.12
C THR A 114 5.84 3.10 -27.62
N PHE A 115 4.71 2.98 -28.31
CA PHE A 115 3.67 2.00 -27.95
C PHE A 115 4.14 0.55 -28.09
N ALA A 116 5.01 0.24 -29.06
CA ALA A 116 5.62 -1.09 -29.20
C ALA A 116 6.60 -1.41 -28.05
N ASP A 117 7.40 -0.43 -27.62
CA ASP A 117 8.30 -0.57 -26.47
C ASP A 117 7.51 -0.70 -25.15
N ASP A 118 6.46 0.10 -24.97
CA ASP A 118 5.60 0.03 -23.78
C ASP A 118 4.83 -1.32 -23.73
N LEU A 119 4.35 -1.84 -24.86
CA LEU A 119 3.77 -3.20 -24.94
C LEU A 119 4.83 -4.29 -24.65
N GLN A 120 6.08 -4.10 -25.08
CA GLN A 120 7.17 -5.00 -24.72
C GLN A 120 7.44 -4.99 -23.21
N ALA A 121 7.37 -3.83 -22.56
CA ALA A 121 7.50 -3.71 -21.11
C ALA A 121 6.28 -4.27 -20.36
N PHE A 122 5.13 -4.39 -21.02
CA PHE A 122 3.87 -4.89 -20.46
C PHE A 122 3.74 -6.43 -20.51
N ASP A 123 3.94 -7.09 -21.66
CA ASP A 123 3.79 -8.56 -21.80
C ASP A 123 5.08 -9.31 -22.22
N GLY A 124 6.21 -8.60 -22.25
CA GLY A 124 7.49 -9.13 -22.71
C GLY A 124 7.62 -9.23 -24.24
N ARG A 125 6.64 -8.76 -25.03
CA ARG A 125 6.63 -8.90 -26.50
C ARG A 125 6.50 -7.54 -27.19
N ARG A 126 7.49 -7.23 -28.02
CA ARG A 126 7.41 -6.09 -28.94
C ARG A 126 6.61 -6.49 -30.19
N PRO A 127 5.49 -5.83 -30.53
CA PRO A 127 4.80 -6.07 -31.79
C PRO A 127 5.63 -5.62 -33.00
N ASP A 128 5.43 -6.27 -34.14
CA ASP A 128 5.94 -5.78 -35.42
C ASP A 128 5.16 -4.51 -35.82
N ILE A 129 5.87 -3.47 -36.28
CA ILE A 129 5.28 -2.26 -36.86
C ILE A 129 5.30 -2.42 -38.39
N THR A 130 4.16 -2.20 -39.05
CA THR A 130 4.00 -2.40 -40.50
C THR A 130 3.15 -1.32 -41.17
N THR A 131 3.25 -1.27 -42.50
CA THR A 131 2.42 -0.46 -43.42
C THR A 131 1.51 -1.33 -44.30
N ASP A 132 1.46 -2.65 -44.06
CA ASP A 132 0.50 -3.56 -44.69
C ASP A 132 -0.96 -3.21 -44.34
N GLU A 133 -1.91 -3.70 -45.14
CA GLU A 133 -3.34 -3.68 -44.78
C GLU A 133 -3.60 -4.35 -43.40
N PRO A 134 -4.50 -3.78 -42.56
CA PRO A 134 -4.92 -4.40 -41.30
C PRO A 134 -5.70 -5.71 -41.46
N HIS A 135 -5.56 -6.60 -40.47
CA HIS A 135 -6.29 -7.86 -40.34
C HIS A 135 -6.76 -8.05 -38.89
N ASP A 136 -7.72 -8.95 -38.66
CA ASP A 136 -8.24 -9.32 -37.34
C ASP A 136 -7.11 -9.55 -36.32
N GLY A 137 -7.13 -8.81 -35.21
CA GLY A 137 -6.10 -8.82 -34.16
C GLY A 137 -4.98 -7.78 -34.31
N ASP A 138 -4.94 -6.98 -35.38
CA ASP A 138 -4.03 -5.82 -35.48
C ASP A 138 -4.54 -4.59 -34.72
N LEU A 139 -3.60 -3.75 -34.26
CA LEU A 139 -3.83 -2.40 -33.76
C LEU A 139 -3.44 -1.41 -34.86
N VAL A 140 -4.27 -0.41 -35.13
CA VAL A 140 -4.06 0.57 -36.21
C VAL A 140 -3.97 1.98 -35.64
N LEU A 141 -2.88 2.67 -35.89
CA LEU A 141 -2.68 4.06 -35.49
C LEU A 141 -2.68 4.97 -36.72
N MET A 142 -3.41 6.08 -36.69
CA MET A 142 -3.39 7.07 -37.77
C MET A 142 -3.73 8.48 -37.30
N ARG A 143 -3.19 9.50 -37.97
CA ARG A 143 -3.77 10.84 -37.92
C ARG A 143 -4.87 10.96 -38.97
N SER A 144 -6.08 11.34 -38.55
CA SER A 144 -7.19 11.63 -39.45
C SER A 144 -8.08 12.73 -38.87
N ALA A 145 -8.58 13.62 -39.73
CA ALA A 145 -9.22 14.87 -39.33
C ALA A 145 -10.71 14.95 -39.70
N PRO A 146 -11.62 14.35 -38.91
CA PRO A 146 -13.05 14.63 -39.02
C PRO A 146 -13.76 14.91 -37.68
N ASP A 147 -13.11 15.54 -36.69
CA ASP A 147 -13.84 16.25 -35.62
C ASP A 147 -13.06 17.41 -34.99
N ASP A 148 -13.70 18.58 -34.87
CA ASP A 148 -13.12 19.79 -34.29
C ASP A 148 -13.09 19.73 -32.74
N GLN A 149 -13.90 18.87 -32.10
CA GLN A 149 -13.99 18.79 -30.63
C GLN A 149 -12.75 18.15 -29.98
N LEU A 150 -11.96 17.39 -30.74
CA LEU A 150 -10.79 16.66 -30.21
C LEU A 150 -9.59 17.57 -29.95
N GLY A 151 -9.56 18.78 -30.55
CA GLY A 151 -8.45 19.73 -30.38
C GLY A 151 -7.08 19.13 -30.72
N ASN A 152 -6.10 19.38 -29.84
CA ASN A 152 -4.71 18.96 -30.03
C ASN A 152 -4.34 17.63 -29.32
N GLU A 153 -5.22 17.09 -28.47
CA GLU A 153 -4.90 16.01 -27.53
C GLU A 153 -5.97 14.89 -27.48
N GLY A 154 -7.14 15.12 -28.07
CA GLY A 154 -8.22 14.13 -28.11
C GLY A 154 -8.10 13.12 -29.25
N TYR A 155 -8.78 11.99 -29.09
CA TYR A 155 -8.76 10.86 -30.02
C TYR A 155 -10.14 10.18 -30.16
N LEU A 156 -10.26 9.41 -31.24
CA LEU A 156 -11.28 8.40 -31.45
C LEU A 156 -10.63 7.02 -31.27
N LEU A 157 -11.28 6.15 -30.50
CA LEU A 157 -10.94 4.74 -30.38
C LEU A 157 -12.09 3.91 -30.95
N SER A 158 -11.79 2.93 -31.80
CA SER A 158 -12.79 1.99 -32.33
C SER A 158 -12.32 0.57 -32.11
N VAL A 159 -13.10 -0.22 -31.39
CA VAL A 159 -12.81 -1.61 -31.03
C VAL A 159 -13.77 -2.54 -31.76
N SER A 160 -13.21 -3.48 -32.51
CA SER A 160 -13.90 -4.49 -33.31
C SER A 160 -13.00 -5.73 -33.38
N GLU A 161 -13.05 -6.53 -34.46
CA GLU A 161 -12.01 -7.51 -34.76
C GLU A 161 -10.61 -6.88 -34.90
N THR A 162 -10.53 -5.60 -35.29
CA THR A 162 -9.34 -4.74 -35.14
C THR A 162 -9.57 -3.62 -34.11
N LEU A 163 -8.48 -3.08 -33.56
CA LEU A 163 -8.50 -1.87 -32.74
C LEU A 163 -7.91 -0.71 -33.54
N VAL A 164 -8.62 0.41 -33.62
CA VAL A 164 -8.20 1.60 -34.40
C VAL A 164 -8.17 2.83 -33.51
N ILE A 165 -7.06 3.57 -33.55
CA ILE A 165 -6.86 4.87 -32.89
C ILE A 165 -6.69 5.95 -33.97
N SER A 166 -7.50 7.00 -33.91
CA SER A 166 -7.48 8.11 -34.86
C SER A 166 -7.58 9.46 -34.14
N ALA A 167 -6.66 10.38 -34.40
CA ALA A 167 -6.68 11.73 -33.84
C ALA A 167 -6.25 12.81 -34.85
N PRO A 168 -6.50 14.11 -34.59
CA PRO A 168 -6.00 15.21 -35.43
C PRO A 168 -4.47 15.36 -35.36
N THR A 169 -3.87 14.97 -34.22
CA THR A 169 -2.45 15.13 -33.87
C THR A 169 -1.84 13.80 -33.43
N ASP A 170 -0.51 13.74 -33.42
CA ASP A 170 0.28 12.63 -32.87
C ASP A 170 0.12 12.52 -31.35
N ALA A 171 0.06 13.64 -30.61
CA ALA A 171 -0.27 13.64 -29.18
C ALA A 171 -1.62 12.98 -28.87
N GLY A 172 -2.66 13.22 -29.69
CA GLY A 172 -3.94 12.52 -29.55
C GLY A 172 -3.84 11.03 -29.84
N VAL A 173 -3.10 10.63 -30.89
CA VAL A 173 -2.82 9.19 -31.15
C VAL A 173 -2.13 8.56 -29.94
N PHE A 174 -1.14 9.24 -29.36
CA PHE A 174 -0.41 8.80 -28.18
C PHE A 174 -1.31 8.64 -26.96
N TYR A 175 -2.14 9.61 -26.59
CA TYR A 175 -3.08 9.47 -25.48
C TYR A 175 -4.13 8.38 -25.70
N GLY A 176 -4.50 8.12 -26.96
CA GLY A 176 -5.25 6.91 -27.33
C GLY A 176 -4.51 5.62 -26.97
N THR A 177 -3.19 5.53 -27.24
CA THR A 177 -2.40 4.35 -26.83
C THR A 177 -2.38 4.15 -25.31
N ARG A 178 -2.39 5.24 -24.52
CA ARG A 178 -2.41 5.15 -23.05
C ARG A 178 -3.67 4.44 -22.57
N SER A 179 -4.84 4.86 -23.07
CA SER A 179 -6.11 4.19 -22.77
C SER A 179 -6.15 2.72 -23.22
N VAL A 180 -5.49 2.37 -24.33
CA VAL A 180 -5.39 0.96 -24.76
C VAL A 180 -4.50 0.14 -23.83
N LEU A 181 -3.38 0.69 -23.35
CA LEU A 181 -2.53 0.02 -22.34
C LEU A 181 -3.32 -0.23 -21.04
N GLN A 182 -4.07 0.76 -20.56
CA GLN A 182 -4.92 0.62 -19.37
C GLN A 182 -6.02 -0.44 -19.53
N LEU A 183 -6.63 -0.55 -20.72
CA LEU A 183 -7.61 -1.63 -20.99
C LEU A 183 -6.95 -3.00 -21.10
N LEU A 184 -5.70 -3.07 -21.58
CA LEU A 184 -4.94 -4.32 -21.68
C LEU A 184 -4.41 -4.81 -20.32
N SER A 185 -4.14 -3.91 -19.35
CA SER A 185 -3.76 -4.32 -17.98
C SER A 185 -4.88 -5.07 -17.26
N GLN A 186 -6.13 -4.70 -17.54
CA GLN A 186 -7.34 -5.37 -17.04
C GLN A 186 -7.66 -6.66 -17.83
N SER A 187 -7.53 -6.64 -19.16
CA SER A 187 -7.89 -7.78 -20.00
C SER A 187 -7.20 -7.78 -21.38
N THR A 188 -6.62 -8.92 -21.76
CA THR A 188 -6.13 -9.16 -23.14
C THR A 188 -7.23 -9.14 -24.20
N ARG A 189 -8.52 -9.14 -23.81
CA ARG A 189 -9.68 -9.03 -24.69
C ARG A 189 -10.52 -7.80 -24.34
N ILE A 190 -10.58 -6.84 -25.26
CA ILE A 190 -11.31 -5.57 -25.11
C ILE A 190 -12.68 -5.69 -25.80
N PRO A 191 -13.81 -5.32 -25.15
CA PRO A 191 -15.14 -5.38 -25.75
C PRO A 191 -15.29 -4.40 -26.93
N GLY A 192 -16.10 -4.79 -27.93
CA GLY A 192 -16.35 -3.94 -29.10
C GLY A 192 -17.12 -2.66 -28.75
N GLY A 193 -16.83 -1.57 -29.46
CA GLY A 193 -17.43 -0.25 -29.23
C GLY A 193 -16.60 0.90 -29.81
N THR A 194 -17.04 2.14 -29.58
CA THR A 194 -16.30 3.34 -30.00
C THR A 194 -16.24 4.38 -28.90
N ALA A 195 -15.05 4.93 -28.65
CA ALA A 195 -14.84 6.09 -27.78
C ALA A 195 -14.60 7.37 -28.60
N ARG A 196 -14.94 8.50 -27.97
CA ARG A 196 -14.48 9.85 -28.33
C ARG A 196 -14.02 10.49 -27.02
N ASP A 197 -12.78 10.94 -26.97
CA ASP A 197 -12.16 11.34 -25.71
C ASP A 197 -11.19 12.51 -25.88
N TRP A 198 -11.24 13.48 -24.96
CA TRP A 198 -10.46 14.73 -25.03
C TRP A 198 -10.43 15.45 -23.65
N PRO A 199 -9.39 16.24 -23.35
CA PRO A 199 -9.31 17.00 -22.10
C PRO A 199 -10.12 18.30 -22.12
N GLU A 200 -10.70 18.69 -20.97
CA GLU A 200 -11.28 20.03 -20.75
C GLU A 200 -10.21 21.11 -20.46
N ARG A 201 -8.97 20.71 -20.12
CA ARG A 201 -7.85 21.63 -19.77
C ARG A 201 -6.54 21.24 -20.43
N SER A 202 -5.81 22.23 -20.92
CA SER A 202 -4.56 22.07 -21.68
C SER A 202 -3.29 21.96 -20.83
N VAL A 203 -3.35 22.33 -19.54
CA VAL A 203 -2.24 22.19 -18.59
C VAL A 203 -2.63 21.21 -17.49
N ARG A 204 -1.87 20.13 -17.35
CA ARG A 204 -2.15 19.02 -16.43
C ARG A 204 -0.84 18.63 -15.77
N GLY A 205 -0.48 19.37 -14.72
CA GLY A 205 0.93 19.59 -14.35
C GLY A 205 1.44 18.91 -13.07
N LEU A 206 2.75 18.63 -13.04
CA LEU A 206 3.49 18.27 -11.83
C LEU A 206 4.79 19.09 -11.75
N LEU A 207 4.80 20.15 -10.94
CA LEU A 207 5.99 20.94 -10.65
C LEU A 207 6.84 20.21 -9.61
N VAL A 208 8.14 20.03 -9.89
CA VAL A 208 9.07 19.31 -8.99
C VAL A 208 10.20 20.23 -8.57
N ASP A 209 10.31 20.53 -7.28
CA ASP A 209 11.47 21.23 -6.71
C ASP A 209 12.67 20.27 -6.57
N ASN A 210 13.53 20.30 -7.58
CA ASN A 210 14.81 19.61 -7.60
C ASN A 210 16.00 20.50 -7.19
N THR A 211 15.75 21.62 -6.49
CA THR A 211 16.82 22.43 -5.85
C THR A 211 17.45 21.82 -4.60
N PRO A 212 16.78 20.98 -3.77
CA PRO A 212 17.40 20.43 -2.55
C PRO A 212 18.36 19.27 -2.86
N ARG A 213 17.96 18.37 -3.77
CA ARG A 213 18.69 17.15 -4.14
C ARG A 213 18.77 16.93 -5.64
N HIS A 214 19.74 16.13 -6.04
CA HIS A 214 19.76 15.51 -7.37
C HIS A 214 18.67 14.43 -7.44
N PHE A 215 17.99 14.36 -8.58
CA PHE A 215 17.12 13.25 -8.97
C PHE A 215 17.71 12.58 -10.21
N SER A 216 17.76 11.24 -10.22
CA SER A 216 18.35 10.49 -11.33
C SER A 216 17.53 10.61 -12.62
N ILE A 217 18.16 10.37 -13.78
CA ILE A 217 17.46 10.29 -15.07
C ILE A 217 16.33 9.24 -15.02
N GLU A 218 16.53 8.15 -14.27
CA GLU A 218 15.53 7.09 -14.10
C GLU A 218 14.32 7.57 -13.28
N TRP A 219 14.53 8.35 -12.22
CA TRP A 219 13.44 9.00 -11.47
C TRP A 219 12.59 9.88 -12.39
N TRP A 220 13.23 10.75 -13.18
CA TRP A 220 12.53 11.58 -14.16
C TRP A 220 11.83 10.73 -15.23
N THR A 221 12.44 9.62 -15.67
CA THR A 221 11.84 8.70 -16.65
C THR A 221 10.56 8.06 -16.10
N ASN A 222 10.59 7.61 -14.84
CA ASN A 222 9.43 7.05 -14.15
C ASN A 222 8.33 8.10 -13.94
N ALA A 223 8.68 9.30 -13.47
CA ALA A 223 7.76 10.43 -13.34
C ALA A 223 7.04 10.74 -14.66
N ILE A 224 7.81 10.95 -15.73
CA ILE A 224 7.30 11.25 -17.07
C ILE A 224 6.43 10.11 -17.63
N ARG A 225 6.85 8.85 -17.45
CA ARG A 225 6.04 7.68 -17.85
C ARG A 225 4.70 7.66 -17.13
N GLN A 226 4.71 7.76 -15.81
CA GLN A 226 3.53 7.71 -14.96
C GLN A 226 2.56 8.85 -15.29
N MET A 227 3.07 10.09 -15.37
CA MET A 227 2.31 11.25 -15.82
C MET A 227 1.66 11.02 -17.19
N SER A 228 2.44 10.59 -18.19
CA SER A 228 1.94 10.35 -19.54
C SER A 228 0.87 9.26 -19.61
N TYR A 229 1.00 8.21 -18.77
CA TYR A 229 0.04 7.09 -18.70
C TYR A 229 -1.33 7.55 -18.20
N PHE A 230 -1.35 8.43 -17.20
CA PHE A 230 -2.56 9.13 -16.74
C PHE A 230 -2.85 10.43 -17.53
N LYS A 231 -2.21 10.63 -18.68
CA LYS A 231 -2.45 11.76 -19.61
C LYS A 231 -2.16 13.16 -19.02
N LEU A 232 -1.43 13.26 -17.92
CA LEU A 232 -0.77 14.49 -17.48
C LEU A 232 0.32 14.87 -18.50
N ASN A 233 0.55 16.17 -18.70
CA ASN A 233 1.23 16.66 -19.91
C ASN A 233 2.29 17.74 -19.69
N GLU A 234 2.58 18.13 -18.45
CA GLU A 234 3.56 19.19 -18.15
C GLU A 234 4.26 18.95 -16.81
N THR A 235 5.60 19.05 -16.77
CA THR A 235 6.36 18.94 -15.52
C THR A 235 7.45 20.00 -15.48
N HIS A 236 7.76 20.54 -14.30
CA HIS A 236 8.78 21.58 -14.16
C HIS A 236 10.11 21.01 -13.68
N MET A 237 11.21 21.62 -14.13
CA MET A 237 12.56 21.34 -13.65
C MET A 237 13.28 22.65 -13.32
N TYR A 238 13.77 22.76 -12.09
CA TYR A 238 14.64 23.85 -11.65
C TYR A 238 16.04 23.64 -12.23
N VAL A 239 16.51 24.60 -13.02
CA VAL A 239 17.78 24.50 -13.78
C VAL A 239 19.01 24.88 -12.96
N ASP A 240 18.82 25.47 -11.78
CA ASP A 240 19.79 25.55 -10.68
C ASP A 240 19.66 24.39 -9.68
N GLY A 241 18.95 23.33 -10.09
CA GLY A 241 18.82 22.08 -9.37
C GLY A 241 20.14 21.41 -9.01
N ASN A 242 20.18 20.74 -7.87
CA ASN A 242 21.41 20.20 -7.33
C ASN A 242 21.95 19.05 -8.21
N GLY A 243 23.18 19.20 -8.71
CA GLY A 243 23.91 18.13 -9.41
C GLY A 243 23.52 17.80 -10.84
N LEU A 244 22.53 18.48 -11.47
CA LEU A 244 22.16 18.21 -12.88
C LEU A 244 23.07 18.93 -13.88
N THR A 245 23.56 18.20 -14.87
CA THR A 245 24.27 18.74 -16.05
C THR A 245 23.30 19.16 -17.16
N ARG A 246 23.78 19.95 -18.13
CA ARG A 246 22.97 20.37 -19.30
C ARG A 246 22.68 19.21 -20.24
N GLU A 247 23.59 18.24 -20.29
CA GLU A 247 23.45 16.98 -20.99
C GLU A 247 22.34 16.11 -20.39
N GLU A 248 22.22 16.05 -19.05
CA GLU A 248 21.13 15.36 -18.35
C GLU A 248 19.79 16.10 -18.51
N MET A 249 19.77 17.44 -18.38
CA MET A 249 18.58 18.25 -18.66
C MET A 249 18.03 18.01 -20.07
N ALA A 250 18.90 17.98 -21.08
CA ALA A 250 18.52 17.67 -22.47
C ALA A 250 18.08 16.20 -22.67
N ALA A 251 18.63 15.26 -21.91
CA ALA A 251 18.18 13.87 -21.92
C ALA A 251 16.77 13.72 -21.33
N VAL A 252 16.47 14.39 -20.22
CA VAL A 252 15.13 14.41 -19.61
C VAL A 252 14.13 15.15 -20.51
N ASP A 253 14.51 16.26 -21.15
CA ASP A 253 13.68 16.95 -22.15
C ASP A 253 13.32 16.03 -23.33
N ALA A 254 14.27 15.23 -23.83
CA ALA A 254 14.02 14.25 -24.89
C ALA A 254 13.11 13.08 -24.44
N ILE A 255 13.19 12.67 -23.17
CA ILE A 255 12.29 11.66 -22.58
C ILE A 255 10.87 12.24 -22.41
N ALA A 256 10.76 13.50 -21.98
CA ALA A 256 9.50 14.23 -21.87
C ALA A 256 8.81 14.36 -23.23
N GLN A 257 9.54 14.82 -24.26
CA GLN A 257 9.07 14.86 -25.65
C GLN A 257 8.54 13.50 -26.12
N ARG A 258 9.28 12.40 -25.87
CA ARG A 258 8.90 11.04 -26.29
C ARG A 258 7.54 10.59 -25.73
N TYR A 259 7.25 10.96 -24.49
CA TYR A 259 6.02 10.61 -23.78
C TYR A 259 4.98 11.75 -23.77
N HIS A 260 5.13 12.73 -24.67
CA HIS A 260 4.23 13.89 -24.82
C HIS A 260 3.98 14.67 -23.50
N VAL A 261 5.04 14.85 -22.71
CA VAL A 261 5.10 15.73 -21.54
C VAL A 261 5.98 16.94 -21.88
N THR A 262 5.52 18.14 -21.54
CA THR A 262 6.30 19.38 -21.68
C THR A 262 7.18 19.57 -20.44
N LEU A 263 8.50 19.58 -20.61
CA LEU A 263 9.43 19.89 -19.52
C LEU A 263 9.61 21.41 -19.42
N VAL A 264 9.00 22.07 -18.44
CA VAL A 264 9.10 23.52 -18.23
C VAL A 264 10.38 23.84 -17.47
N PRO A 265 11.38 24.51 -18.09
CA PRO A 265 12.55 24.97 -17.37
C PRO A 265 12.19 26.16 -16.46
N GLN A 266 12.64 26.07 -15.22
CA GLN A 266 12.44 27.07 -14.18
C GLN A 266 13.78 27.55 -13.61
N LEU A 267 13.93 28.85 -13.42
CA LEU A 267 15.02 29.43 -12.63
C LEU A 267 14.44 30.57 -11.80
N ASN A 268 14.40 30.40 -10.48
CA ASN A 268 13.73 31.39 -9.64
C ASN A 268 14.52 32.70 -9.58
N MET A 269 13.86 33.81 -9.91
CA MET A 269 14.42 35.15 -9.84
C MET A 269 13.31 36.23 -9.82
N PRO A 270 13.54 37.40 -9.19
CA PRO A 270 14.77 37.84 -8.54
C PRO A 270 14.90 37.41 -7.06
N GLY A 271 13.95 36.63 -6.53
CA GLY A 271 14.05 35.94 -5.24
C GLY A 271 14.71 34.56 -5.35
N HIS A 272 14.87 33.87 -4.22
CA HIS A 272 15.38 32.48 -4.12
C HIS A 272 16.65 32.11 -4.91
N MET A 273 17.51 33.09 -5.23
CA MET A 273 18.69 32.83 -6.07
C MET A 273 19.86 32.16 -5.32
N ASN A 274 19.60 31.42 -4.24
CA ASN A 274 20.61 30.92 -3.29
C ASN A 274 21.68 30.00 -3.89
N GLN A 275 21.41 29.29 -4.99
CA GLN A 275 22.41 28.42 -5.61
C GLN A 275 23.39 29.20 -6.50
N VAL A 276 22.95 30.30 -7.13
CA VAL A 276 23.71 31.01 -8.16
C VAL A 276 24.25 32.35 -7.68
N LEU A 277 23.41 33.18 -7.07
CA LEU A 277 23.71 34.58 -6.73
C LEU A 277 24.83 34.77 -5.68
N PRO A 278 25.12 33.83 -4.74
CA PRO A 278 26.31 33.90 -3.88
C PRO A 278 27.64 34.00 -4.62
N SER A 279 27.72 33.54 -5.88
CA SER A 279 28.91 33.69 -6.73
C SER A 279 29.10 35.12 -7.30
N HIS A 280 28.04 35.94 -7.28
CA HIS A 280 27.98 37.30 -7.82
C HIS A 280 27.54 38.34 -6.76
N PRO A 281 28.38 38.61 -5.73
CA PRO A 281 28.06 39.58 -4.67
C PRO A 281 27.90 41.03 -5.16
N GLU A 282 28.36 41.35 -6.37
CA GLU A 282 28.11 42.61 -7.07
C GLU A 282 26.65 42.80 -7.56
N TYR A 283 25.86 41.73 -7.61
CA TYR A 283 24.47 41.72 -8.06
C TYR A 283 23.46 41.49 -6.92
N GLN A 284 23.92 41.31 -5.68
CA GLN A 284 23.08 41.09 -4.49
C GLN A 284 22.46 42.40 -3.97
N LEU A 285 21.17 42.34 -3.65
CA LEU A 285 20.41 43.42 -3.01
C LEU A 285 21.03 43.79 -1.66
N ARG A 286 20.99 45.07 -1.28
CA ARG A 286 21.44 45.52 0.05
C ARG A 286 20.29 45.64 1.03
N ASN A 287 20.37 44.87 2.10
CA ASN A 287 19.49 44.99 3.25
C ASN A 287 19.65 46.36 3.93
N THR A 288 18.65 46.78 4.70
CA THR A 288 18.60 48.09 5.38
C THR A 288 19.71 48.28 6.45
N ASP A 289 20.38 47.21 6.89
CA ASP A 289 21.58 47.27 7.75
C ASP A 289 22.92 47.41 6.97
N GLY A 290 22.88 47.33 5.65
CA GLY A 290 24.02 47.40 4.74
C GLY A 290 24.63 46.05 4.35
N THR A 291 24.14 44.93 4.89
CA THR A 291 24.53 43.57 4.45
C THR A 291 24.06 43.28 3.03
N LEU A 292 24.70 42.32 2.36
CA LEU A 292 24.21 41.78 1.10
C LEU A 292 23.19 40.67 1.39
N ASN A 293 22.12 40.63 0.62
CA ASN A 293 21.15 39.55 0.62
C ASN A 293 21.56 38.49 -0.42
N PRO A 294 21.94 37.27 -0.01
CA PRO A 294 22.44 36.24 -0.93
C PRO A 294 21.35 35.61 -1.81
N ILE A 295 20.06 35.83 -1.51
CA ILE A 295 18.93 35.23 -2.25
C ILE A 295 18.19 36.22 -3.16
N ALA A 296 18.48 37.52 -3.07
CA ALA A 296 17.73 38.58 -3.74
C ALA A 296 18.60 39.43 -4.68
N LEU A 297 18.23 39.50 -5.96
CA LEU A 297 18.89 40.33 -6.97
C LEU A 297 18.66 41.83 -6.72
N ASP A 298 19.66 42.68 -6.94
CA ASP A 298 19.51 44.14 -6.86
C ASP A 298 18.85 44.70 -8.13
N LEU A 299 17.53 44.90 -8.08
CA LEU A 299 16.76 45.50 -9.18
C LEU A 299 17.08 46.99 -9.45
N THR A 300 17.94 47.64 -8.65
CA THR A 300 18.49 48.96 -8.97
C THR A 300 19.71 48.90 -9.89
N ASN A 301 20.28 47.71 -10.14
CA ASN A 301 21.49 47.50 -10.93
C ASN A 301 21.14 46.99 -12.36
N PRO A 302 21.32 47.80 -13.43
CA PRO A 302 21.04 47.38 -14.81
C PRO A 302 22.00 46.35 -15.40
N GLU A 303 23.12 46.06 -14.74
CA GLU A 303 24.02 44.96 -15.10
C GLU A 303 23.53 43.65 -14.47
N ALA A 304 23.08 43.67 -13.21
CA ALA A 304 22.47 42.52 -12.53
C ALA A 304 21.20 42.02 -13.26
N ARG A 305 20.30 42.94 -13.63
CA ARG A 305 19.07 42.62 -14.38
C ARG A 305 19.38 41.98 -15.74
N ARG A 306 20.41 42.46 -16.44
CA ARG A 306 20.85 41.87 -17.72
C ARG A 306 21.49 40.50 -17.52
N TRP A 307 22.37 40.35 -16.53
CA TRP A 307 22.99 39.06 -16.20
C TRP A 307 21.94 37.98 -15.91
N ALA A 308 20.86 38.32 -15.17
CA ALA A 308 19.77 37.39 -14.90
C ALA A 308 18.98 36.98 -16.16
N ILE A 309 18.73 37.92 -17.08
CA ILE A 309 18.10 37.65 -18.39
C ILE A 309 19.02 36.79 -19.27
N ASP A 310 20.29 37.15 -19.41
CA ASP A 310 21.27 36.40 -20.21
C ASP A 310 21.45 34.97 -19.65
N LEU A 311 21.43 34.80 -18.32
CA LEU A 311 21.47 33.50 -17.63
C LEU A 311 20.23 32.66 -17.94
N ALA A 312 19.03 33.22 -17.78
CA ALA A 312 17.76 32.55 -18.07
C ALA A 312 17.71 32.04 -19.53
N LEU A 313 18.00 32.93 -20.49
CA LEU A 313 18.04 32.56 -21.91
C LEU A 313 19.08 31.46 -22.19
N SER A 314 20.24 31.50 -21.53
CA SER A 314 21.27 30.46 -21.71
C SER A 314 20.80 29.07 -21.28
N TYR A 315 19.88 28.95 -20.33
CA TYR A 315 19.28 27.67 -19.95
C TYR A 315 18.10 27.32 -20.85
N ALA A 316 17.28 28.29 -21.26
CA ALA A 316 16.19 28.08 -22.22
C ALA A 316 16.68 27.48 -23.55
N GLU A 317 17.93 27.70 -23.97
CA GLU A 317 18.53 27.05 -25.15
C GLU A 317 18.71 25.52 -25.02
N VAL A 318 18.64 24.94 -23.82
CA VAL A 318 18.79 23.49 -23.57
C VAL A 318 17.48 22.71 -23.81
N PHE A 319 16.33 23.35 -23.62
CA PHE A 319 15.01 22.72 -23.59
C PHE A 319 14.20 22.97 -24.85
N SER A 320 13.47 21.96 -25.33
CA SER A 320 12.53 22.09 -26.45
C SER A 320 11.29 22.92 -26.10
N SER A 321 11.00 23.05 -24.81
CA SER A 321 9.79 23.65 -24.25
C SER A 321 9.42 25.02 -24.83
N PRO A 322 8.13 25.26 -25.15
CA PRO A 322 7.63 26.57 -25.54
C PRO A 322 7.43 27.52 -24.34
N ILE A 323 7.65 27.05 -23.10
CA ILE A 323 7.46 27.81 -21.86
C ILE A 323 8.81 28.11 -21.21
N TRP A 324 8.89 29.22 -20.45
CA TRP A 324 9.95 29.49 -19.48
C TRP A 324 9.33 30.00 -18.17
N HIS A 325 9.62 29.35 -17.03
CA HIS A 325 9.15 29.79 -15.72
C HIS A 325 10.20 30.66 -15.02
N MET A 326 9.84 31.92 -14.71
CA MET A 326 10.73 32.86 -14.02
C MET A 326 10.73 32.68 -12.49
N GLY A 327 9.77 31.92 -11.94
CA GLY A 327 9.44 31.92 -10.52
C GLY A 327 8.86 33.28 -10.15
N SER A 328 9.70 34.14 -9.56
CA SER A 328 9.38 35.53 -9.17
C SER A 328 8.40 35.66 -8.01
N ASP A 329 8.36 34.61 -7.19
CA ASP A 329 7.76 34.54 -5.87
C ASP A 329 8.65 35.20 -4.78
N GLU A 330 8.00 35.49 -3.64
CA GLU A 330 8.55 35.83 -2.33
C GLU A 330 9.59 36.97 -2.25
N TYR A 331 9.85 37.76 -3.30
CA TYR A 331 10.98 38.69 -3.29
C TYR A 331 10.83 39.89 -2.30
N PRO A 332 11.85 40.24 -1.49
CA PRO A 332 13.20 39.65 -1.42
C PRO A 332 13.36 38.54 -0.37
N ALA A 333 12.29 38.25 0.39
CA ALA A 333 12.03 37.06 1.20
C ALA A 333 10.52 37.06 1.58
N TYR A 334 9.93 35.90 1.89
CA TYR A 334 8.52 35.80 2.31
C TYR A 334 8.19 36.80 3.45
N PRO A 335 7.03 37.50 3.42
CA PRO A 335 5.94 37.43 2.43
C PRO A 335 6.01 38.58 1.40
N GLY A 336 7.13 38.74 0.69
CA GLY A 336 7.24 39.71 -0.42
C GLY A 336 7.30 41.19 0.01
N VAL A 337 7.73 41.47 1.26
CA VAL A 337 7.73 42.82 1.83
C VAL A 337 8.99 43.59 1.41
N MET A 338 8.83 44.46 0.41
CA MET A 338 9.93 45.28 -0.13
C MET A 338 10.32 46.49 0.74
N ASP A 339 10.63 46.30 2.04
CA ASP A 339 11.13 47.37 2.93
C ASP A 339 12.61 47.71 2.66
N HIS A 340 12.87 48.14 1.42
CA HIS A 340 14.19 48.41 0.88
C HIS A 340 14.18 49.84 0.28
N PRO A 341 14.65 50.85 1.05
CA PRO A 341 14.63 52.24 0.61
C PRO A 341 15.32 52.50 -0.73
N GLN A 342 16.29 51.67 -1.14
CA GLN A 342 16.93 51.78 -2.45
C GLN A 342 16.00 51.39 -3.62
N LEU A 343 15.24 50.30 -3.51
CA LEU A 343 14.25 49.90 -4.52
C LEU A 343 13.19 50.99 -4.68
N GLN A 344 12.67 51.47 -3.55
CA GLN A 344 11.63 52.49 -3.53
C GLN A 344 12.14 53.87 -4.01
N ALA A 345 13.41 54.22 -3.79
CA ALA A 345 13.99 55.43 -4.38
C ALA A 345 14.16 55.29 -5.90
N TYR A 346 14.73 54.18 -6.37
CA TYR A 346 14.99 53.93 -7.79
C TYR A 346 13.70 53.85 -8.61
N ALA A 347 12.66 53.17 -8.11
CA ALA A 347 11.35 53.13 -8.76
C ALA A 347 10.76 54.53 -8.99
N LYS A 348 10.93 55.44 -8.00
CA LYS A 348 10.46 56.83 -8.09
C LYS A 348 11.31 57.70 -9.04
N GLU A 349 12.56 57.30 -9.31
CA GLU A 349 13.41 57.93 -10.32
C GLU A 349 13.01 57.47 -11.74
N GLN A 350 12.77 56.17 -11.95
CA GLN A 350 12.41 55.63 -13.28
C GLN A 350 10.97 55.93 -13.69
N PHE A 351 10.00 55.71 -12.81
CA PHE A 351 8.56 55.74 -13.13
C PHE A 351 7.81 56.93 -12.49
N GLY A 352 8.51 57.78 -11.74
CA GLY A 352 7.98 59.02 -11.18
C GLY A 352 7.46 58.89 -9.73
N PRO A 353 7.06 60.03 -9.11
CA PRO A 353 6.97 60.16 -7.66
C PRO A 353 5.86 59.34 -6.98
N ALA A 354 4.94 58.76 -7.74
CA ALA A 354 3.89 57.88 -7.22
C ALA A 354 4.31 56.40 -7.17
N ALA A 355 5.39 56.01 -7.88
CA ALA A 355 5.80 54.63 -8.02
C ALA A 355 6.28 53.97 -6.71
N THR A 356 6.16 52.65 -6.68
CA THR A 356 6.45 51.74 -5.57
C THR A 356 7.57 50.77 -5.97
N ALA A 357 8.12 50.02 -5.01
CA ALA A 357 9.07 48.96 -5.34
C ALA A 357 8.43 47.83 -6.20
N HIS A 358 7.11 47.60 -6.10
CA HIS A 358 6.39 46.63 -6.93
C HIS A 358 6.31 47.05 -8.40
N ASP A 359 6.26 48.36 -8.73
CA ASP A 359 6.34 48.83 -10.12
C ASP A 359 7.70 48.51 -10.76
N LEU A 360 8.78 48.61 -9.98
CA LEU A 360 10.12 48.20 -10.40
C LEU A 360 10.22 46.68 -10.58
N PHE A 361 9.55 45.91 -9.73
CA PHE A 361 9.47 44.46 -9.85
C PHE A 361 8.73 44.03 -11.13
N ALA A 362 7.52 44.55 -11.36
CA ALA A 362 6.75 44.31 -12.58
C ALA A 362 7.52 44.75 -13.84
N SER A 363 8.32 45.83 -13.77
CA SER A 363 9.18 46.23 -14.90
C SER A 363 10.30 45.21 -15.21
N PHE A 364 10.78 44.45 -14.22
CA PHE A 364 11.76 43.38 -14.44
C PHE A 364 11.10 42.11 -15.00
N GLN A 365 9.91 41.74 -14.51
CA GLN A 365 9.11 40.67 -15.14
C GLN A 365 8.81 41.01 -16.61
N ASN A 366 8.44 42.25 -16.94
CA ASN A 366 8.19 42.66 -18.32
C ASN A 366 9.46 42.65 -19.20
N GLU A 367 10.62 43.09 -18.67
CA GLU A 367 11.90 43.00 -19.41
C GLU A 367 12.35 41.54 -19.65
N MET A 368 12.06 40.62 -18.72
CA MET A 368 12.24 39.19 -18.94
C MET A 368 11.26 38.66 -19.99
N ASN A 369 9.98 39.04 -19.93
CA ASN A 369 8.97 38.58 -20.88
C ASN A 369 9.29 38.99 -22.31
N ASP A 370 9.73 40.24 -22.55
CA ASP A 370 10.19 40.70 -23.86
C ASP A 370 11.37 39.85 -24.39
N ALA A 371 12.28 39.43 -23.51
CA ALA A 371 13.44 38.60 -23.86
C ALA A 371 13.04 37.13 -24.14
N VAL A 372 12.19 36.53 -23.31
CA VAL A 372 11.66 35.18 -23.48
C VAL A 372 10.85 35.08 -24.77
N ARG A 373 9.95 36.03 -25.01
CA ARG A 373 9.11 36.10 -26.23
C ARG A 373 9.91 36.35 -27.50
N ALA A 374 11.06 37.03 -27.41
CA ALA A 374 11.98 37.14 -28.55
C ALA A 374 12.57 35.78 -28.99
N THR A 375 12.56 34.74 -28.13
CA THR A 375 12.90 33.35 -28.51
C THR A 375 11.72 32.55 -29.07
N GLY A 376 10.50 33.12 -29.06
CA GLY A 376 9.28 32.42 -29.45
C GLY A 376 8.57 31.67 -28.32
N ARG A 377 9.00 31.86 -27.07
CA ARG A 377 8.41 31.22 -25.86
C ARG A 377 7.42 32.12 -25.13
N THR A 378 6.55 31.51 -24.33
CA THR A 378 5.69 32.19 -23.36
C THR A 378 6.37 32.20 -21.98
N MET A 379 6.31 33.32 -21.27
CA MET A 379 6.84 33.41 -19.90
C MET A 379 5.74 33.10 -18.88
N ARG A 380 6.12 32.42 -17.80
CA ARG A 380 5.28 32.20 -16.62
C ARG A 380 5.90 32.74 -15.33
N VAL A 381 5.02 33.08 -14.38
CA VAL A 381 5.34 33.61 -13.05
C VAL A 381 4.36 33.09 -12.00
N TRP A 382 4.81 33.04 -10.75
CA TRP A 382 3.91 32.96 -9.59
C TRP A 382 3.15 34.27 -9.34
N ASN A 383 1.99 34.18 -8.69
CA ASN A 383 1.08 35.32 -8.53
C ASN A 383 1.41 36.27 -7.35
N ASP A 384 2.13 35.80 -6.33
CA ASP A 384 2.22 36.44 -5.01
C ASP A 384 2.94 37.78 -4.99
N MET A 385 3.68 38.13 -6.05
CA MET A 385 4.35 39.43 -6.22
C MET A 385 3.61 40.41 -7.13
N ILE A 386 2.55 39.98 -7.84
CA ILE A 386 1.76 40.83 -8.74
C ILE A 386 0.88 41.78 -7.91
N ARG A 387 0.85 43.08 -8.25
CA ARG A 387 0.09 44.10 -7.50
C ARG A 387 -0.77 44.96 -8.41
N ASP A 388 -1.80 45.58 -7.82
CA ASP A 388 -2.54 46.65 -8.49
C ASP A 388 -1.69 47.93 -8.63
N SER A 389 -1.62 48.48 -9.84
CA SER A 389 -0.95 49.74 -10.16
C SER A 389 -1.47 50.33 -11.47
N ASP A 390 -1.52 51.66 -11.54
CA ASP A 390 -1.74 52.46 -12.76
C ASP A 390 -0.42 52.81 -13.50
N ILE A 391 0.75 52.42 -12.95
CA ILE A 391 2.07 52.92 -13.39
C ILE A 391 2.85 51.85 -14.17
N VAL A 392 3.06 50.67 -13.58
CA VAL A 392 3.57 49.47 -14.29
C VAL A 392 2.67 48.30 -13.96
N GLN A 393 2.09 47.69 -15.00
CA GLN A 393 1.32 46.45 -14.93
C GLN A 393 2.13 45.33 -15.58
N LEU A 394 1.91 44.09 -15.16
CA LEU A 394 2.45 42.90 -15.84
C LEU A 394 1.88 42.83 -17.26
N ASP A 395 2.69 42.48 -18.26
CA ASP A 395 2.22 42.32 -19.64
C ASP A 395 1.24 41.13 -19.72
N PRO A 396 0.05 41.27 -20.34
CA PRO A 396 -0.99 40.25 -20.35
C PRO A 396 -0.61 38.96 -21.12
N SER A 397 0.51 38.95 -21.86
CA SER A 397 1.04 37.71 -22.44
C SER A 397 1.83 36.83 -21.46
N VAL A 398 2.06 37.30 -20.23
CA VAL A 398 2.61 36.47 -19.15
C VAL A 398 1.49 35.61 -18.57
N GLN A 399 1.69 34.30 -18.58
CA GLN A 399 0.82 33.32 -17.92
C GLN A 399 1.12 33.31 -16.41
N VAL A 400 0.09 33.12 -15.57
CA VAL A 400 0.23 33.20 -14.10
C VAL A 400 -0.15 31.89 -13.43
N GLU A 401 0.79 31.32 -12.68
CA GLU A 401 0.58 30.19 -11.79
C GLU A 401 0.16 30.74 -10.42
N TYR A 402 -1.06 30.39 -9.98
CA TYR A 402 -1.73 31.07 -8.88
C TYR A 402 -1.86 30.14 -7.66
N TRP A 403 -0.98 30.38 -6.67
CA TRP A 403 -0.78 29.50 -5.52
C TRP A 403 -1.34 30.04 -4.20
N ILE A 404 -1.36 31.37 -4.02
CA ILE A 404 -1.71 31.99 -2.73
C ILE A 404 -2.58 33.25 -2.88
N GLN A 405 -3.42 33.49 -1.88
CA GLN A 405 -4.15 34.75 -1.69
C GLN A 405 -4.12 35.13 -0.20
N ASP A 406 -3.12 35.92 0.21
CA ASP A 406 -2.94 36.36 1.60
C ASP A 406 -3.35 37.85 1.76
N ALA A 407 -4.23 38.13 2.73
CA ALA A 407 -4.67 39.49 3.06
C ALA A 407 -3.56 40.39 3.63
N GLY A 408 -2.43 39.82 4.08
CA GLY A 408 -1.20 40.55 4.44
C GLY A 408 -0.46 41.11 3.23
N MET A 409 -0.57 40.48 2.05
CA MET A 409 0.04 40.92 0.80
C MET A 409 -0.75 42.10 0.21
N THR A 410 -0.56 43.29 0.81
CA THR A 410 -1.31 44.51 0.49
C THR A 410 -1.25 44.83 -1.01
N GLY A 411 -2.41 44.79 -1.68
CA GLY A 411 -2.56 45.09 -3.11
C GLY A 411 -2.35 43.90 -4.06
N LEU A 412 -2.22 42.67 -3.55
CA LEU A 412 -2.24 41.44 -4.35
C LEU A 412 -3.55 41.33 -5.14
N LEU A 413 -3.45 40.91 -6.41
CA LEU A 413 -4.60 40.79 -7.32
C LEU A 413 -5.34 39.45 -7.14
N GLY A 414 -6.68 39.53 -7.13
CA GLY A 414 -7.53 38.35 -7.19
C GLY A 414 -7.50 37.67 -8.58
N ILE A 415 -7.82 36.37 -8.63
CA ILE A 415 -7.77 35.58 -9.87
C ILE A 415 -8.64 36.18 -11.00
N ASN A 416 -9.84 36.65 -10.65
CA ASN A 416 -10.76 37.30 -11.58
C ASN A 416 -10.26 38.68 -12.06
N GLU A 417 -9.35 39.33 -11.32
CA GLU A 417 -8.74 40.61 -11.72
C GLU A 417 -7.56 40.41 -12.68
N LEU A 418 -6.83 39.30 -12.55
CA LEU A 418 -5.82 38.87 -13.53
C LEU A 418 -6.47 38.49 -14.87
N ILE A 419 -7.53 37.67 -14.82
CA ILE A 419 -8.31 37.31 -16.01
C ILE A 419 -8.92 38.56 -16.67
N ALA A 420 -9.44 39.52 -15.88
CA ALA A 420 -9.96 40.78 -16.41
C ALA A 420 -8.89 41.71 -17.03
N ARG A 421 -7.60 41.51 -16.71
CA ARG A 421 -6.45 42.17 -17.36
C ARG A 421 -5.96 41.41 -18.61
N GLY A 422 -6.45 40.19 -18.83
CA GLY A 422 -6.16 39.37 -20.00
C GLY A 422 -5.08 38.31 -19.81
N HIS A 423 -4.70 38.00 -18.56
CA HIS A 423 -3.79 36.89 -18.27
C HIS A 423 -4.52 35.54 -18.37
N ASP A 424 -3.86 34.57 -19.00
CA ASP A 424 -4.19 33.16 -18.84
C ASP A 424 -3.56 32.63 -17.53
N VAL A 425 -4.26 31.74 -16.84
CA VAL A 425 -3.97 31.34 -15.46
C VAL A 425 -3.97 29.82 -15.26
N ILE A 426 -3.16 29.35 -14.33
CA ILE A 426 -3.02 27.94 -13.94
C ILE A 426 -3.24 27.85 -12.43
N ASN A 427 -4.04 26.88 -12.00
CA ASN A 427 -4.36 26.65 -10.60
C ASN A 427 -3.26 25.83 -9.92
N ALA A 428 -2.70 26.36 -8.83
CA ALA A 428 -1.66 25.74 -8.02
C ALA A 428 -1.93 25.98 -6.53
N ASP A 429 -3.21 26.03 -6.12
CA ASP A 429 -3.64 26.38 -4.77
C ASP A 429 -2.90 25.61 -3.66
N ILE A 430 -2.19 26.35 -2.82
CA ILE A 430 -1.50 25.87 -1.62
C ILE A 430 -2.41 25.05 -0.68
N GLY A 431 -3.73 25.28 -0.73
CA GLY A 431 -4.71 24.55 0.08
C GLY A 431 -4.91 23.08 -0.32
N HIS A 432 -4.77 22.74 -1.61
CA HIS A 432 -5.17 21.42 -2.14
C HIS A 432 -4.13 20.77 -3.07
N LEU A 433 -3.11 21.50 -3.52
CA LEU A 433 -2.21 21.08 -4.60
C LEU A 433 -0.71 21.09 -4.21
N TYR A 434 -0.38 21.28 -2.93
CA TYR A 434 1.01 21.36 -2.45
C TYR A 434 1.44 20.07 -1.72
N TYR A 435 2.46 19.40 -2.24
CA TYR A 435 3.21 18.36 -1.52
C TYR A 435 4.32 19.05 -0.71
N ASP A 436 4.18 19.09 0.61
CA ASP A 436 5.16 19.65 1.55
C ASP A 436 5.31 18.69 2.74
N GLN A 437 6.54 18.23 3.03
CA GLN A 437 6.83 17.27 4.11
C GLN A 437 6.48 17.82 5.51
N SER A 438 6.38 19.13 5.68
CA SER A 438 5.94 19.79 6.91
C SER A 438 4.41 19.96 6.99
N ARG A 439 3.74 20.01 5.83
CA ARG A 439 2.30 20.28 5.63
C ARG A 439 1.79 19.53 4.40
N ARG A 440 1.51 18.22 4.54
CA ARG A 440 0.90 17.43 3.47
C ARG A 440 -0.55 17.89 3.27
N ASN A 441 -0.73 18.87 2.39
CA ASN A 441 -2.04 19.43 1.99
C ASN A 441 -2.64 18.69 0.78
N LEU A 442 -1.94 17.66 0.27
CA LEU A 442 -2.49 16.71 -0.70
C LEU A 442 -3.15 15.57 0.05
N ASP A 443 -4.47 15.63 0.13
CA ASP A 443 -5.33 14.49 0.42
C ASP A 443 -6.02 14.08 -0.90
N PRO A 444 -5.71 12.90 -1.47
CA PRO A 444 -6.30 12.45 -2.73
C PRO A 444 -7.83 12.31 -2.68
N GLN A 445 -8.42 12.01 -1.53
CA GLN A 445 -9.87 11.93 -1.37
C GLN A 445 -10.49 13.33 -1.37
N GLU A 446 -9.95 14.28 -0.61
CA GLU A 446 -10.40 15.67 -0.64
C GLU A 446 -10.24 16.29 -2.04
N MET A 447 -9.13 16.00 -2.72
CA MET A 447 -8.95 16.36 -4.12
C MET A 447 -9.99 15.70 -5.05
N TYR A 448 -10.31 14.42 -4.86
CA TYR A 448 -11.23 13.73 -5.76
C TYR A 448 -12.66 14.21 -5.55
N GLU A 449 -13.06 14.47 -4.31
CA GLU A 449 -14.42 14.85 -3.95
C GLU A 449 -14.66 16.34 -4.14
N GLN A 450 -13.78 17.20 -3.59
CA GLN A 450 -14.01 18.63 -3.38
C GLN A 450 -13.26 19.57 -4.33
N PHE A 451 -12.03 19.24 -4.75
CA PHE A 451 -11.23 20.13 -5.60
C PHE A 451 -11.89 20.37 -6.97
N THR A 452 -11.78 21.60 -7.47
CA THR A 452 -12.21 21.97 -8.82
C THR A 452 -11.15 22.84 -9.49
N VAL A 453 -10.87 22.60 -10.77
CA VAL A 453 -9.82 23.32 -11.51
C VAL A 453 -10.08 24.83 -11.56
N ASP A 454 -11.34 25.26 -11.54
CA ASP A 454 -11.76 26.66 -11.57
C ASP A 454 -11.80 27.34 -10.17
N GLY A 455 -11.49 26.59 -9.09
CA GLY A 455 -11.48 27.05 -7.70
C GLY A 455 -10.05 27.28 -7.19
N PHE A 456 -9.72 28.53 -6.90
CA PHE A 456 -8.36 29.03 -6.62
C PHE A 456 -8.18 29.48 -5.16
N ALA A 457 -6.92 29.58 -4.75
CA ALA A 457 -6.47 30.02 -3.43
C ALA A 457 -7.26 31.21 -2.84
N GLY A 458 -7.59 31.09 -1.55
CA GLY A 458 -8.46 32.04 -0.84
C GLY A 458 -9.96 31.87 -1.12
N GLY A 459 -10.39 30.71 -1.64
CA GLY A 459 -11.79 30.40 -1.93
C GLY A 459 -12.36 31.14 -3.15
N GLN A 460 -11.49 31.61 -4.04
CA GLN A 460 -11.88 32.33 -5.25
C GLN A 460 -12.36 31.34 -6.32
N ASN A 461 -13.32 31.73 -7.15
CA ASN A 461 -13.84 30.86 -8.21
C ASN A 461 -13.94 31.62 -9.54
N VAL A 462 -13.64 30.94 -10.64
CA VAL A 462 -13.74 31.47 -12.01
C VAL A 462 -15.01 30.91 -12.68
N THR A 463 -15.82 31.76 -13.30
CA THR A 463 -17.10 31.35 -13.90
C THR A 463 -17.41 32.06 -15.22
N GLY A 464 -18.32 31.48 -16.00
CA GLY A 464 -18.74 32.04 -17.30
C GLY A 464 -17.59 32.05 -18.32
N GLU A 465 -17.51 33.13 -19.12
CA GLU A 465 -16.48 33.30 -20.15
C GLU A 465 -15.05 33.30 -19.57
N GLY A 466 -14.86 33.63 -18.28
CA GLY A 466 -13.56 33.60 -17.63
C GLY A 466 -12.90 32.21 -17.59
N ARG A 467 -13.68 31.11 -17.66
CA ARG A 467 -13.13 29.74 -17.67
C ARG A 467 -12.21 29.48 -18.87
N GLN A 468 -12.34 30.22 -19.97
CA GLN A 468 -11.47 30.06 -21.15
C GLN A 468 -10.01 30.44 -20.89
N HIS A 469 -9.75 31.22 -19.83
CA HIS A 469 -8.42 31.64 -19.40
C HIS A 469 -7.82 30.70 -18.34
N VAL A 470 -8.59 29.75 -17.80
CA VAL A 470 -8.09 28.73 -16.88
C VAL A 470 -7.49 27.60 -17.73
N LEU A 471 -6.18 27.60 -17.90
CA LEU A 471 -5.47 26.62 -18.73
C LEU A 471 -5.50 25.22 -18.11
N GLY A 472 -5.58 25.14 -16.77
CA GLY A 472 -5.63 23.90 -16.03
C GLY A 472 -5.10 24.03 -14.60
N ALA A 473 -4.55 22.94 -14.08
CA ALA A 473 -4.03 22.85 -12.72
C ALA A 473 -2.74 22.03 -12.65
N GLN A 474 -1.95 22.24 -11.59
CA GLN A 474 -0.73 21.48 -11.31
C GLN A 474 -0.60 21.15 -9.83
N ILE A 475 -0.01 20.00 -9.51
CA ILE A 475 0.52 19.71 -8.19
C ILE A 475 1.93 20.30 -8.09
N ALA A 476 2.25 20.98 -6.99
CA ALA A 476 3.56 21.54 -6.72
C ALA A 476 4.28 20.75 -5.61
N VAL A 477 5.44 20.19 -5.92
CA VAL A 477 6.18 19.26 -5.07
C VAL A 477 7.40 19.92 -4.46
N TRP A 478 7.33 20.23 -3.16
CA TRP A 478 8.34 20.96 -2.40
C TRP A 478 9.05 20.03 -1.41
N LEU A 479 10.35 19.82 -1.65
CA LEU A 479 11.12 18.78 -0.97
C LEU A 479 12.13 19.33 0.06
N ALA A 480 12.07 20.63 0.34
CA ALA A 480 12.82 21.26 1.42
C ALA A 480 11.94 22.13 2.32
N TRP A 481 11.76 21.68 3.56
CA TRP A 481 11.62 22.58 4.70
C TRP A 481 12.78 22.38 5.68
N ILE A 482 13.22 23.48 6.29
CA ILE A 482 14.43 23.50 7.12
C ILE A 482 14.23 22.59 8.35
N ASN A 483 15.05 21.54 8.45
CA ASN A 483 15.05 20.49 9.48
C ASN A 483 13.97 19.38 9.37
N THR A 484 13.45 19.06 8.19
CA THR A 484 12.69 17.79 7.98
C THR A 484 13.61 16.65 7.47
N PRO A 485 13.40 15.39 7.91
CA PRO A 485 13.99 14.23 7.24
C PRO A 485 13.41 14.08 5.82
N MET A 486 14.28 13.91 4.83
CA MET A 486 13.91 13.94 3.42
C MET A 486 13.55 12.53 2.92
N GLU A 487 12.35 12.37 2.39
CA GLU A 487 11.84 11.11 1.79
C GLU A 487 12.72 10.65 0.62
N SER A 488 12.84 9.33 0.42
CA SER A 488 13.56 8.75 -0.70
C SER A 488 12.94 9.12 -2.06
N ASP A 489 13.71 8.92 -3.12
CA ASP A 489 13.28 9.12 -4.50
C ASP A 489 12.05 8.24 -4.83
N VAL A 490 11.98 7.04 -4.25
CA VAL A 490 10.87 6.08 -4.40
C VAL A 490 9.59 6.56 -3.70
N GLU A 491 9.72 7.02 -2.46
CA GLU A 491 8.59 7.46 -1.64
C GLU A 491 7.90 8.69 -2.23
N VAL A 492 8.65 9.66 -2.77
CA VAL A 492 8.05 10.85 -3.39
C VAL A 492 7.14 10.48 -4.56
N LEU A 493 7.54 9.56 -5.46
CA LEU A 493 6.66 9.15 -6.56
C LEU A 493 5.44 8.36 -6.06
N ARG A 494 5.65 7.37 -5.19
CA ARG A 494 4.56 6.54 -4.65
C ARG A 494 3.52 7.37 -3.88
N ASN A 495 3.96 8.39 -3.14
CA ASN A 495 3.06 9.27 -2.39
C ASN A 495 2.36 10.31 -3.29
N LEU A 496 2.78 10.48 -4.54
CA LEU A 496 2.15 11.37 -5.54
C LEU A 496 1.20 10.63 -6.49
N ASP A 497 1.32 9.31 -6.64
CA ASP A 497 0.52 8.50 -7.59
C ASP A 497 -0.99 8.77 -7.48
N GLN A 498 -1.55 8.63 -6.27
CA GLN A 498 -2.96 8.86 -6.01
C GLN A 498 -3.40 10.28 -6.40
N SER A 499 -2.63 11.30 -6.02
CA SER A 499 -2.89 12.70 -6.38
C SER A 499 -2.78 12.95 -7.88
N MET A 500 -1.86 12.28 -8.59
CA MET A 500 -1.72 12.35 -10.05
C MET A 500 -2.94 11.75 -10.77
N TRP A 501 -3.46 10.61 -10.30
CA TRP A 501 -4.70 10.01 -10.84
C TRP A 501 -5.88 10.97 -10.72
N VAL A 502 -6.02 11.59 -9.56
CA VAL A 502 -7.10 12.54 -9.25
C VAL A 502 -6.96 13.83 -10.06
N LEU A 503 -5.76 14.42 -10.13
CA LEU A 503 -5.48 15.59 -10.97
C LEU A 503 -5.78 15.29 -12.45
N ALA A 504 -5.41 14.11 -12.93
CA ALA A 504 -5.70 13.67 -14.28
C ALA A 504 -7.20 13.62 -14.55
N GLN A 505 -7.99 13.00 -13.67
CA GLN A 505 -9.45 12.96 -13.81
C GLN A 505 -10.08 14.37 -13.77
N ALA A 506 -9.64 15.21 -12.82
CA ALA A 506 -10.17 16.57 -12.64
C ALA A 506 -9.83 17.51 -13.81
N THR A 507 -8.64 17.41 -14.40
CA THR A 507 -8.18 18.29 -15.49
C THR A 507 -8.52 17.76 -16.89
N TRP A 508 -8.65 16.45 -17.07
CA TRP A 508 -9.26 15.89 -18.27
C TRP A 508 -10.75 16.24 -18.34
N GLY A 509 -11.42 16.41 -17.19
CA GLY A 509 -12.77 16.96 -17.11
C GLY A 509 -13.83 16.06 -17.75
N SER A 510 -13.57 14.75 -17.80
CA SER A 510 -14.60 13.76 -18.12
C SER A 510 -15.52 13.52 -16.92
N PRO A 511 -16.73 12.95 -17.14
CA PRO A 511 -17.57 12.51 -16.04
C PRO A 511 -16.78 11.57 -15.12
N ARG A 512 -16.78 11.84 -13.80
CA ARG A 512 -16.23 10.93 -12.79
C ARG A 512 -16.86 9.54 -13.00
N ALA A 513 -16.04 8.53 -13.32
CA ALA A 513 -16.53 7.18 -13.63
C ALA A 513 -17.26 6.54 -12.43
N MET A 514 -16.79 6.86 -11.23
CA MET A 514 -17.31 6.42 -9.95
C MET A 514 -17.54 7.63 -9.03
N GLN A 515 -18.39 7.51 -8.01
CA GLN A 515 -18.78 8.67 -7.20
C GLN A 515 -17.95 8.82 -5.93
N SER A 516 -17.55 7.73 -5.26
CA SER A 516 -16.60 7.79 -4.15
C SER A 516 -15.16 7.84 -4.64
N TYR A 517 -14.23 8.28 -3.77
CA TYR A 517 -12.81 8.16 -4.04
C TYR A 517 -12.34 6.70 -4.02
N ASP A 518 -12.85 5.85 -3.11
CA ASP A 518 -12.42 4.45 -3.02
C ASP A 518 -12.78 3.62 -4.27
N GLU A 519 -13.98 3.79 -4.82
CA GLU A 519 -14.37 3.19 -6.10
C GLU A 519 -13.42 3.63 -7.25
N PHE A 520 -12.93 4.87 -7.22
CA PHE A 520 -11.96 5.38 -8.20
C PHE A 520 -10.54 4.87 -7.95
N ARG A 521 -10.13 4.78 -6.69
CA ARG A 521 -8.83 4.25 -6.23
C ARG A 521 -8.66 2.79 -6.61
N GLU A 522 -9.69 1.96 -6.45
CA GLU A 522 -9.65 0.54 -6.83
C GLU A 522 -9.46 0.34 -8.35
N ILE A 523 -10.10 1.18 -9.18
CA ILE A 523 -9.86 1.19 -10.63
C ILE A 523 -8.41 1.58 -10.94
N ALA A 524 -7.86 2.56 -10.22
CA ALA A 524 -6.50 3.03 -10.43
C ALA A 524 -5.44 1.99 -10.03
N GLU A 525 -5.62 1.36 -8.88
CA GLU A 525 -4.77 0.28 -8.39
C GLU A 525 -4.84 -0.94 -9.31
N HIS A 526 -6.01 -1.26 -9.88
CA HIS A 526 -6.17 -2.33 -10.87
C HIS A 526 -5.55 -1.98 -12.24
N ILE A 527 -5.56 -0.70 -12.64
CA ILE A 527 -4.88 -0.20 -13.85
C ILE A 527 -3.34 -0.20 -13.68
N GLY A 528 -2.85 -0.02 -12.45
CA GLY A 528 -1.45 -0.14 -12.07
C GLY A 528 -0.55 1.02 -12.51
N ALA A 529 0.76 0.82 -12.40
CA ALA A 529 1.77 1.77 -12.87
C ALA A 529 1.96 1.70 -14.40
N ALA A 530 2.58 2.75 -14.97
CA ALA A 530 2.90 2.83 -16.38
C ALA A 530 3.81 1.66 -16.84
N PRO A 531 3.59 1.08 -18.03
CA PRO A 531 4.50 0.07 -18.59
C PRO A 531 5.94 0.58 -18.67
N GLY A 532 6.88 -0.21 -18.16
CA GLY A 532 8.29 0.18 -18.06
C GLY A 532 8.60 1.12 -16.89
N TYR A 533 7.68 1.33 -15.95
CA TYR A 533 8.03 1.91 -14.64
C TYR A 533 9.02 0.99 -13.91
N GLN A 534 10.17 1.53 -13.52
CA GLN A 534 11.21 0.81 -12.80
C GLN A 534 11.09 1.09 -11.31
N TYR A 535 10.98 0.04 -10.48
CA TYR A 535 10.92 0.20 -9.02
C TYR A 535 12.31 0.57 -8.48
N LEU A 536 12.52 1.89 -8.33
CA LEU A 536 13.76 2.49 -7.82
C LEU A 536 14.17 1.83 -6.49
N GLY A 537 15.46 1.48 -6.37
CA GLY A 537 16.01 0.64 -5.30
C GLY A 537 16.27 -0.82 -5.71
N GLY A 538 15.66 -1.28 -6.81
CA GLY A 538 15.67 -2.67 -7.27
C GLY A 538 16.90 -3.15 -8.07
N ASP A 539 18.13 -2.70 -7.76
CA ASP A 539 19.36 -3.08 -8.48
C ASP A 539 19.85 -4.53 -8.22
N VAL A 540 18.94 -5.44 -7.85
CA VAL A 540 19.26 -6.81 -7.43
C VAL A 540 19.45 -7.73 -8.65
N THR A 541 20.63 -8.37 -8.77
CA THR A 541 20.92 -9.32 -9.86
C THR A 541 21.22 -10.75 -9.41
N GLY A 542 21.76 -10.94 -8.20
CA GLY A 542 21.81 -12.25 -7.55
C GLY A 542 20.45 -12.61 -6.93
N ASP A 543 20.23 -13.90 -6.70
CA ASP A 543 19.14 -14.34 -5.82
C ASP A 543 19.61 -14.21 -4.34
N PRO A 544 18.73 -13.82 -3.40
CA PRO A 544 19.13 -13.50 -2.03
C PRO A 544 19.48 -14.75 -1.20
N VAL A 545 20.19 -14.52 -0.09
CA VAL A 545 20.34 -15.45 1.03
C VAL A 545 19.85 -14.77 2.30
N MET A 546 19.07 -15.48 3.10
CA MET A 546 18.57 -15.02 4.40
C MET A 546 19.30 -15.71 5.54
N VAL A 547 19.43 -15.03 6.68
CA VAL A 547 19.87 -15.62 7.95
C VAL A 547 19.30 -14.81 9.12
N THR A 548 19.10 -15.46 10.26
CA THR A 548 18.76 -14.82 11.54
C THR A 548 20.02 -14.82 12.42
N ASP A 549 20.40 -13.68 13.01
CA ASP A 549 21.58 -13.59 13.90
C ASP A 549 21.27 -14.01 15.35
N GLU A 550 22.29 -14.11 16.21
CA GLU A 550 22.12 -14.54 17.61
C GLU A 550 21.24 -13.62 18.47
N THR A 551 20.92 -12.42 18.00
CA THR A 551 20.03 -11.47 18.67
C THR A 551 18.61 -11.48 18.10
N GLY A 552 18.33 -12.35 17.12
CA GLY A 552 17.02 -12.54 16.50
C GLY A 552 16.76 -11.65 15.28
N ARG A 553 17.72 -10.83 14.87
CA ARG A 553 17.56 -9.93 13.72
C ARG A 553 17.65 -10.70 12.41
N MET A 554 16.82 -10.38 11.43
CA MET A 554 16.94 -10.93 10.09
C MET A 554 17.91 -10.11 9.23
N HIS A 555 18.82 -10.81 8.55
CA HIS A 555 19.73 -10.24 7.56
C HIS A 555 19.48 -10.88 6.19
N TYR A 556 19.30 -10.08 5.15
CA TYR A 556 19.41 -10.53 3.76
C TYR A 556 20.81 -10.22 3.22
N PHE A 557 21.34 -11.08 2.35
CA PHE A 557 22.60 -10.86 1.63
C PHE A 557 22.37 -11.08 0.13
N VAL A 558 22.79 -10.11 -0.71
CA VAL A 558 22.56 -10.20 -2.16
C VAL A 558 23.61 -9.43 -2.98
N THR A 559 23.71 -9.79 -4.26
CA THR A 559 24.63 -9.16 -5.24
C THR A 559 23.87 -8.20 -6.17
N THR A 560 24.36 -6.98 -6.33
CA THR A 560 23.72 -5.91 -7.15
C THR A 560 24.19 -5.90 -8.62
N ALA A 561 23.57 -5.08 -9.46
CA ALA A 561 23.95 -4.86 -10.86
C ALA A 561 25.33 -4.19 -11.01
N GLU A 562 25.73 -3.41 -10.01
CA GLU A 562 27.02 -2.69 -9.90
C GLU A 562 28.16 -3.63 -9.46
N HIS A 563 27.86 -4.91 -9.25
CA HIS A 563 28.75 -5.92 -8.68
C HIS A 563 29.11 -5.65 -7.22
N GLU A 564 28.18 -5.10 -6.42
CA GLU A 564 28.30 -4.97 -4.97
C GLU A 564 27.71 -6.17 -4.22
N LEU A 565 28.32 -6.54 -3.09
CA LEU A 565 27.70 -7.38 -2.05
C LEU A 565 27.08 -6.43 -1.03
N ILE A 566 25.76 -6.47 -0.90
CA ILE A 566 25.03 -5.73 0.13
C ILE A 566 24.46 -6.69 1.17
N THR A 567 24.31 -6.19 2.39
CA THR A 567 23.40 -6.74 3.39
C THR A 567 22.29 -5.74 3.70
N GLY A 568 21.12 -6.24 4.09
CA GLY A 568 20.10 -5.42 4.73
C GLY A 568 19.53 -6.12 5.96
N VAL A 569 19.24 -5.34 7.00
CA VAL A 569 18.91 -5.86 8.34
C VAL A 569 17.56 -5.32 8.81
N GLN A 570 16.70 -6.21 9.31
CA GLN A 570 15.45 -5.91 10.00
C GLN A 570 15.65 -6.21 11.50
N ASP A 571 15.75 -5.17 12.35
CA ASP A 571 16.00 -5.35 13.79
C ASP A 571 14.83 -6.04 14.51
N GLU A 572 13.60 -5.77 14.05
CA GLU A 572 12.37 -6.48 14.47
C GLU A 572 11.79 -7.20 13.23
N PRO A 573 11.98 -8.54 13.10
CA PRO A 573 11.42 -9.34 12.01
C PRO A 573 9.93 -9.05 11.76
N GLY A 574 9.57 -8.86 10.49
CA GLY A 574 8.19 -8.53 10.08
C GLY A 574 7.79 -7.07 10.30
N LEU A 575 8.19 -6.45 11.41
CA LEU A 575 7.64 -5.18 11.89
C LEU A 575 8.51 -3.93 11.60
N GLY A 576 9.84 -4.07 11.55
CA GLY A 576 10.76 -2.94 11.36
C GLY A 576 11.02 -2.55 9.89
N PRO A 577 11.50 -1.32 9.61
CA PRO A 577 12.06 -0.98 8.30
C PRO A 577 13.40 -1.70 8.08
N TRP A 578 13.76 -1.96 6.82
CA TRP A 578 15.07 -2.53 6.49
C TRP A 578 16.14 -1.44 6.44
N SER A 579 17.24 -1.64 7.17
CA SER A 579 18.50 -0.95 6.94
C SER A 579 19.27 -1.62 5.79
N ARG A 580 20.24 -0.93 5.16
CA ARG A 580 21.07 -1.48 4.07
C ARG A 580 22.52 -0.98 4.15
N THR A 581 23.48 -1.89 3.96
CA THR A 581 24.93 -1.64 4.02
C THR A 581 25.65 -2.39 2.89
N THR A 582 26.47 -1.69 2.10
CA THR A 582 27.41 -2.33 1.16
C THR A 582 28.62 -2.89 1.93
N ILE A 583 28.84 -4.21 1.82
CA ILE A 583 29.96 -4.92 2.45
C ILE A 583 31.21 -4.90 1.54
N ALA A 584 31.01 -5.13 0.25
CA ALA A 584 32.11 -5.28 -0.71
C ALA A 584 31.68 -4.97 -2.15
N SER A 585 32.66 -4.85 -3.05
CA SER A 585 32.43 -4.66 -4.50
C SER A 585 33.32 -5.57 -5.34
N ASN A 586 33.00 -5.70 -6.63
CA ASN A 586 33.59 -6.65 -7.59
C ASN A 586 33.19 -8.11 -7.34
N VAL A 587 31.95 -8.37 -6.94
CA VAL A 587 31.35 -9.71 -6.74
C VAL A 587 30.37 -10.07 -7.87
N LYS A 588 30.07 -11.35 -8.11
CA LYS A 588 29.28 -11.76 -9.30
C LYS A 588 28.30 -12.93 -9.17
N ASP A 589 28.21 -13.56 -8.01
CA ASP A 589 27.36 -14.74 -7.77
C ASP A 589 26.40 -14.49 -6.59
N LYS A 590 25.46 -15.41 -6.38
CA LYS A 590 24.77 -15.59 -5.09
C LYS A 590 25.82 -15.77 -3.97
N PRO A 591 25.76 -15.01 -2.86
CA PRO A 591 26.61 -15.24 -1.71
C PRO A 591 26.24 -16.56 -1.00
N SER A 592 27.04 -16.98 -0.02
CA SER A 592 26.68 -18.02 0.93
C SER A 592 27.09 -17.61 2.34
N VAL A 593 26.26 -17.91 3.33
CA VAL A 593 26.29 -17.33 4.67
C VAL A 593 26.22 -18.45 5.71
N ALA A 594 26.89 -18.28 6.84
CA ALA A 594 26.79 -19.16 8.00
C ALA A 594 26.89 -18.34 9.30
N VAL A 595 26.22 -18.82 10.35
CA VAL A 595 26.37 -18.31 11.72
C VAL A 595 27.38 -19.19 12.45
N GLY A 596 28.34 -18.60 13.16
CA GLY A 596 29.26 -19.33 14.03
C GLY A 596 28.63 -19.71 15.39
N ASP A 597 29.28 -20.64 16.11
CA ASP A 597 28.95 -20.95 17.52
C ASP A 597 29.08 -19.73 18.46
N ASP A 598 29.73 -18.66 17.97
CA ASP A 598 29.93 -17.36 18.60
C ASP A 598 29.00 -16.27 18.04
N GLY A 599 27.90 -16.64 17.39
CA GLY A 599 26.84 -15.74 16.91
C GLY A 599 27.21 -14.90 15.69
N ARG A 600 28.48 -14.85 15.31
CA ARG A 600 28.99 -14.05 14.18
C ARG A 600 28.44 -14.55 12.85
N LEU A 601 28.06 -13.60 11.99
CA LEU A 601 27.81 -13.86 10.58
C LEU A 601 29.13 -13.90 9.78
N ASP A 602 29.37 -15.03 9.11
CA ASP A 602 30.43 -15.23 8.13
C ASP A 602 29.80 -15.41 6.73
N VAL A 603 30.36 -14.75 5.71
CA VAL A 603 29.83 -14.68 4.34
C VAL A 603 30.95 -14.99 3.34
N VAL A 604 30.69 -15.80 2.31
CA VAL A 604 31.61 -16.02 1.18
C VAL A 604 30.91 -15.77 -0.15
N VAL A 605 31.60 -15.11 -1.08
CA VAL A 605 31.06 -14.80 -2.41
C VAL A 605 32.17 -14.83 -3.48
N ARG A 606 31.82 -15.22 -4.71
CA ARG A 606 32.76 -15.24 -5.84
C ARG A 606 33.00 -13.84 -6.40
N THR A 607 34.27 -13.47 -6.52
CA THR A 607 34.69 -12.20 -7.12
C THR A 607 34.67 -12.26 -8.64
N MET A 608 34.66 -11.11 -9.29
CA MET A 608 34.70 -10.98 -10.75
C MET A 608 35.87 -11.76 -11.39
N THR A 609 37.01 -11.86 -10.69
CA THR A 609 38.22 -12.60 -11.10
C THR A 609 38.20 -14.10 -10.78
N ASP A 610 37.03 -14.68 -10.46
CA ASP A 610 36.85 -16.08 -10.04
C ASP A 610 37.63 -16.46 -8.77
N GLY A 611 38.00 -15.49 -7.94
CA GLY A 611 38.47 -15.73 -6.57
C GLY A 611 37.30 -15.82 -5.58
N LEU A 612 37.59 -16.11 -4.31
CA LEU A 612 36.60 -16.05 -3.23
C LEU A 612 36.96 -14.93 -2.24
N LEU A 613 36.00 -14.05 -2.02
CA LEU A 613 36.00 -13.09 -0.92
C LEU A 613 35.28 -13.71 0.28
N HIS A 614 35.89 -13.65 1.45
CA HIS A 614 35.26 -13.94 2.73
C HIS A 614 35.07 -12.63 3.50
N ALA A 615 33.87 -12.42 4.06
CA ALA A 615 33.52 -11.28 4.89
C ALA A 615 32.96 -11.76 6.23
N TRP A 616 33.22 -11.02 7.32
CA TRP A 616 32.74 -11.36 8.65
C TRP A 616 32.59 -10.11 9.52
N GLN A 617 31.78 -10.20 10.57
CA GLN A 617 31.64 -9.13 11.57
C GLN A 617 32.64 -9.33 12.72
N PRO A 618 33.66 -8.45 12.92
CA PRO A 618 34.62 -8.61 14.02
C PRO A 618 34.10 -8.05 15.36
N ASP A 619 33.28 -6.99 15.33
CA ASP A 619 32.68 -6.32 16.49
C ASP A 619 31.41 -5.57 16.00
N GLY A 620 30.22 -6.01 16.41
CA GLY A 620 28.95 -5.36 16.04
C GLY A 620 28.64 -5.37 14.53
N ASP A 621 27.98 -4.33 14.01
CA ASP A 621 27.53 -4.26 12.62
C ASP A 621 28.62 -3.83 11.61
N GLU A 622 29.87 -3.62 12.04
CA GLU A 622 31.00 -3.37 11.12
C GLU A 622 31.42 -4.68 10.40
N TRP A 623 31.91 -4.56 9.16
CA TRP A 623 32.31 -5.71 8.33
C TRP A 623 33.79 -5.68 7.96
N ALA A 624 34.48 -6.79 8.19
CA ALA A 624 35.85 -7.06 7.73
C ALA A 624 35.83 -8.01 6.53
N THR A 625 36.90 -8.00 5.71
CA THR A 625 37.01 -8.84 4.50
C THR A 625 38.42 -9.42 4.29
N SER A 626 38.49 -10.60 3.67
CA SER A 626 39.72 -11.30 3.27
C SER A 626 39.56 -12.07 1.96
N ASP A 627 40.68 -12.42 1.30
CA ASP A 627 40.70 -13.31 0.13
C ASP A 627 41.05 -14.74 0.61
N VAL A 628 40.23 -15.72 0.20
CA VAL A 628 40.39 -17.14 0.58
C VAL A 628 41.60 -17.79 -0.13
N GLY A 629 42.14 -17.16 -1.17
CA GLY A 629 43.34 -17.60 -1.89
C GLY A 629 43.08 -18.74 -2.90
N VAL A 630 41.82 -19.03 -3.21
CA VAL A 630 41.40 -20.09 -4.14
C VAL A 630 40.62 -19.53 -5.33
N HIS A 631 40.76 -20.17 -6.49
CA HIS A 631 39.93 -19.91 -7.65
C HIS A 631 38.83 -20.95 -7.79
N VAL A 632 37.60 -20.54 -8.14
CA VAL A 632 36.41 -21.40 -8.14
C VAL A 632 35.54 -21.17 -9.38
N SER A 633 34.89 -22.22 -9.87
CA SER A 633 34.09 -22.19 -11.11
C SER A 633 32.58 -22.00 -10.89
N MET A 634 32.13 -22.12 -9.64
CA MET A 634 30.74 -22.01 -9.18
C MET A 634 30.71 -21.21 -7.87
N ALA A 635 29.53 -20.79 -7.42
CA ALA A 635 29.34 -20.17 -6.11
C ALA A 635 29.81 -21.11 -4.96
N PRO A 636 30.29 -20.55 -3.84
CA PRO A 636 30.64 -21.32 -2.65
C PRO A 636 29.39 -21.79 -1.89
N VAL A 637 29.55 -22.77 -1.01
CA VAL A 637 28.59 -23.05 0.08
C VAL A 637 29.35 -23.05 1.40
N LEU A 638 28.92 -22.23 2.35
CA LEU A 638 29.53 -22.06 3.67
C LEU A 638 28.78 -22.85 4.75
N PHE A 639 29.51 -23.37 5.73
CA PHE A 639 28.95 -23.89 6.98
C PHE A 639 29.92 -23.67 8.16
N ALA A 640 29.36 -23.47 9.35
CA ALA A 640 30.13 -23.60 10.59
C ALA A 640 30.32 -25.09 10.92
N GLY A 641 31.49 -25.46 11.42
CA GLY A 641 31.77 -26.81 11.93
C GLY A 641 31.68 -26.83 13.45
N ALA A 642 31.26 -27.96 14.03
CA ALA A 642 31.09 -28.19 15.48
C ALA A 642 32.41 -28.17 16.31
N ASP A 643 33.46 -27.54 15.79
CA ASP A 643 34.71 -27.19 16.45
C ASP A 643 35.03 -25.67 16.36
N GLY A 644 34.02 -24.85 16.06
CA GLY A 644 34.11 -23.40 15.86
C GLY A 644 34.70 -22.96 14.52
N SER A 645 35.04 -23.88 13.61
CA SER A 645 35.68 -23.52 12.33
C SER A 645 34.69 -23.10 11.24
N ILE A 646 35.12 -22.19 10.37
CA ILE A 646 34.36 -21.75 9.20
C ILE A 646 34.82 -22.56 7.98
N ASN A 647 33.86 -23.17 7.26
CA ASN A 647 34.13 -24.19 6.24
C ASN A 647 33.42 -23.86 4.93
N ALA A 648 34.17 -23.71 3.84
CA ALA A 648 33.66 -23.40 2.51
C ALA A 648 33.83 -24.59 1.54
N LEU A 649 32.72 -25.06 0.97
CA LEU A 649 32.67 -26.02 -0.13
C LEU A 649 32.71 -25.28 -1.45
N THR A 650 33.53 -25.78 -2.38
CA THR A 650 33.82 -25.09 -3.65
C THR A 650 34.03 -26.08 -4.78
N VAL A 651 33.77 -25.67 -6.02
CA VAL A 651 33.99 -26.50 -7.22
C VAL A 651 35.05 -25.86 -8.12
N ASP A 652 36.24 -26.43 -8.14
CA ASP A 652 37.37 -25.97 -8.97
C ASP A 652 37.35 -26.59 -10.39
N GLY A 653 37.49 -25.70 -11.36
CA GLY A 653 37.93 -25.95 -12.72
C GLY A 653 36.97 -26.77 -13.62
N PRO A 654 37.30 -26.88 -14.92
CA PRO A 654 36.49 -27.60 -15.91
C PRO A 654 36.52 -29.14 -15.76
N ARG A 655 36.88 -29.63 -14.56
CA ARG A 655 36.80 -31.04 -14.15
C ARG A 655 35.89 -31.26 -12.93
N GLY A 656 35.39 -30.19 -12.32
CA GLY A 656 34.50 -30.28 -11.16
C GLY A 656 35.16 -30.97 -9.97
N ALA A 657 36.31 -30.47 -9.53
CA ALA A 657 36.92 -30.93 -8.29
C ALA A 657 36.17 -30.27 -7.12
N LEU A 658 35.49 -31.08 -6.31
CA LEU A 658 34.82 -30.61 -5.10
C LEU A 658 35.86 -30.50 -4.00
N MET A 659 36.07 -29.29 -3.49
CA MET A 659 37.09 -28.94 -2.51
C MET A 659 36.45 -28.37 -1.25
N HIS A 660 37.03 -28.68 -0.10
CA HIS A 660 36.69 -28.16 1.22
C HIS A 660 37.83 -27.26 1.71
N SER A 661 37.57 -25.97 1.84
CA SER A 661 38.44 -25.00 2.50
C SER A 661 37.98 -24.79 3.94
N ARG A 662 38.90 -24.81 4.91
CA ARG A 662 38.62 -24.60 6.33
C ARG A 662 39.50 -23.50 6.91
N LEU A 663 38.87 -22.57 7.64
CA LEU A 663 39.48 -21.52 8.44
C LEU A 663 39.21 -21.83 9.92
N ALA A 664 40.25 -21.90 10.75
CA ALA A 664 40.09 -22.32 12.14
C ALA A 664 39.71 -21.16 13.07
N VAL A 665 40.29 -19.97 12.89
CA VAL A 665 39.92 -18.72 13.56
C VAL A 665 39.94 -17.58 12.54
N PRO A 666 38.81 -16.91 12.24
CA PRO A 666 38.77 -15.75 11.36
C PRO A 666 39.71 -14.62 11.79
N GLY A 667 40.41 -14.03 10.83
CA GLY A 667 41.39 -12.96 11.06
C GLY A 667 42.74 -13.40 11.66
N GLU A 668 42.85 -14.58 12.28
CA GLU A 668 44.11 -15.09 12.86
C GLU A 668 44.80 -16.19 12.03
N ASP A 669 44.03 -17.12 11.44
CA ASP A 669 44.56 -18.28 10.70
C ASP A 669 44.49 -18.13 9.16
N GLU A 670 45.28 -18.94 8.45
CA GLU A 670 45.20 -19.09 6.98
C GLU A 670 44.19 -20.19 6.58
N TRP A 671 43.47 -19.99 5.47
CA TRP A 671 42.57 -20.99 4.89
C TRP A 671 43.31 -22.26 4.44
N THR A 672 42.74 -23.44 4.73
CA THR A 672 43.32 -24.75 4.40
C THR A 672 42.41 -25.59 3.52
N THR A 673 42.83 -25.91 2.29
CA THR A 673 41.97 -26.56 1.28
C THR A 673 42.31 -28.04 1.03
N THR A 674 41.30 -28.90 1.00
CA THR A 674 41.41 -30.35 0.76
C THR A 674 40.40 -30.86 -0.30
N PRO A 675 40.73 -31.88 -1.10
CA PRO A 675 39.81 -32.41 -2.12
C PRO A 675 38.87 -33.49 -1.53
N ILE A 676 37.57 -33.36 -1.82
CA ILE A 676 36.51 -34.31 -1.43
C ILE A 676 36.20 -35.28 -2.58
N ALA A 677 35.80 -34.74 -3.74
CA ALA A 677 35.27 -35.50 -4.87
C ALA A 677 35.68 -34.89 -6.23
N ASN A 678 35.34 -35.56 -7.33
CA ASN A 678 35.72 -35.15 -8.69
C ASN A 678 34.54 -35.38 -9.66
N ALA A 679 34.53 -34.65 -10.78
CA ALA A 679 33.45 -34.65 -11.78
C ALA A 679 32.08 -34.24 -11.22
N VAL A 680 32.07 -33.32 -10.25
CA VAL A 680 30.88 -32.54 -9.88
C VAL A 680 30.50 -31.60 -11.02
N GLY A 681 29.21 -31.42 -11.29
CA GLY A 681 28.66 -30.69 -12.44
C GLY A 681 27.40 -29.92 -12.06
N GLY A 682 27.41 -29.37 -10.86
CA GLY A 682 26.30 -28.72 -10.19
C GLY A 682 26.76 -28.23 -8.82
N GLN A 683 26.03 -27.28 -8.23
CA GLN A 683 26.36 -26.78 -6.90
C GLN A 683 26.25 -27.93 -5.87
N PRO A 684 27.22 -28.10 -4.96
CA PRO A 684 27.05 -28.97 -3.79
C PRO A 684 26.14 -28.29 -2.77
N ASP A 685 25.61 -29.06 -1.83
CA ASP A 685 25.03 -28.53 -0.60
C ASP A 685 25.41 -29.39 0.62
N VAL A 686 25.21 -28.87 1.84
CA VAL A 686 25.70 -29.45 3.10
C VAL A 686 24.69 -29.35 4.25
N ALA A 687 24.57 -30.42 5.02
CA ALA A 687 23.89 -30.42 6.32
C ALA A 687 24.75 -31.12 7.37
N LEU A 688 24.63 -30.68 8.63
CA LEU A 688 25.22 -31.32 9.80
C LEU A 688 24.24 -32.34 10.39
N ASP A 689 24.73 -33.43 10.96
CA ASP A 689 23.94 -34.29 11.85
C ASP A 689 24.12 -33.94 13.34
N GLY A 690 23.40 -34.65 14.22
CA GLY A 690 23.46 -34.44 15.66
C GLY A 690 24.75 -34.86 16.35
N ASP A 691 25.72 -35.49 15.66
CA ASP A 691 27.07 -35.74 16.18
C ASP A 691 28.11 -34.70 15.69
N GLY A 692 27.71 -33.86 14.73
CA GLY A 692 28.57 -32.87 14.08
C GLY A 692 29.22 -33.38 12.80
N THR A 693 28.76 -34.52 12.25
CA THR A 693 29.21 -35.01 10.95
C THR A 693 28.64 -34.14 9.83
N ALA A 694 29.52 -33.50 9.06
CA ALA A 694 29.12 -32.73 7.89
C ALA A 694 28.86 -33.65 6.71
N HIS A 695 27.62 -33.71 6.24
CA HIS A 695 27.17 -34.47 5.08
C HIS A 695 26.98 -33.55 3.87
N VAL A 696 27.57 -33.93 2.74
CA VAL A 696 27.54 -33.14 1.50
C VAL A 696 26.88 -33.95 0.39
N LEU A 697 25.94 -33.35 -0.33
CA LEU A 697 25.35 -33.91 -1.55
C LEU A 697 25.74 -33.04 -2.75
N ALA A 698 26.08 -33.65 -3.88
CA ALA A 698 26.39 -32.90 -5.10
C ALA A 698 26.01 -33.66 -6.37
N ARG A 699 25.55 -32.94 -7.41
CA ARG A 699 25.29 -33.53 -8.72
C ARG A 699 26.61 -33.73 -9.49
N LEU A 700 26.87 -34.96 -9.93
CA LEU A 700 27.97 -35.28 -10.84
C LEU A 700 27.63 -34.91 -12.29
N MET A 701 28.63 -34.61 -13.12
CA MET A 701 28.53 -34.33 -14.57
C MET A 701 27.84 -35.41 -15.42
N ASN A 702 27.43 -36.54 -14.83
CA ASN A 702 26.70 -37.62 -15.47
C ASN A 702 25.21 -37.71 -15.04
N GLY A 703 24.73 -36.73 -14.25
CA GLY A 703 23.36 -36.65 -13.73
C GLY A 703 23.10 -37.44 -12.46
N ARG A 704 24.11 -38.06 -11.84
CA ARG A 704 23.96 -38.81 -10.58
C ARG A 704 24.46 -38.01 -9.38
N MET A 705 23.88 -38.26 -8.22
CA MET A 705 24.36 -37.70 -6.96
C MET A 705 25.61 -38.41 -6.43
N VAL A 706 26.48 -37.67 -5.76
CA VAL A 706 27.48 -38.19 -4.81
C VAL A 706 27.10 -37.73 -3.41
N HIS A 707 27.23 -38.62 -2.44
CA HIS A 707 27.13 -38.32 -1.01
C HIS A 707 28.54 -38.43 -0.41
N ALA A 708 28.97 -37.38 0.26
CA ALA A 708 30.23 -37.32 1.00
C ALA A 708 29.96 -36.98 2.47
N TRP A 709 30.86 -37.35 3.37
CA TRP A 709 30.73 -37.01 4.78
C TRP A 709 32.08 -36.88 5.50
N LEU A 710 32.13 -35.98 6.48
CA LEU A 710 33.27 -35.69 7.35
C LEU A 710 32.84 -35.76 8.82
N PRO A 711 33.14 -36.87 9.53
CA PRO A 711 32.91 -36.94 10.97
C PRO A 711 33.82 -35.98 11.75
N PRO A 712 33.43 -35.54 12.97
CA PRO A 712 34.24 -34.67 13.82
C PRO A 712 35.66 -35.21 14.04
N GLY A 713 36.67 -34.40 13.69
CA GLY A 713 38.09 -34.79 13.75
C GLY A 713 38.49 -35.96 12.82
N GLY A 714 37.60 -36.34 11.89
CA GLY A 714 37.75 -37.47 10.98
C GLY A 714 38.47 -37.14 9.67
N GLN A 715 38.05 -37.80 8.59
CA GLN A 715 38.52 -37.58 7.22
C GLN A 715 37.34 -37.79 6.25
N TRP A 716 37.34 -37.04 5.14
CA TRP A 716 36.30 -37.15 4.11
C TRP A 716 36.17 -38.57 3.55
N GLN A 717 34.93 -39.06 3.53
CA GLN A 717 34.49 -40.28 2.86
C GLN A 717 33.46 -39.90 1.79
N ASN A 718 33.30 -40.72 0.74
CA ASN A 718 32.24 -40.49 -0.26
C ASN A 718 31.79 -41.77 -0.98
N VAL A 719 30.57 -41.73 -1.51
CA VAL A 719 29.95 -42.77 -2.32
C VAL A 719 29.07 -42.16 -3.42
N ALA A 720 29.21 -42.64 -4.65
CA ALA A 720 28.32 -42.26 -5.75
C ALA A 720 27.00 -43.04 -5.67
N LEU A 721 25.88 -42.33 -5.62
CA LEU A 721 24.55 -42.92 -5.43
C LEU A 721 24.07 -43.68 -6.68
N ARG A 722 23.04 -44.50 -6.48
CA ARG A 722 22.41 -45.34 -7.51
C ARG A 722 20.91 -45.07 -7.55
N GLY A 723 20.47 -44.27 -8.51
CA GLY A 723 19.06 -43.93 -8.66
C GLY A 723 18.77 -43.29 -10.03
N GLN A 724 17.79 -42.40 -10.02
CA GLN A 724 17.37 -41.53 -11.13
C GLN A 724 18.50 -40.58 -11.58
N ARG A 725 18.25 -39.83 -12.65
CA ARG A 725 19.09 -38.69 -13.05
C ARG A 725 18.41 -37.38 -12.65
N MET A 726 19.20 -36.48 -12.09
CA MET A 726 18.75 -35.19 -11.60
C MET A 726 19.27 -34.06 -12.49
N SER A 727 18.42 -33.05 -12.70
CA SER A 727 18.62 -31.90 -13.58
C SER A 727 18.83 -30.59 -12.81
N GLY A 728 18.28 -30.51 -11.60
CA GLY A 728 18.54 -29.47 -10.59
C GLY A 728 19.73 -29.82 -9.70
N ASP A 729 20.11 -28.86 -8.86
CA ASP A 729 21.11 -29.05 -7.80
C ASP A 729 20.41 -29.35 -6.46
N PRO A 730 21.05 -30.11 -5.56
CA PRO A 730 20.39 -30.59 -4.35
C PRO A 730 20.35 -29.52 -3.27
N VAL A 731 19.34 -29.59 -2.41
CA VAL A 731 19.35 -28.99 -1.08
C VAL A 731 19.20 -30.09 -0.04
N LEU A 732 19.95 -30.02 1.06
CA LEU A 732 19.96 -30.95 2.19
C LEU A 732 19.28 -30.35 3.41
N GLN A 733 18.55 -31.17 4.16
CA GLN A 733 18.02 -30.83 5.47
C GLN A 733 18.16 -32.02 6.41
N THR A 734 18.74 -31.82 7.60
CA THR A 734 18.65 -32.82 8.68
C THR A 734 17.39 -32.55 9.50
N ALA A 735 16.60 -33.58 9.76
CA ALA A 735 15.42 -33.53 10.64
C ALA A 735 15.30 -34.84 11.42
N ALA A 736 15.10 -34.78 12.74
CA ALA A 736 14.96 -35.97 13.61
C ALA A 736 16.01 -37.09 13.34
N GLU A 737 17.30 -36.73 13.40
CA GLU A 737 18.47 -37.59 13.08
C GLU A 737 18.49 -38.18 11.65
N THR A 738 17.57 -37.77 10.77
CA THR A 738 17.43 -38.24 9.39
C THR A 738 17.88 -37.16 8.40
N LEU A 739 18.75 -37.54 7.46
CA LEU A 739 19.11 -36.68 6.33
C LEU A 739 18.04 -36.74 5.24
N HIS A 740 17.53 -35.58 4.84
CA HIS A 740 16.65 -35.38 3.70
C HIS A 740 17.37 -34.62 2.58
N TYR A 741 16.96 -34.84 1.33
CA TYR A 741 17.31 -33.96 0.21
C TYR A 741 16.11 -33.63 -0.67
N PHE A 742 16.21 -32.51 -1.38
CA PHE A 742 15.27 -32.05 -2.40
C PHE A 742 16.04 -31.70 -3.66
N VAL A 743 15.59 -32.18 -4.83
CA VAL A 743 16.28 -31.94 -6.11
C VAL A 743 15.34 -32.11 -7.31
N THR A 744 15.47 -31.24 -8.31
CA THR A 744 14.68 -31.31 -9.56
C THR A 744 15.22 -32.42 -10.47
N ALA A 745 14.32 -33.25 -11.01
CA ALA A 745 14.65 -34.38 -11.89
C ALA A 745 14.66 -34.01 -13.39
N ASP A 746 15.22 -34.87 -14.25
CA ASP A 746 15.16 -34.75 -15.72
C ASP A 746 13.72 -34.58 -16.29
N SER A 747 12.68 -34.83 -15.49
CA SER A 747 11.26 -34.66 -15.81
C SER A 747 10.67 -33.29 -15.49
N GLY A 748 11.34 -32.46 -14.68
CA GLY A 748 10.74 -31.27 -14.04
C GLY A 748 9.98 -31.55 -12.75
N ALA A 749 10.01 -32.79 -12.24
CA ALA A 749 9.47 -33.12 -10.93
C ALA A 749 10.49 -32.84 -9.81
N LEU A 750 10.01 -32.35 -8.68
CA LEU A 750 10.79 -32.20 -7.43
C LEU A 750 10.84 -33.55 -6.71
N VAL A 751 12.03 -34.10 -6.53
CA VAL A 751 12.25 -35.37 -5.82
C VAL A 751 12.65 -35.09 -4.37
N HIS A 752 11.87 -35.62 -3.43
CA HIS A 752 12.25 -35.73 -2.02
C HIS A 752 12.96 -37.07 -1.80
N GLY A 753 14.08 -37.07 -1.10
CA GLY A 753 14.78 -38.29 -0.68
C GLY A 753 15.20 -38.25 0.77
N TRP A 754 15.43 -39.42 1.36
CA TRP A 754 15.84 -39.56 2.76
C TRP A 754 16.78 -40.75 2.97
N LEU A 755 17.65 -40.65 3.97
CA LEU A 755 18.55 -41.73 4.36
C LEU A 755 17.83 -42.67 5.34
N GLY A 756 17.54 -43.89 4.90
CA GLY A 756 16.94 -44.94 5.71
C GLY A 756 17.88 -45.48 6.78
N SER A 757 17.31 -46.10 7.82
CA SER A 757 18.04 -46.61 8.99
C SER A 757 18.95 -47.82 8.73
N ASP A 758 18.97 -48.36 7.51
CA ASP A 758 19.95 -49.34 7.03
C ASP A 758 21.15 -48.70 6.29
N GLY A 759 21.14 -47.38 6.12
CA GLY A 759 22.13 -46.61 5.36
C GLY A 759 21.88 -46.54 3.86
N ALA A 760 20.71 -46.94 3.36
CA ALA A 760 20.30 -46.76 1.97
C ALA A 760 19.49 -45.46 1.79
N TRP A 761 19.63 -44.83 0.61
CA TRP A 761 18.80 -43.68 0.24
C TRP A 761 17.49 -44.13 -0.41
N GLU A 762 16.37 -43.64 0.11
CA GLU A 762 15.02 -43.77 -0.44
C GLU A 762 14.59 -42.45 -1.10
N GLN A 763 13.55 -42.48 -1.96
CA GLN A 763 13.07 -41.29 -2.70
C GLN A 763 11.60 -41.40 -3.16
N ALA A 764 10.93 -40.26 -3.27
CA ALA A 764 9.59 -40.05 -3.83
C ALA A 764 9.52 -38.75 -4.65
N GLU A 765 8.55 -38.63 -5.55
CA GLU A 765 8.24 -37.37 -6.25
C GLU A 765 7.24 -36.57 -5.40
N LEU A 766 7.51 -35.28 -5.16
CA LEU A 766 6.76 -34.40 -4.26
C LEU A 766 5.86 -33.41 -5.01
N ALA A 767 6.36 -32.85 -6.10
CA ALA A 767 5.64 -31.88 -6.93
C ALA A 767 6.05 -32.00 -8.40
N ASP A 768 5.13 -31.67 -9.31
CA ASP A 768 5.37 -31.53 -10.74
C ASP A 768 5.67 -30.06 -11.11
N ASP A 769 6.28 -29.84 -12.29
CA ASP A 769 6.50 -28.52 -12.92
C ASP A 769 7.36 -27.53 -12.11
N VAL A 770 8.35 -28.03 -11.38
CA VAL A 770 9.27 -27.21 -10.57
C VAL A 770 10.48 -26.76 -11.42
N GLU A 771 10.80 -25.47 -11.32
CA GLU A 771 11.97 -24.87 -11.98
C GLU A 771 12.90 -24.20 -10.93
N GLY A 772 14.20 -24.19 -11.19
CA GLY A 772 15.19 -23.65 -10.26
C GLY A 772 15.65 -24.64 -9.19
N VAL A 773 16.31 -24.12 -8.17
CA VAL A 773 16.70 -24.79 -6.92
C VAL A 773 15.69 -24.43 -5.82
N PRO A 774 15.21 -25.41 -5.01
CA PRO A 774 14.34 -25.13 -3.87
C PRO A 774 15.11 -24.49 -2.71
N ALA A 775 14.42 -24.18 -1.61
CA ALA A 775 15.01 -23.86 -0.30
C ALA A 775 14.34 -24.68 0.81
N THR A 776 15.02 -24.95 1.93
CA THR A 776 14.47 -25.76 3.05
C THR A 776 14.69 -25.10 4.40
N SER A 777 13.82 -25.44 5.36
CA SER A 777 13.93 -25.11 6.78
C SER A 777 13.41 -26.27 7.63
N LEU A 778 13.55 -26.13 8.95
CA LEU A 778 12.74 -26.85 9.94
C LEU A 778 11.69 -25.92 10.55
N SER A 779 10.61 -26.54 11.02
CA SER A 779 9.70 -25.99 12.03
C SER A 779 10.21 -26.24 13.46
N ASP A 780 9.64 -25.56 14.47
CA ASP A 780 9.99 -25.75 15.89
C ASP A 780 9.82 -27.20 16.36
N ASP A 781 8.82 -27.91 15.82
CA ASP A 781 8.56 -29.33 16.07
C ASP A 781 9.46 -30.30 15.27
N GLY A 782 10.42 -29.77 14.51
CA GLY A 782 11.45 -30.51 13.79
C GLY A 782 10.97 -31.18 12.50
N ARG A 783 9.81 -30.80 11.96
CA ARG A 783 9.35 -31.22 10.62
C ARG A 783 10.08 -30.43 9.53
N VAL A 784 10.09 -30.96 8.31
CA VAL A 784 10.77 -30.32 7.17
C VAL A 784 9.80 -29.43 6.42
N VAL A 785 10.25 -28.20 6.13
CA VAL A 785 9.58 -27.24 5.26
C VAL A 785 10.42 -27.02 4.00
N VAL A 786 9.78 -26.89 2.84
CA VAL A 786 10.44 -26.68 1.54
C VAL A 786 9.69 -25.64 0.70
N ALA A 787 10.42 -24.65 0.18
CA ALA A 787 9.92 -23.63 -0.76
C ALA A 787 10.46 -23.90 -2.18
N TYR A 788 9.63 -23.71 -3.20
CA TYR A 788 10.02 -23.87 -4.61
C TYR A 788 9.13 -23.02 -5.54
N ARG A 789 9.59 -22.77 -6.78
CA ARG A 789 8.82 -22.07 -7.81
C ARG A 789 8.42 -22.99 -8.96
N THR A 790 7.27 -22.71 -9.58
CA THR A 790 6.79 -23.43 -10.77
C THR A 790 7.25 -22.76 -12.07
N SER A 791 7.07 -23.43 -13.22
CA SER A 791 7.33 -22.82 -14.54
C SER A 791 6.38 -21.66 -14.88
N SER A 792 5.23 -21.57 -14.19
CA SER A 792 4.30 -20.43 -14.27
C SER A 792 4.71 -19.22 -13.42
N GLY A 793 5.83 -19.31 -12.68
CA GLY A 793 6.28 -18.26 -11.76
C GLY A 793 5.45 -18.18 -10.47
N SER A 794 4.76 -19.26 -10.10
CA SER A 794 4.06 -19.37 -8.82
C SER A 794 5.04 -19.84 -7.75
N LEU A 795 5.06 -19.19 -6.59
CA LEU A 795 5.90 -19.56 -5.45
C LEU A 795 5.06 -20.37 -4.46
N VAL A 796 5.57 -21.54 -4.09
CA VAL A 796 4.86 -22.54 -3.27
C VAL A 796 5.75 -22.96 -2.11
N VAL A 797 5.15 -23.13 -0.94
CA VAL A 797 5.80 -23.71 0.25
C VAL A 797 5.03 -24.97 0.64
N GLN A 798 5.74 -26.00 1.10
CA GLN A 798 5.16 -27.21 1.67
C GLN A 798 5.78 -27.56 3.02
N ARG A 799 4.97 -28.01 3.98
CA ARG A 799 5.38 -28.52 5.30
C ARG A 799 4.98 -29.98 5.43
N ARG A 800 5.88 -30.84 5.93
CA ARG A 800 5.55 -32.26 6.14
C ARG A 800 4.51 -32.40 7.25
N SER A 801 3.55 -33.32 7.13
CA SER A 801 2.53 -33.50 8.17
C SER A 801 3.08 -34.15 9.44
N ALA A 802 2.55 -33.73 10.59
CA ALA A 802 2.82 -34.33 11.90
C ALA A 802 2.13 -35.69 12.12
N THR A 803 1.02 -35.99 11.42
CA THR A 803 0.17 -37.17 11.69
C THR A 803 0.30 -38.30 10.65
N ASP A 804 0.54 -37.97 9.38
CA ASP A 804 0.95 -38.93 8.35
C ASP A 804 2.24 -38.48 7.67
N ALA A 805 3.34 -39.17 8.00
CA ALA A 805 4.68 -38.90 7.50
C ALA A 805 4.86 -39.07 5.96
N ALA A 806 3.84 -39.55 5.24
CA ALA A 806 3.79 -39.59 3.78
C ALA A 806 3.04 -38.40 3.15
N SER A 807 2.43 -37.52 3.95
CA SER A 807 1.61 -36.39 3.50
C SER A 807 2.26 -35.03 3.79
N TRP A 808 1.82 -34.01 3.04
CA TRP A 808 2.36 -32.65 3.06
C TRP A 808 1.22 -31.62 3.01
N GLU A 809 1.34 -30.60 3.84
CA GLU A 809 0.57 -29.36 3.82
C GLU A 809 1.19 -28.42 2.77
N GLN A 810 0.39 -27.63 2.03
CA GLN A 810 0.90 -26.73 0.98
C GLN A 810 0.21 -25.36 0.96
N ALA A 811 0.98 -24.31 0.66
CA ALA A 811 0.48 -22.96 0.43
C ALA A 811 1.11 -22.35 -0.84
N THR A 812 0.32 -21.72 -1.71
CA THR A 812 0.84 -20.87 -2.80
C THR A 812 0.88 -19.43 -2.28
N VAL A 813 2.08 -18.86 -2.21
CA VAL A 813 2.33 -17.62 -1.45
C VAL A 813 2.58 -16.40 -2.33
N ALA A 814 3.08 -16.57 -3.56
CA ALA A 814 3.26 -15.47 -4.51
C ALA A 814 3.14 -15.90 -5.97
N GLN A 815 3.10 -14.93 -6.88
CA GLN A 815 3.04 -15.09 -8.34
C GLN A 815 4.03 -14.12 -9.01
N GLY A 816 4.44 -14.40 -10.26
CA GLY A 816 5.40 -13.56 -11.00
C GLY A 816 6.87 -13.73 -10.59
N VAL A 817 7.18 -14.79 -9.85
CA VAL A 817 8.52 -15.11 -9.33
C VAL A 817 9.38 -15.77 -10.40
N ALA A 818 10.65 -15.36 -10.48
CA ALA A 818 11.60 -15.79 -11.52
C ALA A 818 13.00 -16.18 -10.99
N GLY A 819 13.40 -15.65 -9.83
CA GLY A 819 14.60 -16.10 -9.11
C GLY A 819 14.27 -17.22 -8.13
N ASP A 820 15.29 -17.99 -7.76
CA ASP A 820 15.14 -19.13 -6.85
C ASP A 820 14.92 -18.65 -5.40
N PRO A 821 14.02 -19.29 -4.63
CA PRO A 821 13.63 -18.79 -3.32
C PRO A 821 14.74 -18.88 -2.26
N ALA A 822 14.57 -18.09 -1.21
CA ALA A 822 15.13 -18.32 0.11
C ALA A 822 13.98 -18.57 1.09
N LEU A 823 14.22 -19.43 2.07
CA LEU A 823 13.31 -19.77 3.17
C LEU A 823 14.13 -19.68 4.46
N VAL A 824 13.59 -19.03 5.47
CA VAL A 824 14.21 -18.88 6.79
C VAL A 824 13.15 -19.04 7.87
N GLN A 825 13.56 -19.45 9.06
CA GLN A 825 12.74 -19.39 10.28
C GLN A 825 13.25 -18.21 11.11
N ASP A 826 12.36 -17.34 11.59
CA ASP A 826 12.74 -16.21 12.44
C ASP A 826 12.95 -16.63 13.91
N GLY A 827 13.27 -15.66 14.78
CA GLY A 827 13.45 -15.91 16.22
C GLY A 827 12.19 -16.33 16.97
N ASP A 828 11.02 -16.23 16.32
CA ASP A 828 9.71 -16.63 16.80
C ASP A 828 9.23 -17.94 16.12
N GLY A 829 10.12 -18.65 15.42
CA GLY A 829 9.82 -19.96 14.86
C GLY A 829 8.93 -19.91 13.60
N ASP A 830 8.65 -18.72 13.06
CA ASP A 830 7.78 -18.54 11.92
C ASP A 830 8.54 -18.53 10.60
N HIS A 831 7.95 -19.13 9.57
CA HIS A 831 8.58 -19.26 8.26
C HIS A 831 8.41 -18.00 7.43
N ILE A 832 9.53 -17.46 6.97
CA ILE A 832 9.55 -16.32 6.06
C ILE A 832 10.25 -16.73 4.75
N VAL A 833 9.55 -16.52 3.65
CA VAL A 833 10.01 -16.84 2.29
C VAL A 833 10.30 -15.56 1.53
N PHE A 834 11.41 -15.55 0.80
CA PHE A 834 11.80 -14.46 -0.09
C PHE A 834 12.05 -15.00 -1.49
N ALA A 835 11.66 -14.26 -2.54
CA ALA A 835 12.03 -14.59 -3.91
C ALA A 835 12.08 -13.36 -4.83
N ARG A 836 12.91 -13.43 -5.87
CA ARG A 836 13.06 -12.36 -6.86
C ARG A 836 12.03 -12.51 -7.98
N THR A 837 11.38 -11.42 -8.33
CA THR A 837 10.38 -11.33 -9.42
C THR A 837 11.02 -11.24 -10.81
N ALA A 838 10.20 -11.42 -11.86
CA ALA A 838 10.64 -11.22 -13.24
C ALA A 838 11.13 -9.79 -13.55
N ASN A 839 10.66 -8.78 -12.80
CA ASN A 839 11.10 -7.39 -12.89
C ASN A 839 12.11 -7.00 -11.79
N HIS A 840 12.89 -7.96 -11.28
CA HIS A 840 13.99 -7.79 -10.32
C HIS A 840 13.65 -7.27 -8.91
N ALA A 841 12.39 -6.89 -8.63
CA ALA A 841 11.92 -6.60 -7.28
C ALA A 841 11.93 -7.86 -6.39
N LEU A 842 12.10 -7.65 -5.08
CA LEU A 842 12.07 -8.70 -4.05
C LEU A 842 10.66 -8.83 -3.46
N VAL A 843 10.13 -10.05 -3.38
CA VAL A 843 8.90 -10.38 -2.65
C VAL A 843 9.28 -11.06 -1.33
N LYS A 844 8.62 -10.66 -0.24
CA LYS A 844 8.64 -11.33 1.08
C LYS A 844 7.26 -11.95 1.32
N ALA A 845 7.21 -13.14 1.91
CA ALA A 845 5.98 -13.78 2.37
C ALA A 845 6.20 -14.35 3.77
N GLU A 846 5.34 -13.97 4.71
CA GLU A 846 5.45 -14.29 6.14
C GLU A 846 4.37 -15.29 6.53
N GLN A 847 4.70 -16.29 7.35
CA GLN A 847 3.76 -17.22 7.95
C GLN A 847 2.81 -16.47 8.90
N ASN A 848 1.51 -16.79 8.85
CA ASN A 848 0.51 -16.17 9.72
C ASN A 848 0.45 -16.92 11.06
N VAL A 849 0.80 -16.26 12.18
CA VAL A 849 0.67 -16.80 13.55
C VAL A 849 -0.61 -16.35 14.24
N SER A 850 -1.16 -17.20 15.11
CA SER A 850 -2.28 -16.89 15.99
C SER A 850 -1.79 -16.47 17.40
N THR A 851 -2.22 -15.27 17.83
CA THR A 851 -2.10 -14.84 19.22
C THR A 851 -3.29 -15.34 20.03
N VAL A 852 -3.05 -16.03 21.13
CA VAL A 852 -4.10 -16.49 22.05
C VAL A 852 -4.07 -15.62 23.31
N THR A 853 -5.19 -14.97 23.59
CA THR A 853 -5.45 -14.36 24.91
C THR A 853 -6.06 -15.42 25.81
N ASP A 854 -5.48 -15.64 26.98
CA ASP A 854 -6.01 -16.55 28.00
C ASP A 854 -5.66 -16.02 29.40
N ASP A 855 -6.44 -16.41 30.40
CA ASP A 855 -6.29 -15.86 31.74
C ASP A 855 -6.21 -16.93 32.82
N GLY A 856 -5.46 -16.64 33.88
CA GLY A 856 -4.81 -17.67 34.69
C GLY A 856 -4.65 -17.31 36.15
N ARG A 857 -4.09 -18.26 36.89
CA ARG A 857 -3.61 -18.09 38.28
C ARG A 857 -2.19 -18.63 38.44
N ALA A 858 -1.52 -18.22 39.51
CA ALA A 858 -0.34 -18.91 40.01
C ALA A 858 -0.35 -19.00 41.54
N PHE A 859 0.36 -19.98 42.11
CA PHE A 859 0.45 -20.18 43.55
C PHE A 859 1.80 -20.72 44.05
N THR A 860 2.06 -20.48 45.33
CA THR A 860 3.12 -21.11 46.14
C THR A 860 2.58 -22.06 47.21
N GLY A 861 1.26 -22.26 47.29
CA GLY A 861 0.62 -23.24 48.16
C GLY A 861 0.10 -24.45 47.39
N HIS A 862 -1.16 -24.40 46.95
CA HIS A 862 -1.77 -25.47 46.15
C HIS A 862 -2.95 -24.98 45.31
N SER A 863 -3.27 -25.71 44.25
CA SER A 863 -4.61 -25.73 43.63
C SER A 863 -5.26 -27.11 43.72
N GLN A 864 -6.58 -27.18 43.59
CA GLN A 864 -7.36 -28.41 43.64
C GLN A 864 -8.69 -28.26 42.90
N PHE A 865 -9.05 -29.24 42.06
CA PHE A 865 -10.29 -29.26 41.28
C PHE A 865 -10.72 -30.71 40.98
N THR A 866 -11.93 -30.93 40.48
CA THR A 866 -12.53 -32.27 40.26
C THR A 866 -12.97 -32.40 38.81
N VAL A 867 -12.58 -33.48 38.13
CA VAL A 867 -12.79 -33.66 36.68
C VAL A 867 -13.47 -34.98 36.34
N ALA A 868 -14.23 -34.99 35.25
CA ALA A 868 -14.87 -36.15 34.66
C ALA A 868 -13.89 -37.01 33.84
N ILE A 869 -14.01 -38.33 33.98
CA ILE A 869 -13.19 -39.31 33.27
C ILE A 869 -14.02 -40.52 32.85
N ASP A 870 -13.59 -41.24 31.81
CA ASP A 870 -14.28 -42.44 31.35
C ASP A 870 -14.11 -43.58 32.38
N PRO A 871 -15.18 -44.22 32.89
CA PRO A 871 -15.07 -45.35 33.81
C PRO A 871 -14.22 -46.52 33.32
N ASP A 872 -14.12 -46.74 32.00
CA ASP A 872 -13.32 -47.80 31.38
C ASP A 872 -11.87 -47.36 31.04
N ASN A 873 -11.40 -46.22 31.56
CA ASN A 873 -10.04 -45.70 31.31
C ASN A 873 -8.90 -46.63 31.79
N GLU A 874 -7.81 -46.67 31.00
CA GLU A 874 -6.53 -47.32 31.30
C GLU A 874 -5.49 -46.34 31.90
N GLY A 875 -5.94 -45.14 32.30
CA GLY A 875 -5.12 -44.00 32.72
C GLY A 875 -5.69 -42.70 32.16
N VAL A 876 -5.11 -41.56 32.56
CA VAL A 876 -5.57 -40.23 32.14
C VAL A 876 -4.36 -39.36 31.79
N ARG A 877 -4.30 -38.82 30.57
CA ARG A 877 -3.37 -37.74 30.23
C ARG A 877 -3.97 -36.42 30.73
N LEU A 878 -3.20 -35.71 31.54
CA LEU A 878 -3.49 -34.36 32.00
C LEU A 878 -2.49 -33.43 31.33
N THR A 879 -2.98 -32.49 30.52
CA THR A 879 -2.16 -31.45 29.86
C THR A 879 -2.51 -30.10 30.46
N ARG A 880 -1.54 -29.19 30.65
CA ARG A 880 -1.75 -27.81 31.14
C ARG A 880 -1.11 -26.79 30.21
N ARG A 881 -1.81 -25.67 29.96
CA ARG A 881 -1.24 -24.43 29.42
C ARG A 881 -0.59 -23.63 30.55
N LEU A 882 0.60 -23.09 30.29
CA LEU A 882 1.38 -22.30 31.24
C LEU A 882 2.04 -21.06 30.59
N ASP A 883 2.25 -20.03 31.40
CA ASP A 883 3.16 -18.92 31.11
C ASP A 883 4.59 -19.45 31.29
N ALA A 884 5.32 -19.55 30.17
CA ALA A 884 6.65 -20.13 30.10
C ALA A 884 7.76 -19.23 30.66
N CYS A 885 7.49 -17.94 30.93
CA CYS A 885 8.53 -17.02 31.40
C CYS A 885 8.87 -17.25 32.87
N ILE A 886 7.99 -17.93 33.63
CA ILE A 886 8.27 -18.39 34.98
C ILE A 886 9.06 -19.71 34.93
N ALA A 887 10.36 -19.61 35.18
CA ALA A 887 11.31 -20.73 35.13
C ALA A 887 11.01 -21.86 36.13
N GLY A 888 11.15 -23.11 35.68
CA GLY A 888 11.38 -24.27 36.54
C GLY A 888 10.21 -24.74 37.40
N GLN A 889 9.01 -24.22 37.17
CA GLN A 889 7.76 -24.53 37.89
C GLN A 889 7.59 -26.04 38.17
N ARG A 890 7.18 -26.39 39.39
CA ARG A 890 6.91 -27.76 39.84
C ARG A 890 5.77 -27.83 40.84
N ALA A 891 4.94 -28.88 40.74
CA ALA A 891 3.98 -29.25 41.76
C ALA A 891 3.80 -30.78 41.80
N ARG A 892 3.57 -31.34 42.99
CA ARG A 892 3.17 -32.74 43.18
C ARG A 892 1.68 -32.89 42.88
N ILE A 893 1.32 -33.94 42.16
CA ILE A 893 -0.06 -34.20 41.74
C ILE A 893 -0.64 -35.29 42.63
N LEU A 894 -1.74 -34.98 43.31
CA LEU A 894 -2.52 -35.93 44.08
C LEU A 894 -3.85 -36.19 43.38
N VAL A 895 -4.31 -37.44 43.42
CA VAL A 895 -5.65 -37.87 43.00
C VAL A 895 -6.38 -38.42 44.22
N ASP A 896 -7.53 -37.83 44.54
CA ASP A 896 -8.36 -38.11 45.73
C ASP A 896 -7.59 -38.11 47.08
N GLY A 897 -6.46 -37.38 47.13
CA GLY A 897 -5.60 -37.25 48.30
C GLY A 897 -4.40 -38.21 48.36
N GLU A 898 -4.19 -39.09 47.39
CA GLU A 898 -2.95 -39.87 47.25
C GLU A 898 -2.02 -39.27 46.18
N VAL A 899 -0.72 -39.13 46.47
CA VAL A 899 0.28 -38.60 45.51
C VAL A 899 0.52 -39.64 44.41
N VAL A 900 0.35 -39.25 43.15
CA VAL A 900 0.44 -40.14 41.98
C VAL A 900 1.47 -39.72 40.93
N ALA A 901 1.79 -38.43 40.83
CA ALA A 901 2.74 -37.88 39.86
C ALA A 901 3.36 -36.55 40.35
N GLU A 902 4.26 -35.96 39.55
CA GLU A 902 4.85 -34.64 39.77
C GLU A 902 5.00 -33.96 38.40
N TRP A 903 4.66 -32.67 38.31
CA TRP A 903 4.97 -31.84 37.14
C TRP A 903 6.49 -31.60 37.07
N GLY A 904 7.10 -31.97 35.94
CA GLY A 904 8.51 -31.70 35.69
C GLY A 904 8.82 -30.21 35.58
N PRO A 905 10.09 -29.79 35.77
CA PRO A 905 10.46 -28.38 35.68
C PRO A 905 10.21 -27.86 34.27
N ALA A 906 9.41 -26.81 34.14
CA ALA A 906 9.23 -26.11 32.86
C ALA A 906 10.55 -25.46 32.41
N ALA A 907 10.84 -25.53 31.11
CA ALA A 907 11.87 -24.69 30.50
C ALA A 907 11.41 -23.22 30.56
N GLN A 908 12.35 -22.29 30.74
CA GLN A 908 12.02 -20.86 30.71
C GLN A 908 12.04 -20.36 29.26
N ASN A 909 10.93 -19.77 28.80
CA ASN A 909 10.90 -18.96 27.58
C ASN A 909 10.10 -17.68 27.84
N CYS A 910 10.68 -16.52 27.53
CA CYS A 910 10.13 -15.21 27.87
C CYS A 910 9.77 -14.35 26.64
N THR A 911 9.66 -14.94 25.45
CA THR A 911 9.22 -14.26 24.21
C THR A 911 7.70 -14.12 24.11
N ASP A 912 7.02 -13.86 25.24
CA ASP A 912 5.56 -13.74 25.33
C ASP A 912 4.81 -14.88 24.59
N ARG A 913 5.18 -16.13 24.92
CA ARG A 913 4.67 -17.39 24.35
C ARG A 913 3.94 -18.28 25.35
N TRP A 914 2.91 -18.97 24.88
CA TRP A 914 2.31 -20.11 25.57
C TRP A 914 3.22 -21.34 25.53
N ALA A 915 3.12 -22.19 26.54
CA ALA A 915 3.64 -23.55 26.48
C ALA A 915 2.66 -24.55 27.10
N ASP A 916 2.60 -25.74 26.51
CA ASP A 916 1.77 -26.84 26.95
C ASP A 916 2.63 -27.95 27.59
N GLN A 917 2.26 -28.43 28.78
CA GLN A 917 2.96 -29.49 29.51
C GLN A 917 2.01 -30.63 29.85
N ALA A 918 2.40 -31.87 29.54
CA ALA A 918 1.56 -33.07 29.76
C ALA A 918 2.18 -34.08 30.74
N VAL A 919 1.31 -34.80 31.46
CA VAL A 919 1.65 -35.89 32.39
C VAL A 919 0.58 -36.99 32.33
N VAL A 920 0.95 -38.25 32.57
CA VAL A 920 0.00 -39.38 32.56
C VAL A 920 -0.23 -39.90 33.98
N LEU A 921 -1.48 -39.82 34.43
CA LEU A 921 -1.97 -40.36 35.69
C LEU A 921 -2.27 -41.86 35.54
N PRO A 922 -1.80 -42.73 36.46
CA PRO A 922 -1.89 -44.18 36.29
C PRO A 922 -3.27 -44.75 36.62
N ALA A 923 -3.69 -45.78 35.87
CA ALA A 923 -4.92 -46.55 36.08
C ALA A 923 -5.20 -46.95 37.54
N SER A 924 -4.16 -47.19 38.34
CA SER A 924 -4.28 -47.50 39.78
C SER A 924 -4.96 -46.40 40.61
N ALA A 925 -5.01 -45.17 40.10
CA ALA A 925 -5.68 -44.03 40.72
C ALA A 925 -6.98 -43.61 40.01
N THR A 926 -7.20 -44.01 38.76
CA THR A 926 -8.27 -43.46 37.88
C THR A 926 -9.29 -44.50 37.38
N ALA A 927 -8.92 -45.77 37.26
CA ALA A 927 -9.77 -46.79 36.61
C ALA A 927 -11.04 -47.11 37.42
N GLY A 928 -12.18 -47.27 36.73
CA GLY A 928 -13.47 -47.59 37.34
C GLY A 928 -14.15 -46.42 38.07
N LYS A 929 -13.66 -45.19 37.91
CA LYS A 929 -14.25 -43.95 38.41
C LYS A 929 -14.79 -43.12 37.25
N SER A 930 -15.87 -42.37 37.48
CA SER A 930 -16.39 -41.36 36.54
C SER A 930 -15.88 -39.94 36.82
N GLU A 931 -15.28 -39.72 38.00
CA GLU A 931 -14.81 -38.44 38.50
C GLU A 931 -13.55 -38.64 39.36
N ILE A 932 -12.62 -37.69 39.36
CA ILE A 932 -11.43 -37.65 40.23
C ILE A 932 -11.14 -36.24 40.73
N THR A 933 -10.77 -36.09 42.01
CA THR A 933 -10.25 -34.82 42.54
C THR A 933 -8.74 -34.73 42.32
N ILE A 934 -8.31 -33.84 41.43
CA ILE A 934 -6.90 -33.50 41.17
C ILE A 934 -6.47 -32.39 42.13
N ARG A 935 -5.25 -32.47 42.66
CA ARG A 935 -4.64 -31.44 43.51
C ARG A 935 -3.18 -31.24 43.14
N ASN A 936 -2.82 -30.02 42.75
CA ASN A 936 -1.44 -29.60 42.49
C ASN A 936 -0.88 -28.94 43.75
N GLU A 937 0.06 -29.59 44.42
CA GLU A 937 0.72 -29.08 45.64
C GLU A 937 2.12 -28.57 45.30
N PHE A 938 2.38 -27.27 45.48
CA PHE A 938 3.62 -26.60 45.06
C PHE A 938 4.89 -27.27 45.64
N ALA A 939 6.00 -27.20 44.89
CA ALA A 939 7.30 -27.70 45.31
C ALA A 939 8.31 -26.56 45.50
N ASP A 940 8.77 -26.38 46.74
CA ASP A 940 9.74 -25.35 47.15
C ASP A 940 10.95 -25.22 46.19
N GLY A 941 11.25 -23.99 45.76
CA GLY A 941 12.49 -23.65 45.04
C GLY A 941 12.36 -22.65 43.90
N TRP A 942 11.13 -22.33 43.48
CA TRP A 942 10.81 -21.52 42.29
C TRP A 942 9.90 -20.34 42.66
N PRO A 943 9.60 -19.40 41.73
CA PRO A 943 8.78 -18.23 42.04
C PRO A 943 7.35 -18.61 42.46
N ASP A 944 6.67 -19.39 41.62
CA ASP A 944 5.37 -20.01 41.83
C ASP A 944 5.15 -21.13 40.79
N PHE A 945 3.94 -21.68 40.73
CA PHE A 945 3.44 -22.58 39.69
C PHE A 945 2.19 -21.95 39.08
N ASN A 946 2.17 -21.73 37.77
CA ASN A 946 1.05 -21.08 37.08
C ASN A 946 0.18 -22.08 36.27
N GLU A 947 -1.07 -21.74 36.08
CA GLU A 947 -2.07 -22.56 35.40
C GLU A 947 -3.16 -21.67 34.81
N PHE A 948 -3.54 -21.99 33.57
CA PHE A 948 -4.52 -21.23 32.78
C PHE A 948 -5.63 -22.19 32.32
N ARG A 949 -5.28 -23.19 31.50
CA ARG A 949 -6.19 -24.23 31.04
C ARG A 949 -5.61 -25.63 31.23
N TYR A 950 -6.45 -26.58 31.61
CA TYR A 950 -6.14 -28.01 31.66
C TYR A 950 -7.02 -28.80 30.69
N TRP A 951 -6.43 -29.77 30.02
CA TRP A 951 -7.15 -30.75 29.21
C TRP A 951 -6.99 -32.15 29.80
N VAL A 952 -8.10 -32.88 29.88
CA VAL A 952 -8.20 -34.19 30.53
C VAL A 952 -8.60 -35.22 29.49
N ASP A 953 -7.63 -36.02 29.03
CA ASP A 953 -7.85 -37.08 28.05
C ASP A 953 -7.80 -38.45 28.76
N SER A 954 -8.94 -39.12 28.88
CA SER A 954 -9.01 -40.51 29.35
C SER A 954 -8.42 -41.44 28.29
N LEU A 955 -7.51 -42.33 28.68
CA LEU A 955 -6.89 -43.30 27.77
C LEU A 955 -7.84 -44.50 27.60
N VAL A 956 -8.50 -44.61 26.46
CA VAL A 956 -9.49 -45.67 26.17
C VAL A 956 -8.93 -46.59 25.07
N ALA A 957 -8.69 -47.86 25.42
CA ALA A 957 -8.04 -48.85 24.56
C ALA A 957 -6.66 -48.44 23.99
N GLY A 958 -6.00 -47.48 24.66
CA GLY A 958 -4.69 -46.93 24.28
C GLY A 958 -4.72 -45.53 23.66
N GLU A 959 -5.87 -45.09 23.15
CA GLU A 959 -6.03 -43.77 22.51
C GLU A 959 -6.49 -42.70 23.52
N PRO A 960 -6.00 -41.45 23.44
CA PRO A 960 -6.47 -40.35 24.27
C PRO A 960 -7.84 -39.85 23.79
N VAL A 961 -8.85 -39.92 24.67
CA VAL A 961 -10.19 -39.39 24.43
C VAL A 961 -10.45 -38.25 25.41
N ARG A 962 -10.66 -37.04 24.90
CA ARG A 962 -11.05 -35.86 25.71
C ARG A 962 -12.31 -36.18 26.53
N THR A 963 -12.19 -36.17 27.85
CA THR A 963 -13.32 -36.35 28.78
C THR A 963 -13.64 -35.12 29.60
N ASP A 964 -12.68 -34.20 29.79
CA ASP A 964 -12.94 -32.94 30.47
C ASP A 964 -11.98 -31.81 30.08
N THR A 965 -12.28 -30.57 30.45
CA THR A 965 -11.41 -29.40 30.27
C THR A 965 -11.65 -28.38 31.38
N VAL A 966 -10.61 -28.07 32.16
CA VAL A 966 -10.69 -27.14 33.30
C VAL A 966 -9.98 -25.85 32.95
N ASP A 967 -10.76 -24.83 32.70
CA ASP A 967 -10.32 -23.44 32.60
C ASP A 967 -10.18 -22.84 34.02
N VAL A 968 -9.12 -22.07 34.29
CA VAL A 968 -8.71 -21.63 35.64
C VAL A 968 -8.20 -20.20 35.60
N GLY A 969 -8.88 -19.26 36.26
CA GLY A 969 -8.59 -17.84 36.07
C GLY A 969 -9.60 -16.86 36.67
N THR A 970 -9.55 -15.64 36.15
CA THR A 970 -10.32 -14.44 36.47
C THR A 970 -11.41 -14.09 35.44
N GLY A 971 -11.37 -14.65 34.23
CA GLY A 971 -12.41 -14.50 33.20
C GLY A 971 -13.74 -15.15 33.60
N GLN A 972 -14.82 -14.83 32.90
CA GLN A 972 -16.15 -15.35 33.25
C GLN A 972 -16.30 -16.84 32.89
N GLU A 973 -15.67 -17.31 31.82
CA GLU A 973 -15.63 -18.73 31.45
C GLU A 973 -14.78 -19.53 32.45
N ALA A 974 -13.53 -19.07 32.68
CA ALA A 974 -12.63 -19.60 33.70
C ALA A 974 -13.30 -19.70 35.09
N ARG A 975 -13.97 -18.65 35.58
CA ARG A 975 -14.73 -18.71 36.85
C ARG A 975 -15.90 -19.70 36.84
N THR A 976 -16.51 -19.95 35.68
CA THR A 976 -17.61 -20.91 35.54
C THR A 976 -17.08 -22.33 35.61
N SER A 977 -16.02 -22.62 34.86
CA SER A 977 -15.24 -23.87 34.99
C SER A 977 -14.73 -24.07 36.43
N GLU A 978 -14.15 -23.06 37.07
CA GLU A 978 -13.73 -23.14 38.48
C GLU A 978 -14.88 -23.51 39.40
N ALA A 979 -16.08 -22.96 39.19
CA ALA A 979 -17.25 -23.27 40.00
C ALA A 979 -17.79 -24.69 39.75
N GLU A 980 -17.76 -25.18 38.51
CA GLU A 980 -18.25 -26.50 38.11
C GLU A 980 -17.30 -27.62 38.57
N HIS A 981 -15.99 -27.44 38.36
CA HIS A 981 -14.95 -28.37 38.82
C HIS A 981 -14.62 -28.21 40.32
N GLY A 982 -15.27 -27.28 41.03
CA GLY A 982 -15.08 -27.07 42.47
C GLY A 982 -13.67 -26.62 42.86
N TYR A 983 -13.07 -25.77 42.01
CA TYR A 983 -11.71 -25.28 42.12
C TYR A 983 -11.43 -24.51 43.42
N LEU A 984 -10.25 -24.75 44.00
CA LEU A 984 -9.76 -24.13 45.22
C LEU A 984 -8.27 -23.82 45.06
N ILE A 985 -7.85 -22.63 45.50
CA ILE A 985 -6.45 -22.18 45.51
C ILE A 985 -6.05 -21.67 46.90
N GLU A 986 -4.82 -22.00 47.33
CA GLU A 986 -4.18 -21.47 48.54
C GLU A 986 -2.78 -20.96 48.19
N GLY A 987 -2.42 -19.79 48.73
CA GLY A 987 -1.11 -19.18 48.46
C GLY A 987 -0.98 -18.63 47.05
N GLN A 988 -2.07 -18.12 46.46
CA GLN A 988 -2.09 -17.42 45.17
C GLN A 988 -1.08 -16.28 45.15
N THR A 989 -0.30 -16.19 44.08
CA THR A 989 0.74 -15.18 43.81
C THR A 989 0.40 -14.31 42.60
N PHE A 990 -0.32 -14.86 41.63
CA PHE A 990 -0.80 -14.17 40.43
C PHE A 990 -2.25 -14.58 40.14
N ASP A 991 -3.02 -13.65 39.59
CA ASP A 991 -4.26 -13.90 38.87
C ASP A 991 -4.47 -12.80 37.81
N GLY A 992 -4.79 -13.20 36.57
CA GLY A 992 -4.99 -12.27 35.45
C GLY A 992 -4.64 -12.83 34.07
N THR A 993 -4.80 -11.99 33.05
CA THR A 993 -4.69 -12.34 31.63
C THR A 993 -3.26 -12.25 31.08
N ARG A 994 -2.93 -13.12 30.13
CA ARG A 994 -1.80 -13.00 29.19
C ARG A 994 -2.32 -13.06 27.76
N THR A 995 -1.62 -12.39 26.85
CA THR A 995 -1.85 -12.51 25.40
C THR A 995 -0.53 -12.89 24.79
N PHE A 996 -0.41 -14.14 24.35
CA PHE A 996 0.84 -14.77 23.93
C PHE A 996 0.64 -15.52 22.60
N THR A 997 1.70 -15.65 21.79
CA THR A 997 1.67 -16.53 20.61
C THR A 997 1.75 -18.01 21.02
N TYR A 998 1.23 -18.90 20.18
CA TYR A 998 1.49 -20.33 20.28
C TYR A 998 2.72 -20.70 19.44
N PRO A 999 3.71 -21.46 19.97
CA PRO A 999 4.77 -22.04 19.15
C PRO A 999 4.21 -23.12 18.21
N GLU A 1000 4.87 -23.36 17.06
CA GLU A 1000 4.40 -24.34 16.07
C GLU A 1000 4.21 -25.74 16.68
N GLY A 1001 3.05 -26.35 16.43
CA GLY A 1001 2.72 -27.68 16.96
C GLY A 1001 2.46 -27.74 18.48
N GLY A 1002 2.48 -26.59 19.18
CA GLY A 1002 2.15 -26.51 20.61
C GLY A 1002 0.66 -26.52 20.93
N GLY A 1003 -0.21 -26.35 19.91
CA GLY A 1003 -1.65 -26.18 20.07
C GLY A 1003 -2.41 -27.42 20.56
N GLY A 1004 -3.62 -27.16 21.06
CA GLY A 1004 -4.69 -28.17 21.08
C GLY A 1004 -5.11 -28.56 19.65
N PRO A 1005 -6.01 -29.54 19.47
CA PRO A 1005 -6.36 -30.11 18.15
C PRO A 1005 -7.11 -29.18 17.18
N ASP A 1006 -7.19 -27.89 17.49
CA ASP A 1006 -7.79 -26.81 16.69
C ASP A 1006 -6.70 -26.10 15.86
N ASP A 1007 -5.91 -26.88 15.13
CA ASP A 1007 -4.77 -26.43 14.32
C ASP A 1007 -5.27 -25.72 13.05
N ASP A 1008 -5.12 -24.39 13.00
CA ASP A 1008 -5.58 -23.54 11.90
C ASP A 1008 -4.81 -23.76 10.58
N ALA A 1009 -5.39 -23.30 9.47
CA ALA A 1009 -4.81 -23.50 8.14
C ALA A 1009 -3.47 -22.75 7.96
N TRP A 1010 -2.40 -23.51 7.70
CA TRP A 1010 -1.06 -22.99 7.40
C TRP A 1010 -1.08 -22.07 6.18
N THR A 1011 -0.93 -20.76 6.41
CA THR A 1011 -1.12 -19.69 5.44
C THR A 1011 -0.02 -18.63 5.56
N PHE A 1012 0.16 -17.85 4.49
CA PHE A 1012 1.18 -16.80 4.41
C PHE A 1012 0.58 -15.50 3.86
N THR A 1013 1.14 -14.36 4.29
CA THR A 1013 0.84 -13.02 3.74
C THR A 1013 2.04 -12.51 2.95
N ALA A 1014 1.84 -12.12 1.68
CA ALA A 1014 2.93 -11.72 0.79
C ALA A 1014 2.91 -10.23 0.42
N GLN A 1015 4.10 -9.63 0.35
CA GLN A 1015 4.33 -8.20 0.12
C GLN A 1015 5.49 -7.98 -0.86
N LEU A 1016 5.40 -6.93 -1.68
CA LEU A 1016 6.51 -6.42 -2.47
C LEU A 1016 7.40 -5.53 -1.59
N MET A 1017 8.69 -5.87 -1.48
CA MET A 1017 9.65 -5.12 -0.68
C MET A 1017 10.06 -3.85 -1.41
N ALA A 1018 9.60 -2.70 -0.93
CA ALA A 1018 10.16 -1.40 -1.29
C ALA A 1018 11.27 -1.05 -0.28
N GLU A 1019 12.54 -1.05 -0.70
CA GLU A 1019 13.67 -0.82 0.20
C GLU A 1019 13.76 0.63 0.69
N SER A 1020 13.74 0.80 2.02
CA SER A 1020 13.98 2.09 2.68
C SER A 1020 15.47 2.45 2.68
N VAL A 1021 15.89 3.35 1.78
CA VAL A 1021 17.29 3.78 1.66
C VAL A 1021 17.67 4.77 2.78
N ALA A 1022 17.90 4.24 3.99
CA ALA A 1022 18.24 5.03 5.17
C ALA A 1022 19.74 5.44 5.21
N GLY A 1023 20.03 6.74 5.24
CA GLY A 1023 21.39 7.28 5.28
C GLY A 1023 21.95 7.57 6.68
N SER A 1024 22.78 6.65 7.19
CA SER A 1024 23.82 6.81 8.25
C SER A 1024 23.46 7.48 9.61
N PRO A 1025 23.55 6.75 10.75
CA PRO A 1025 23.38 7.29 12.10
C PRO A 1025 24.67 7.91 12.72
N ALA A 1026 24.55 8.62 13.86
CA ALA A 1026 25.70 9.22 14.56
C ALA A 1026 25.59 9.33 16.11
N VAL A 1027 25.73 8.19 16.80
CA VAL A 1027 26.36 8.03 18.16
C VAL A 1027 25.59 8.48 19.44
N ALA A 1028 25.76 7.68 20.51
CA ALA A 1028 25.17 7.85 21.86
C ALA A 1028 26.18 8.48 22.89
N ASN A 1029 26.31 8.17 24.20
CA ASN A 1029 25.92 6.99 24.99
C ASN A 1029 25.96 7.19 26.54
N ASP A 1030 25.35 6.24 27.26
CA ASP A 1030 25.55 5.81 28.66
C ASP A 1030 25.07 6.68 29.86
N ALA A 1031 25.59 6.40 31.06
CA ALA A 1031 24.87 6.16 32.32
C ALA A 1031 25.15 7.19 33.45
N GLY A 1032 25.61 8.40 33.09
CA GLY A 1032 25.90 9.49 34.03
C GLY A 1032 25.03 10.75 33.84
N ASP A 1033 24.85 11.16 32.60
CA ASP A 1033 24.03 12.29 32.13
C ASP A 1033 23.30 11.77 30.88
N ARG A 1034 21.95 11.61 30.80
CA ARG A 1034 21.24 10.71 29.83
C ARG A 1034 20.20 11.28 28.81
N ALA A 1035 20.65 11.71 27.62
CA ALA A 1035 19.93 11.96 26.35
C ALA A 1035 18.94 13.17 26.21
N ALA A 1036 18.54 13.47 24.97
CA ALA A 1036 17.38 14.29 24.52
C ALA A 1036 17.18 14.10 22.99
N TRP A 1037 15.96 13.78 22.51
CA TRP A 1037 15.67 13.47 21.09
C TRP A 1037 14.25 13.91 20.68
N THR A 1038 13.97 13.92 19.37
CA THR A 1038 12.62 14.13 18.79
C THR A 1038 12.41 13.23 17.58
N MET A 1039 11.24 12.60 17.46
CA MET A 1039 10.80 11.83 16.28
C MET A 1039 9.30 12.09 16.04
N ARG A 1040 8.85 11.87 14.80
CA ARG A 1040 7.45 11.99 14.37
C ARG A 1040 7.17 10.84 13.39
N THR A 1041 6.09 10.09 13.60
CA THR A 1041 5.73 8.93 12.78
C THR A 1041 4.56 9.24 11.84
N SER A 1042 4.25 8.31 10.94
CA SER A 1042 3.27 8.46 9.85
C SER A 1042 1.82 8.69 10.27
N TYR A 1043 1.46 8.46 11.53
CA TYR A 1043 0.07 8.50 12.02
C TYR A 1043 -0.28 9.74 12.88
N GLY A 1044 0.58 10.76 12.90
CA GLY A 1044 0.23 12.11 13.37
C GLY A 1044 0.39 12.41 14.87
N ASP A 1045 0.66 11.40 15.69
CA ASP A 1045 0.86 11.55 17.14
C ASP A 1045 2.05 12.46 17.54
N LEU A 1046 1.97 13.02 18.75
CA LEU A 1046 2.95 13.97 19.27
C LEU A 1046 3.31 13.67 20.74
N GLN A 1047 4.45 13.02 20.95
CA GLN A 1047 5.02 12.79 22.29
C GLN A 1047 6.10 13.82 22.65
N VAL A 1048 6.15 14.23 23.92
CA VAL A 1048 7.16 15.15 24.47
C VAL A 1048 7.59 14.69 25.86
N GLY A 1049 8.86 14.28 26.00
CA GLY A 1049 9.54 14.13 27.29
C GLY A 1049 10.24 15.42 27.72
N THR A 1050 10.79 15.45 28.95
CA THR A 1050 11.81 16.44 29.37
C THR A 1050 12.42 16.05 30.72
N GLN A 1051 13.61 16.58 31.04
CA GLN A 1051 14.04 16.77 32.42
C GLN A 1051 14.41 18.24 32.69
N ILE A 1052 14.30 18.66 33.95
CA ILE A 1052 14.37 20.04 34.44
C ILE A 1052 15.01 20.00 35.84
N ALA A 1053 15.89 20.89 36.30
CA ALA A 1053 16.85 21.82 35.67
C ALA A 1053 17.70 22.46 36.81
N ALA A 1054 18.85 23.08 36.50
CA ALA A 1054 19.51 24.03 37.41
C ALA A 1054 20.30 25.14 36.69
N GLU A 1055 20.29 26.33 37.29
CA GLU A 1055 20.67 27.64 36.74
C GLU A 1055 22.11 27.80 36.17
N SER A 1056 22.24 28.77 35.24
CA SER A 1056 23.46 29.58 34.97
C SER A 1056 24.56 29.12 34.00
N GLY A 1057 24.17 28.69 32.78
CA GLY A 1057 24.84 29.12 31.54
C GLY A 1057 26.16 28.44 31.10
N TRP A 1058 26.26 28.22 29.78
CA TRP A 1058 27.40 27.69 29.00
C TRP A 1058 27.60 26.15 28.98
N MET A 1059 26.82 25.52 28.08
CA MET A 1059 27.12 24.30 27.31
C MET A 1059 26.98 22.90 27.97
N TRP A 1060 26.67 21.95 27.06
CA TRP A 1060 26.76 20.48 27.13
C TRP A 1060 25.66 19.69 27.89
N TRP A 1061 24.87 18.98 27.07
CA TRP A 1061 24.32 17.62 27.26
C TRP A 1061 23.34 17.29 28.42
N ARG A 1062 22.44 16.30 28.19
CA ARG A 1062 22.38 15.13 29.10
C ARG A 1062 21.20 14.81 30.07
N ASP A 1063 19.89 14.75 29.76
CA ASP A 1063 18.87 14.00 30.59
C ASP A 1063 17.38 14.03 30.09
N PHE A 1064 16.80 12.90 29.66
CA PHE A 1064 15.36 12.71 29.32
C PHE A 1064 14.79 11.34 29.79
N LEU A 1065 13.47 11.24 29.97
CA LEU A 1065 12.72 9.96 30.16
C LEU A 1065 11.85 9.66 28.92
N ILE A 1066 11.58 8.38 28.68
CA ILE A 1066 10.58 7.85 27.72
C ILE A 1066 9.73 6.81 28.46
N GLY A 1067 8.44 6.72 28.12
CA GLY A 1067 7.55 5.62 28.49
C GLY A 1067 6.44 5.52 27.46
N SER A 1068 6.11 4.31 27.03
CA SER A 1068 5.07 4.03 26.04
C SER A 1068 3.66 4.03 26.66
N VAL A 1069 2.65 4.22 25.81
CA VAL A 1069 1.24 3.99 26.13
C VAL A 1069 0.69 3.12 25.01
N ALA A 1070 0.16 1.94 25.35
CA ALA A 1070 -0.49 1.05 24.39
C ALA A 1070 -1.94 1.49 24.13
N ALA A 1071 -2.50 1.09 22.97
CA ALA A 1071 -3.92 1.26 22.70
C ALA A 1071 -4.75 0.33 23.63
N PRO A 1072 -5.77 0.85 24.33
CA PRO A 1072 -6.57 0.03 25.23
C PRO A 1072 -7.73 -0.69 24.50
N ASN A 1073 -7.87 -1.99 24.76
CA ASN A 1073 -9.07 -2.81 24.58
C ASN A 1073 -9.46 -3.26 23.15
N ASP A 1074 -8.54 -3.83 22.38
CA ASP A 1074 -8.84 -4.36 21.02
C ASP A 1074 -9.59 -5.72 20.99
N THR A 1075 -9.92 -6.30 22.15
CA THR A 1075 -10.47 -7.66 22.31
C THR A 1075 -11.93 -7.73 22.79
N LEU A 1076 -12.63 -6.59 22.95
CA LEU A 1076 -14.00 -6.56 23.46
C LEU A 1076 -15.06 -6.87 22.39
N GLU A 1077 -15.15 -8.14 21.98
CA GLU A 1077 -16.29 -8.65 21.20
C GLU A 1077 -17.63 -8.48 21.94
N PRO A 1078 -18.77 -8.34 21.22
CA PRO A 1078 -20.08 -8.07 21.82
C PRO A 1078 -20.80 -9.34 22.32
N SER A 1079 -20.06 -10.29 22.92
CA SER A 1079 -20.65 -11.49 23.53
C SER A 1079 -21.25 -11.22 24.91
N SER A 1080 -22.13 -12.12 25.36
CA SER A 1080 -22.73 -12.05 26.71
C SER A 1080 -21.73 -12.31 27.84
N ALA A 1081 -20.51 -12.78 27.55
CA ALA A 1081 -19.43 -12.91 28.52
C ALA A 1081 -18.74 -11.55 28.78
N ASN A 1082 -18.43 -10.81 27.70
CA ASN A 1082 -17.76 -9.51 27.77
C ASN A 1082 -18.72 -8.35 28.05
N MET A 1083 -19.97 -8.44 27.59
CA MET A 1083 -21.01 -7.42 27.78
C MET A 1083 -22.29 -8.04 28.36
N PRO A 1084 -22.26 -8.53 29.62
CA PRO A 1084 -23.39 -9.25 30.22
C PRO A 1084 -24.62 -8.37 30.52
N ASN A 1085 -24.48 -7.04 30.52
CA ASN A 1085 -25.58 -6.14 30.83
C ASN A 1085 -26.41 -5.86 29.58
N VAL A 1086 -27.49 -6.61 29.40
CA VAL A 1086 -28.48 -6.35 28.34
C VAL A 1086 -29.31 -5.11 28.71
N LEU A 1087 -29.22 -4.07 27.88
CA LEU A 1087 -29.87 -2.76 28.08
C LEU A 1087 -31.12 -2.57 27.20
N LEU A 1088 -31.15 -3.24 26.05
CA LEU A 1088 -32.29 -3.36 25.14
C LEU A 1088 -32.23 -4.76 24.52
N ASP A 1089 -33.39 -5.41 24.37
CA ASP A 1089 -33.53 -6.72 23.72
C ASP A 1089 -34.95 -6.76 23.15
N ASP A 1090 -35.07 -6.57 21.83
CA ASP A 1090 -36.34 -6.50 21.12
C ASP A 1090 -36.27 -7.40 19.88
N ALA A 1091 -36.91 -8.55 19.98
CA ALA A 1091 -37.06 -9.55 18.92
C ALA A 1091 -38.42 -9.45 18.21
N PHE A 1092 -39.08 -8.27 18.27
CA PHE A 1092 -40.25 -7.88 17.48
C PHE A 1092 -41.48 -8.85 17.51
N ASP A 1093 -41.50 -9.77 18.47
CA ASP A 1093 -42.58 -10.72 18.83
C ASP A 1093 -43.93 -10.02 19.16
N THR A 1094 -43.89 -8.71 19.42
CA THR A 1094 -45.06 -7.85 19.65
C THR A 1094 -44.85 -6.47 19.00
N ASP A 1095 -45.93 -5.72 18.76
CA ASP A 1095 -45.90 -4.41 18.08
C ASP A 1095 -45.22 -3.31 18.93
N THR A 1096 -43.88 -3.32 18.97
CA THR A 1096 -43.00 -2.34 19.61
C THR A 1096 -42.66 -1.15 18.71
N ALA A 1097 -43.20 -1.08 17.49
CA ALA A 1097 -42.89 -0.03 16.51
C ALA A 1097 -43.16 1.40 17.03
N GLY A 1098 -44.07 1.56 18.01
CA GLY A 1098 -44.36 2.81 18.69
C GLY A 1098 -43.36 3.24 19.77
N GLU A 1099 -42.36 2.42 20.11
CA GLU A 1099 -41.34 2.71 21.13
C GLU A 1099 -40.07 3.37 20.56
N TYR A 1100 -39.92 3.35 19.23
CA TYR A 1100 -38.80 3.96 18.50
C TYR A 1100 -39.16 5.37 17.99
N THR A 1101 -38.24 6.32 18.19
CA THR A 1101 -38.33 7.66 17.61
C THR A 1101 -37.62 7.68 16.26
N VAL A 1102 -38.39 7.85 15.18
CA VAL A 1102 -37.82 7.98 13.83
C VAL A 1102 -37.18 9.35 13.64
N LEU A 1103 -35.90 9.32 13.31
CA LEU A 1103 -35.08 10.43 12.85
C LEU A 1103 -34.99 10.38 11.32
N LYS A 1104 -34.87 11.56 10.71
CA LYS A 1104 -34.63 11.73 9.27
C LYS A 1104 -33.24 12.39 9.09
N PRO A 1105 -32.18 11.64 8.74
CA PRO A 1105 -30.83 12.20 8.61
C PRO A 1105 -30.66 13.15 7.42
N THR A 1106 -31.36 12.89 6.32
CA THR A 1106 -31.10 13.44 4.99
C THR A 1106 -32.32 14.15 4.42
N ASP A 1107 -32.23 15.46 4.14
CA ASP A 1107 -33.42 16.27 3.81
C ASP A 1107 -34.15 15.83 2.51
N GLY A 1108 -33.46 15.14 1.60
CA GLY A 1108 -34.03 14.67 0.32
C GLY A 1108 -34.87 13.38 0.40
N GLU A 1109 -34.66 12.53 1.41
CA GLU A 1109 -35.21 11.16 1.43
C GLU A 1109 -36.51 11.07 2.27
N ALA A 1110 -37.25 9.98 2.13
CA ALA A 1110 -38.36 9.66 3.03
C ALA A 1110 -37.82 9.08 4.35
N ALA A 1111 -38.49 9.36 5.47
CA ALA A 1111 -38.26 8.68 6.74
C ALA A 1111 -39.59 8.04 7.21
N PRO A 1112 -40.02 6.91 6.58
CA PRO A 1112 -41.20 6.18 7.01
C PRO A 1112 -41.09 5.67 8.46
N ALA A 1113 -42.24 5.56 9.12
CA ALA A 1113 -42.33 4.86 10.40
C ALA A 1113 -42.14 3.35 10.21
N PRO A 1114 -41.43 2.65 11.13
CA PRO A 1114 -41.39 1.20 11.11
C PRO A 1114 -42.77 0.59 11.35
N THR A 1115 -42.94 -0.63 10.88
CA THR A 1115 -44.06 -1.51 11.23
C THR A 1115 -43.54 -2.86 11.69
N VAL A 1116 -43.99 -3.33 12.84
CA VAL A 1116 -43.68 -4.68 13.34
C VAL A 1116 -44.83 -5.61 13.00
N ALA A 1117 -44.54 -6.74 12.32
CA ALA A 1117 -45.54 -7.72 11.92
C ALA A 1117 -44.91 -9.11 11.75
N ASP A 1118 -45.65 -10.15 12.16
CA ASP A 1118 -45.28 -11.56 12.04
C ASP A 1118 -43.87 -11.93 12.59
N GLY A 1119 -43.36 -11.14 13.55
CA GLY A 1119 -42.05 -11.31 14.19
C GLY A 1119 -40.95 -10.35 13.69
N LEU A 1120 -41.20 -9.57 12.63
CA LEU A 1120 -40.16 -8.76 11.98
C LEU A 1120 -40.45 -7.26 12.06
N LEU A 1121 -39.42 -6.45 12.31
CA LEU A 1121 -39.44 -5.01 12.09
C LEU A 1121 -39.20 -4.71 10.61
N SER A 1122 -40.06 -3.89 10.02
CA SER A 1122 -40.05 -3.57 8.59
C SER A 1122 -40.11 -2.07 8.32
N VAL A 1123 -39.32 -1.61 7.34
CA VAL A 1123 -39.28 -0.21 6.89
C VAL A 1123 -39.25 -0.19 5.36
N GLY A 1124 -40.05 0.68 4.73
CA GLY A 1124 -40.09 0.76 3.27
C GLY A 1124 -41.04 1.80 2.66
N THR A 1125 -40.77 2.22 1.42
CA THR A 1125 -41.67 3.06 0.60
C THR A 1125 -41.56 2.75 -0.91
N ASP A 1126 -42.44 3.32 -1.74
CA ASP A 1126 -42.37 3.28 -3.21
C ASP A 1126 -41.20 4.09 -3.83
N GLY A 1127 -40.30 4.66 -3.02
CA GLY A 1127 -39.12 5.42 -3.43
C GLY A 1127 -38.10 5.66 -2.30
N PRO A 1128 -37.03 6.44 -2.55
CA PRO A 1128 -35.85 6.47 -1.69
C PRO A 1128 -36.12 6.92 -0.25
N PHE A 1129 -35.62 6.14 0.70
CA PHE A 1129 -35.81 6.36 2.12
C PHE A 1129 -34.55 6.15 2.94
N PHE A 1130 -34.42 6.91 4.03
CA PHE A 1130 -33.48 6.67 5.12
C PHE A 1130 -34.19 6.98 6.45
N SER A 1131 -34.53 5.93 7.20
CA SER A 1131 -35.09 6.05 8.54
C SER A 1131 -34.06 5.56 9.56
N VAL A 1132 -33.69 6.42 10.52
CA VAL A 1132 -32.95 6.00 11.71
C VAL A 1132 -33.92 5.90 12.88
N MET A 1133 -34.03 4.72 13.47
CA MET A 1133 -34.99 4.38 14.52
C MET A 1133 -34.26 4.40 15.88
N LYS A 1134 -34.36 5.55 16.57
CA LYS A 1134 -33.70 5.74 17.86
C LYS A 1134 -34.58 5.20 18.99
N SER A 1135 -34.03 4.28 19.78
CA SER A 1135 -34.69 3.77 20.99
C SER A 1135 -34.79 4.84 22.09
N SER A 1136 -35.48 4.52 23.19
CA SER A 1136 -35.48 5.35 24.40
C SER A 1136 -34.27 5.10 25.33
N VAL A 1137 -33.44 4.09 25.06
CA VAL A 1137 -32.36 3.62 25.94
C VAL A 1137 -31.05 4.34 25.63
N ALA A 1138 -30.45 5.01 26.62
CA ALA A 1138 -29.23 5.79 26.47
C ALA A 1138 -27.95 4.96 26.66
N ALA A 1139 -26.87 5.34 25.96
CA ALA A 1139 -25.61 4.59 25.90
C ALA A 1139 -24.65 4.90 27.07
N THR A 1140 -25.06 4.59 28.30
CA THR A 1140 -24.34 5.03 29.51
C THR A 1140 -23.15 4.15 29.95
N GLY A 1141 -23.04 2.91 29.46
CA GLY A 1141 -21.93 2.00 29.80
C GLY A 1141 -20.56 2.52 29.37
N SER A 1142 -19.46 2.07 29.99
CA SER A 1142 -18.10 2.53 29.66
C SER A 1142 -17.57 1.96 28.34
N THR A 1143 -17.95 0.71 28.04
CA THR A 1143 -17.88 0.09 26.72
C THR A 1143 -19.22 -0.56 26.42
N THR A 1144 -19.73 -0.42 25.19
CA THR A 1144 -21.08 -0.87 24.84
C THR A 1144 -21.22 -1.24 23.37
N ALA A 1145 -22.13 -2.16 23.06
CA ALA A 1145 -22.43 -2.54 21.68
C ALA A 1145 -23.93 -2.47 21.36
N LEU A 1146 -24.23 -2.32 20.07
CA LEU A 1146 -25.53 -2.68 19.50
C LEU A 1146 -25.32 -3.83 18.51
N ILE A 1147 -26.12 -4.88 18.68
CA ILE A 1147 -26.19 -6.10 17.88
C ILE A 1147 -27.52 -6.10 17.12
N VAL A 1148 -27.50 -6.60 15.89
CA VAL A 1148 -28.69 -6.76 15.02
C VAL A 1148 -28.67 -8.13 14.37
N ASP A 1149 -29.77 -8.87 14.50
CA ASP A 1149 -30.00 -10.16 13.86
C ASP A 1149 -30.47 -9.96 12.40
N THR A 1150 -29.73 -10.49 11.42
CA THR A 1150 -30.01 -10.27 9.99
C THR A 1150 -30.63 -11.50 9.33
N GLU A 1151 -31.96 -11.65 9.42
CA GLU A 1151 -32.68 -12.74 8.73
C GLU A 1151 -32.64 -12.56 7.21
N ARG A 1152 -33.13 -11.41 6.68
CA ARG A 1152 -33.38 -11.32 5.23
C ARG A 1152 -33.46 -9.93 4.60
N PHE A 1153 -32.61 -9.70 3.61
CA PHE A 1153 -32.74 -8.60 2.64
C PHE A 1153 -33.60 -9.07 1.45
N LEU A 1154 -34.64 -8.31 1.08
CA LEU A 1154 -35.51 -8.65 -0.05
C LEU A 1154 -34.90 -8.22 -1.40
N GLU A 1155 -34.73 -9.17 -2.33
CA GLU A 1155 -34.27 -8.91 -3.71
C GLU A 1155 -35.16 -7.87 -4.41
N HIS A 1156 -34.64 -6.65 -4.61
CA HIS A 1156 -35.35 -5.53 -5.21
C HIS A 1156 -34.60 -4.93 -6.42
N ARG A 1157 -35.24 -3.99 -7.11
CA ARG A 1157 -35.04 -3.80 -8.57
C ARG A 1157 -33.95 -2.81 -8.98
N THR A 1158 -33.23 -2.21 -8.03
CA THR A 1158 -32.09 -1.32 -8.28
C THR A 1158 -30.86 -1.88 -7.56
N PRO A 1159 -29.67 -1.84 -8.19
CA PRO A 1159 -28.51 -2.60 -7.71
C PRO A 1159 -27.61 -1.84 -6.72
N TRP A 1160 -28.06 -0.71 -6.16
CA TRP A 1160 -27.17 0.26 -5.50
C TRP A 1160 -27.39 0.38 -3.98
N GLU A 1161 -28.60 0.71 -3.52
CA GLU A 1161 -28.85 1.08 -2.11
C GLU A 1161 -29.81 0.10 -1.40
N ASN A 1162 -29.25 -0.69 -0.47
CA ASN A 1162 -29.93 -1.58 0.48
C ASN A 1162 -29.02 -1.69 1.73
N SER A 1163 -29.04 -0.67 2.57
CA SER A 1163 -28.06 -0.54 3.67
C SER A 1163 -28.70 -0.59 5.06
N LEU A 1164 -28.09 -1.41 5.93
CA LEU A 1164 -28.37 -1.51 7.36
C LEU A 1164 -27.36 -0.64 8.12
N PHE A 1165 -27.84 0.22 9.02
CA PHE A 1165 -27.03 1.04 9.91
C PHE A 1165 -27.25 0.59 11.36
N VAL A 1166 -26.16 0.47 12.13
CA VAL A 1166 -26.17 -0.02 13.52
C VAL A 1166 -25.31 0.92 14.37
N GLY A 1167 -25.83 1.43 15.48
CA GLY A 1167 -25.00 2.15 16.44
C GLY A 1167 -25.78 3.10 17.35
N LEU A 1168 -25.31 4.34 17.44
CA LEU A 1168 -25.73 5.33 18.42
C LEU A 1168 -26.22 6.62 17.74
N ALA A 1169 -27.41 7.09 18.09
CA ALA A 1169 -27.95 8.37 17.62
C ALA A 1169 -28.39 9.28 18.78
N LYS A 1170 -28.18 10.58 18.64
CA LYS A 1170 -28.62 11.65 19.55
C LYS A 1170 -29.79 12.38 18.93
N ASP A 1171 -29.65 12.81 17.68
CA ASP A 1171 -30.67 13.41 16.82
C ASP A 1171 -30.33 13.21 15.33
N SER A 1172 -31.12 13.78 14.41
CA SER A 1172 -30.91 13.65 12.95
C SER A 1172 -29.60 14.23 12.43
N THR A 1173 -28.90 15.03 13.23
CA THR A 1173 -27.63 15.71 12.90
C THR A 1173 -26.45 15.16 13.71
N ASN A 1174 -26.69 14.22 14.63
CA ASN A 1174 -25.69 13.67 15.55
C ASN A 1174 -25.87 12.17 15.72
N TYR A 1175 -25.02 11.36 15.08
CA TYR A 1175 -24.99 9.89 15.23
C TYR A 1175 -23.60 9.33 14.91
N ALA A 1176 -23.31 8.14 15.41
CA ALA A 1176 -22.13 7.35 15.09
C ALA A 1176 -22.57 5.91 14.84
N MET A 1177 -22.36 5.40 13.62
CA MET A 1177 -22.91 4.12 13.18
C MET A 1177 -21.95 3.33 12.30
N LEU A 1178 -21.97 2.01 12.47
CA LEU A 1178 -21.57 1.05 11.46
C LEU A 1178 -22.65 0.98 10.38
N TRP A 1179 -22.27 0.95 9.12
CA TRP A 1179 -23.18 0.69 7.99
C TRP A 1179 -22.71 -0.54 7.21
N TYR A 1180 -23.66 -1.32 6.69
CA TYR A 1180 -23.43 -2.47 5.83
C TYR A 1180 -24.36 -2.39 4.60
N ASN A 1181 -23.80 -2.41 3.39
CA ASN A 1181 -24.56 -2.48 2.15
C ASN A 1181 -24.60 -3.94 1.65
N HIS A 1182 -25.79 -4.53 1.65
CA HIS A 1182 -25.98 -5.94 1.26
C HIS A 1182 -25.71 -6.21 -0.24
N GLN A 1183 -25.91 -5.23 -1.13
CA GLN A 1183 -25.66 -5.42 -2.57
C GLN A 1183 -24.16 -5.34 -2.91
N GLN A 1184 -23.42 -4.50 -2.19
CA GLN A 1184 -21.97 -4.33 -2.39
C GLN A 1184 -21.14 -5.33 -1.58
N GLN A 1185 -21.72 -5.96 -0.55
CA GLN A 1185 -21.00 -6.80 0.42
C GLN A 1185 -19.80 -6.04 1.03
N ARG A 1186 -20.08 -4.85 1.57
CA ARG A 1186 -19.12 -3.97 2.24
C ARG A 1186 -19.70 -3.35 3.50
N LEU A 1187 -18.84 -3.07 4.48
CA LEU A 1187 -19.16 -2.24 5.65
C LEU A 1187 -18.10 -1.18 5.94
N GLY A 1188 -18.53 -0.18 6.72
CA GLY A 1188 -17.72 0.94 7.18
C GLY A 1188 -18.39 1.71 8.31
N PHE A 1189 -17.80 2.83 8.73
CA PHE A 1189 -18.36 3.72 9.74
C PHE A 1189 -18.84 5.05 9.14
N ASP A 1190 -19.88 5.62 9.74
CA ASP A 1190 -20.41 6.97 9.48
C ASP A 1190 -20.60 7.70 10.82
N VAL A 1191 -19.81 8.75 11.04
CA VAL A 1191 -19.85 9.59 12.24
C VAL A 1191 -20.27 11.00 11.83
N LEU A 1192 -21.50 11.37 12.18
CA LEU A 1192 -22.09 12.69 11.94
C LEU A 1192 -22.14 13.49 13.26
N THR A 1193 -21.66 14.73 13.25
CA THR A 1193 -21.75 15.65 14.39
C THR A 1193 -22.10 17.06 13.92
N ASP A 1194 -23.08 17.70 14.57
CA ASP A 1194 -23.69 18.98 14.18
C ASP A 1194 -24.13 19.05 12.70
N GLY A 1195 -24.44 17.91 12.08
CA GLY A 1195 -24.86 17.78 10.67
C GLY A 1195 -23.71 17.68 9.67
N HIS A 1196 -22.45 17.60 10.14
CA HIS A 1196 -21.26 17.39 9.31
C HIS A 1196 -20.70 15.99 9.57
N ARG A 1197 -20.23 15.30 8.51
CA ARG A 1197 -19.52 14.03 8.68
C ARG A 1197 -18.13 14.33 9.24
N ALA A 1198 -17.91 13.90 10.47
CA ALA A 1198 -16.68 14.14 11.22
C ALA A 1198 -15.63 13.04 10.95
N SER A 1199 -16.09 11.83 10.62
CA SER A 1199 -15.26 10.75 10.10
C SER A 1199 -16.10 9.70 9.36
N SER A 1200 -15.48 9.04 8.37
CA SER A 1200 -15.94 7.75 7.84
C SER A 1200 -14.72 6.94 7.46
N TRP A 1201 -14.70 5.66 7.86
CA TRP A 1201 -13.58 4.75 7.64
C TRP A 1201 -14.12 3.39 7.19
N GLY A 1202 -13.38 2.72 6.30
CA GLY A 1202 -13.66 1.36 5.87
C GLY A 1202 -14.62 1.27 4.69
N GLU A 1203 -14.14 0.66 3.61
CA GLU A 1203 -14.95 -0.05 2.62
C GLU A 1203 -14.52 -1.53 2.63
N VAL A 1204 -14.56 -2.16 3.81
CA VAL A 1204 -14.04 -3.53 3.99
C VAL A 1204 -14.99 -4.53 3.32
N PRO A 1205 -14.50 -5.43 2.45
CA PRO A 1205 -15.34 -6.45 1.80
C PRO A 1205 -15.77 -7.51 2.82
N VAL A 1206 -17.07 -7.64 3.02
CA VAL A 1206 -17.69 -8.43 4.09
C VAL A 1206 -19.01 -8.97 3.60
N ARG A 1207 -19.27 -10.25 3.82
CA ARG A 1207 -20.52 -10.91 3.46
C ARG A 1207 -21.27 -11.32 4.72
N LEU A 1208 -22.52 -10.90 4.83
CA LEU A 1208 -23.51 -11.51 5.71
C LEU A 1208 -24.39 -12.48 4.90
N ASP A 1209 -24.51 -13.72 5.37
CA ASP A 1209 -25.49 -14.70 4.91
C ASP A 1209 -26.76 -14.70 5.80
N GLU A 1210 -27.85 -15.33 5.34
CA GLU A 1210 -29.14 -15.34 6.06
C GLU A 1210 -28.98 -16.04 7.43
N GLY A 1211 -29.01 -15.26 8.53
CA GLY A 1211 -28.82 -15.74 9.91
C GLY A 1211 -27.62 -15.15 10.67
N ASP A 1212 -26.77 -14.36 10.01
CA ASP A 1212 -25.63 -13.70 10.67
C ASP A 1212 -26.06 -12.52 11.56
N GLN A 1213 -25.28 -12.22 12.60
CA GLN A 1213 -25.44 -11.00 13.40
C GLN A 1213 -24.42 -9.93 12.99
N LEU A 1214 -24.88 -8.67 12.90
CA LEU A 1214 -24.01 -7.51 12.70
C LEU A 1214 -23.96 -6.67 13.98
N ALA A 1215 -22.77 -6.27 14.42
CA ALA A 1215 -22.63 -5.48 15.64
C ALA A 1215 -21.54 -4.41 15.56
N VAL A 1216 -21.72 -3.33 16.31
CA VAL A 1216 -20.69 -2.32 16.56
C VAL A 1216 -20.48 -2.10 18.05
N VAL A 1217 -19.22 -2.11 18.45
CA VAL A 1217 -18.72 -1.86 19.81
C VAL A 1217 -18.15 -0.45 19.88
N PHE A 1218 -18.50 0.29 20.93
CA PHE A 1218 -17.96 1.60 21.29
C PHE A 1218 -17.13 1.47 22.56
N ALA A 1219 -15.80 1.64 22.46
CA ALA A 1219 -14.87 1.52 23.57
C ALA A 1219 -13.98 2.77 23.66
N GLY A 1220 -14.23 3.62 24.65
CA GLY A 1220 -13.54 4.91 24.76
C GLY A 1220 -13.75 5.79 23.52
N ARG A 1221 -12.67 6.04 22.76
CA ARG A 1221 -12.69 6.80 21.50
C ARG A 1221 -12.73 5.92 20.23
N TRP A 1222 -13.02 4.63 20.35
CA TRP A 1222 -13.01 3.67 19.23
C TRP A 1222 -14.39 3.10 18.92
N MET A 1223 -14.62 2.86 17.63
CA MET A 1223 -15.69 2.01 17.10
C MET A 1223 -15.07 0.77 16.46
N THR A 1224 -15.58 -0.41 16.81
CA THR A 1224 -15.14 -1.69 16.26
C THR A 1224 -16.33 -2.48 15.73
N ALA A 1225 -16.28 -2.85 14.46
CA ALA A 1225 -17.29 -3.64 13.77
C ALA A 1225 -17.01 -5.13 13.94
N TYR A 1226 -18.04 -5.87 14.32
CA TYR A 1226 -18.02 -7.32 14.47
C TYR A 1226 -19.15 -7.96 13.67
N VAL A 1227 -18.89 -9.15 13.14
CA VAL A 1227 -19.87 -10.02 12.48
C VAL A 1227 -19.88 -11.36 13.19
N GLN A 1228 -21.06 -11.90 13.48
CA GLN A 1228 -21.21 -13.26 13.99
C GLN A 1228 -21.64 -14.19 12.86
N HIS A 1229 -20.80 -15.17 12.55
CA HIS A 1229 -21.11 -16.27 11.63
C HIS A 1229 -21.00 -17.60 12.40
N ASP A 1230 -21.96 -18.51 12.21
CA ASP A 1230 -22.09 -19.78 12.97
C ASP A 1230 -21.93 -19.65 14.51
N GLY A 1231 -22.23 -18.46 15.07
CA GLY A 1231 -22.13 -18.19 16.51
C GLY A 1231 -20.76 -17.72 17.01
N GLN A 1232 -19.79 -17.43 16.13
CA GLN A 1232 -18.47 -16.88 16.49
C GLN A 1232 -18.32 -15.43 15.99
N TRP A 1233 -17.88 -14.53 16.87
CA TRP A 1233 -17.65 -13.12 16.52
C TRP A 1233 -16.29 -12.91 15.88
N GLN A 1234 -16.28 -12.43 14.64
CA GLN A 1234 -15.08 -11.97 13.96
C GLN A 1234 -14.97 -10.45 14.08
N ARG A 1235 -13.80 -9.93 14.45
CA ARG A 1235 -13.47 -8.49 14.40
C ARG A 1235 -13.17 -8.13 12.94
N VAL A 1236 -13.95 -7.23 12.37
CA VAL A 1236 -13.95 -6.98 10.91
C VAL A 1236 -13.30 -5.66 10.55
N HIS A 1237 -13.59 -4.59 11.29
CA HIS A 1237 -12.99 -3.27 11.09
C HIS A 1237 -12.94 -2.50 12.41
N ALA A 1238 -12.01 -1.55 12.55
CA ALA A 1238 -11.91 -0.67 13.71
C ALA A 1238 -11.47 0.73 13.27
N GLY A 1239 -12.03 1.76 13.90
CA GLY A 1239 -11.75 3.16 13.57
C GLY A 1239 -12.00 4.10 14.74
N ALA A 1240 -11.26 5.19 14.80
CA ALA A 1240 -11.41 6.19 15.85
C ALA A 1240 -12.65 7.06 15.60
N VAL A 1241 -13.40 7.35 16.67
CA VAL A 1241 -14.52 8.29 16.67
C VAL A 1241 -13.95 9.71 16.74
N ASN A 1242 -13.54 10.20 15.57
CA ASN A 1242 -12.97 11.53 15.41
C ASN A 1242 -14.10 12.51 15.08
N GLY A 1243 -14.31 13.46 15.99
CA GLY A 1243 -15.37 14.46 15.96
C GLY A 1243 -15.32 15.37 17.19
N THR A 1244 -16.30 16.28 17.30
CA THR A 1244 -16.38 17.27 18.38
C THR A 1244 -16.96 16.73 19.69
N ASP A 1245 -17.84 15.73 19.64
CA ASP A 1245 -18.28 14.98 20.82
C ASP A 1245 -17.24 13.88 21.14
N ASP A 1246 -16.78 13.80 22.39
CA ASP A 1246 -15.85 12.76 22.85
C ASP A 1246 -16.61 11.54 23.40
N PHE A 1247 -16.60 10.43 22.65
CA PHE A 1247 -17.29 9.21 23.06
C PHE A 1247 -16.64 8.50 24.26
N ALA A 1248 -15.44 8.89 24.71
CA ALA A 1248 -14.91 8.42 25.99
C ALA A 1248 -15.60 9.10 27.18
N ASP A 1249 -16.06 10.35 27.04
CA ASP A 1249 -16.73 11.12 28.09
C ASP A 1249 -18.15 10.57 28.35
N PRO A 1250 -18.45 10.01 29.56
CA PRO A 1250 -19.78 9.48 29.87
C PRO A 1250 -20.90 10.52 29.81
N ASP A 1251 -20.62 11.80 30.10
CA ASP A 1251 -21.62 12.88 30.05
C ASP A 1251 -21.95 13.30 28.61
N GLN A 1252 -21.11 12.95 27.63
CA GLN A 1252 -21.35 13.17 26.20
C GLN A 1252 -21.96 11.93 25.56
N ARG A 1253 -21.33 10.75 25.74
CA ARG A 1253 -21.84 9.46 25.25
C ARG A 1253 -23.26 9.16 25.75
N GLY A 1254 -23.56 9.48 27.01
CA GLY A 1254 -24.89 9.34 27.62
C GLY A 1254 -26.01 10.22 27.02
N GLN A 1255 -25.70 11.12 26.07
CA GLN A 1255 -26.70 11.87 25.28
C GLN A 1255 -27.15 11.12 24.02
N TYR A 1256 -26.40 10.09 23.62
CA TYR A 1256 -26.74 9.19 22.52
C TYR A 1256 -27.53 7.98 23.04
N HIS A 1257 -28.36 7.42 22.15
CA HIS A 1257 -29.19 6.25 22.41
C HIS A 1257 -28.97 5.20 21.33
N TYR A 1258 -29.19 3.94 21.66
CA TYR A 1258 -29.10 2.84 20.68
C TYR A 1258 -30.11 3.05 19.56
N ALA A 1259 -29.64 2.93 18.32
CA ALA A 1259 -30.41 3.21 17.13
C ALA A 1259 -29.98 2.30 15.98
N VAL A 1260 -30.97 1.80 15.24
CA VAL A 1260 -30.78 1.04 14.00
C VAL A 1260 -31.38 1.85 12.85
N GLY A 1261 -30.75 1.82 11.69
CA GLY A 1261 -31.18 2.58 10.51
C GLY A 1261 -31.33 1.71 9.28
N LEU A 1262 -32.26 2.06 8.41
CA LEU A 1262 -32.51 1.36 7.16
C LEU A 1262 -32.59 2.39 6.02
N ARG A 1263 -31.77 2.17 4.98
CA ARG A 1263 -31.69 3.00 3.77
C ARG A 1263 -31.92 2.14 2.54
N GLY A 1264 -32.72 2.63 1.59
CA GLY A 1264 -33.06 1.88 0.38
C GLY A 1264 -33.71 2.72 -0.71
N ASP A 1265 -33.47 2.36 -1.97
CA ASP A 1265 -34.07 3.02 -3.15
C ASP A 1265 -35.59 2.88 -3.23
N SER A 1266 -36.11 1.69 -2.90
CA SER A 1266 -37.56 1.36 -2.90
C SER A 1266 -37.82 -0.04 -2.34
N GLY A 1267 -39.06 -0.28 -1.88
CA GLY A 1267 -39.48 -1.56 -1.32
C GLY A 1267 -39.21 -1.64 0.19
N THR A 1268 -38.97 -2.83 0.73
CA THR A 1268 -38.94 -3.09 2.19
C THR A 1268 -37.68 -3.84 2.61
N ILE A 1269 -37.02 -3.38 3.69
CA ILE A 1269 -35.96 -4.12 4.39
C ILE A 1269 -36.52 -4.60 5.75
N LEU A 1270 -36.05 -5.76 6.21
CA LEU A 1270 -36.52 -6.48 7.40
C LEU A 1270 -35.38 -6.64 8.42
N ILE A 1271 -35.71 -6.63 9.70
CA ILE A 1271 -34.83 -6.93 10.84
C ILE A 1271 -35.57 -7.86 11.80
N ASP A 1272 -34.89 -8.91 12.27
CA ASP A 1272 -35.46 -9.97 13.13
C ASP A 1272 -35.33 -9.66 14.63
N GLY A 1273 -34.22 -9.03 15.02
CA GLY A 1273 -34.01 -8.57 16.39
C GLY A 1273 -32.93 -7.50 16.52
N ILE A 1274 -33.00 -6.72 17.60
CA ILE A 1274 -31.91 -5.84 18.04
C ILE A 1274 -31.62 -6.04 19.53
N ARG A 1275 -30.33 -6.03 19.90
CA ARG A 1275 -29.88 -6.16 21.29
C ARG A 1275 -28.77 -5.18 21.62
N ALA A 1276 -28.98 -4.30 22.60
CA ALA A 1276 -27.95 -3.41 23.13
C ALA A 1276 -27.35 -4.00 24.41
N VAL A 1277 -26.02 -4.02 24.50
CA VAL A 1277 -25.27 -4.62 25.61
C VAL A 1277 -24.16 -3.69 26.12
N SER A 1278 -23.73 -3.83 27.37
CA SER A 1278 -22.56 -3.10 27.88
C SER A 1278 -21.73 -3.84 28.93
N ALA A 1279 -20.45 -3.48 28.99
CA ALA A 1279 -19.65 -3.58 30.21
C ALA A 1279 -19.93 -2.36 31.12
N GLU A 1280 -19.68 -2.49 32.43
CA GLU A 1280 -19.68 -1.37 33.39
C GLU A 1280 -18.29 -0.75 33.51
#